data_AF-A0A9P5V309-F1
#
_entry.id   AF-A0A9P5V309-F1
#
_cell.length_a   1.000
_cell.length_b   1.000
_cell.length_c   1.000
_cell.angle_alpha   90.00
_cell.angle_beta   90.00
_cell.angle_gamma   90.00
#
_symmetry.space_group_name_H-M   'P 1'
#
loop_
_entity.id
_entity.type
_entity.pdbx_description
1 polymer ?
#
loop_
_entity_poly.entity_id
_entity_poly.type
_entity_poly.pdbx_seq_one_letter_code
_entity_poly.pdbx_strand_id
1 'polypeptide(L)'
;MAPSIKRKAGPSPVPAKKSRKVLEAELESSSGEEAFDDMIDEEESGDDDDEDEDEDEGDYIEGEDQAMGSDDDNDEDDDEEDQDEFMAAAEHDSSSKPQNPMGVKNSSLYKAPTNDEIQGLQESSDLFKSNIFKLQIEELLKEVQIDYKKAQPLEAALRKLKEIFDRTPAHQELSLAAIKANMKKKSIVIPFPSPEPASDIQYTFGYSAPSAMHLVGSFPLKTVSKGRDGWSVDVAVEMPEELFQEKDHMNYRYFYKRAYYLSVLAAAIQDKKSGMSSTRTEFSTLHGDQRKPILILHPSGDKSETDFKKMRCTIRIIPYIPSSVFPTQRLAPGRNNVRSADATEQPPTPQYNTALQQDTAFTSHLTFLYQHSKNCAAFKDGCILLKVWATQRGLIRNTNEGFNGFLLEMLMAYLLQGGGANGGKKLANGFSSYQLAKGTIDFISQHDFTAHPIMMSQQSSSGEFSKEAFVANFDVVIVDPSGKINLAGHVSKAALDELQHEARLAMKFFTESSDDKFEALFLKRVDSPILRFDNVVKIHVPKNIASLKSYTKVAALDYPSPFVHFARSIAPLLKRGLTDRVHLVATRYEPLGNWATSSSAPDFGSDSVITVGLLLNAAECARLVDLGPPADDLEAANVFRTLWGNKAELRRFKDGSILESAVWEAQGTDARHLIVGQMIGYLLKYHFAIPHDSVHYWAGQLNKFIQYNSKAIPERLFDNKTAAANGFQTVVTAFEALSKAVKTAEDMPLSVTHMYFASSAARLSSTFIPQPRDFNVPATNFPDSAQYVEPLDVIIQFETSQKWPDNLKAIQRMKTAFYLRLADKIKYKGMRATVVEETAEDSLGLNGYLDVRVAPGFVFRCRIAYDKEIVLCEDIISDRKSSQSLKEQHQKALDLYNKHFVQAPMHTFLMHALAHKYPSLSQTIRLTKRWVSAHWLAPYFNDETLELLSAAVYTDPAPWSAPASGFAGFARVLNLLSTWDWKHEPLVVDLNGEMTAKEREDIRHNFANTRKNMITSSSTTSPQTKTTSISSDHASMFIATNKDTLSKWWTWQSPSPMLVARLRALAKTSLDHMLKVTASSATTSSSALNPLFVTPTAQYDVVIDLDPAMCTRYAQNLSPDAQYFVTKGDKYKNLSTFQKSVFGDQILIGFDPAAEYLAELQRTYGDIALFFHDRYGGTQIGVLWNPMALSPRAWKVNLGFNSKPADVNKDGVLEVAKDQSAKTKNGKTAAGSKMVVPNIEALMSEIERIGYGLVRTLQVNRDPSAAN
;
A
#
# COMPACT_ATOMS: atom_id res chain seq x y z
N MET A 1 34.09 21.01 47.70
CA MET A 1 34.32 21.85 48.90
C MET A 1 32.95 22.21 49.50
N ALA A 2 32.86 22.40 50.82
CA ALA A 2 31.69 23.03 51.49
C ALA A 2 31.81 24.59 51.38
N PRO A 3 30.93 25.48 51.91
CA PRO A 3 29.98 25.40 53.07
C PRO A 3 28.51 25.82 52.72
N SER A 4 27.48 26.01 53.58
CA SER A 4 27.10 25.60 54.96
C SER A 4 25.58 25.89 55.13
N ILE A 5 24.69 25.03 55.68
CA ILE A 5 24.47 24.55 57.08
C ILE A 5 23.75 25.52 58.04
N LYS A 6 22.47 25.24 58.41
CA LYS A 6 21.79 25.34 59.75
C LYS A 6 20.23 25.32 59.64
N ARG A 7 19.41 24.74 60.55
CA ARG A 7 19.61 23.78 61.67
C ARG A 7 18.27 23.27 62.30
N LYS A 8 18.20 21.97 62.68
CA LYS A 8 17.47 21.37 63.85
C LYS A 8 15.91 21.43 63.92
N ALA A 9 15.16 20.56 64.65
CA ALA A 9 15.46 19.37 65.50
C ALA A 9 14.25 18.39 65.67
N GLY A 10 14.47 17.19 66.24
CA GLY A 10 13.47 16.29 66.90
C GLY A 10 13.71 16.22 68.43
N PRO A 11 13.45 15.12 69.21
CA PRO A 11 12.97 13.75 68.82
C PRO A 11 12.04 12.95 69.82
N SER A 12 11.36 11.87 69.35
CA SER A 12 11.20 10.50 69.95
C SER A 12 10.62 10.24 71.41
N PRO A 13 10.50 8.98 71.95
CA PRO A 13 9.70 7.77 71.54
C PRO A 13 9.05 6.84 72.67
N VAL A 14 8.31 5.76 72.27
CA VAL A 14 7.92 4.45 72.97
C VAL A 14 7.06 4.44 74.29
N PRO A 15 6.55 3.29 74.87
CA PRO A 15 6.48 1.84 74.46
C PRO A 15 5.14 1.01 74.68
N ALA A 16 5.11 -0.21 74.10
CA ALA A 16 4.08 -1.28 74.02
C ALA A 16 3.73 -2.18 75.26
N LYS A 17 2.71 -3.10 75.14
CA LYS A 17 2.78 -4.59 75.44
C LYS A 17 1.44 -5.44 75.45
N LYS A 18 1.46 -6.60 74.73
CA LYS A 18 0.86 -7.97 75.03
C LYS A 18 -0.70 -8.15 75.12
N SER A 19 -1.36 -9.34 74.99
CA SER A 19 -1.02 -10.80 74.93
C SER A 19 -2.11 -11.67 74.15
N ARG A 20 -1.83 -12.72 73.32
CA ARG A 20 -1.60 -14.20 73.59
C ARG A 20 -2.90 -15.02 73.95
N LYS A 21 -3.29 -16.25 73.48
CA LYS A 21 -2.70 -17.44 72.77
C LYS A 21 -3.78 -18.39 72.10
N VAL A 22 -3.49 -19.05 70.94
CA VAL A 22 -4.05 -20.34 70.32
C VAL A 22 -5.60 -20.57 70.17
N LEU A 23 -6.14 -21.51 69.36
CA LEU A 23 -5.65 -22.77 68.69
C LEU A 23 -6.09 -22.91 67.19
N GLU A 24 -5.23 -23.60 66.41
CA GLU A 24 -5.42 -24.61 65.31
C GLU A 24 -6.71 -24.65 64.42
N ALA A 25 -6.67 -25.02 63.12
CA ALA A 25 -5.64 -25.69 62.29
C ALA A 25 -5.64 -25.30 60.77
N GLU A 26 -4.57 -25.70 60.06
CA GLU A 26 -4.37 -26.15 58.64
C GLU A 26 -5.43 -25.89 57.53
N LEU A 27 -5.13 -25.71 56.22
CA LEU A 27 -3.89 -25.51 55.41
C LEU A 27 -4.29 -25.09 53.97
N GLU A 28 -3.49 -24.26 53.26
CA GLU A 28 -3.31 -24.10 51.78
C GLU A 28 -4.54 -23.99 50.81
N SER A 29 -4.54 -23.30 49.65
CA SER A 29 -3.64 -22.33 48.98
C SER A 29 -4.39 -21.62 47.81
N SER A 30 -3.70 -20.79 47.00
CA SER A 30 -4.19 -19.95 45.87
C SER A 30 -5.10 -18.75 46.23
N SER A 31 -5.14 -17.58 45.57
CA SER A 31 -4.51 -16.97 44.37
C SER A 31 -5.32 -16.87 43.04
N GLY A 32 -6.25 -15.92 43.00
CA GLY A 32 -6.61 -15.05 41.86
C GLY A 32 -6.76 -13.62 42.42
N GLU A 33 -6.46 -12.49 41.76
CA GLU A 33 -6.71 -12.07 40.36
C GLU A 33 -8.20 -11.83 40.08
N GLU A 34 -8.70 -10.72 40.64
CA GLU A 34 -10.00 -10.12 40.32
C GLU A 34 -9.96 -9.46 38.94
N ALA A 35 -10.80 -9.92 38.02
CA ALA A 35 -11.18 -9.17 36.82
C ALA A 35 -12.48 -8.40 37.11
N PHE A 36 -12.56 -7.14 36.66
CA PHE A 36 -13.79 -6.35 36.75
C PHE A 36 -14.77 -6.79 35.68
N ASP A 37 -15.95 -7.21 36.10
CA ASP A 37 -17.17 -7.19 35.29
C ASP A 37 -18.32 -6.76 36.22
N ASP A 38 -19.05 -5.71 35.84
CA ASP A 38 -20.12 -5.07 36.63
C ASP A 38 -21.29 -4.75 35.68
N MET A 39 -22.24 -5.67 35.56
CA MET A 39 -23.62 -5.33 35.18
C MET A 39 -24.37 -5.01 36.46
N ILE A 40 -24.89 -3.79 36.61
CA ILE A 40 -26.34 -3.52 36.46
C ILE A 40 -27.16 -4.43 37.40
N ASP A 41 -27.25 -4.02 38.66
CA ASP A 41 -28.27 -4.50 39.59
C ASP A 41 -29.64 -3.90 39.25
N GLU A 42 -30.69 -4.66 39.56
CA GLU A 42 -32.10 -4.23 39.53
C GLU A 42 -32.51 -3.63 40.89
N GLU A 43 -33.34 -2.58 40.88
CA GLU A 43 -34.20 -2.23 42.03
C GLU A 43 -35.64 -2.08 41.53
N GLU A 44 -36.55 -2.86 42.11
CA GLU A 44 -37.98 -2.93 41.76
C GLU A 44 -38.86 -2.47 42.94
N SER A 45 -40.16 -2.29 42.68
CA SER A 45 -41.27 -2.00 43.61
C SER A 45 -41.39 -0.56 44.16
N GLY A 46 -42.61 -0.01 44.08
CA GLY A 46 -42.95 1.32 44.60
C GLY A 46 -44.14 2.00 43.91
N ASP A 47 -45.28 1.30 43.78
CA ASP A 47 -46.52 1.87 43.27
C ASP A 47 -47.11 2.95 44.20
N ASP A 48 -47.86 3.89 43.61
CA ASP A 48 -49.27 4.20 43.94
C ASP A 48 -49.67 5.51 43.20
N ASP A 49 -50.66 5.40 42.30
CA ASP A 49 -51.80 6.33 42.03
C ASP A 49 -51.56 7.86 41.79
N ASP A 50 -52.28 8.59 40.92
CA ASP A 50 -53.60 8.32 40.32
C ASP A 50 -53.93 9.26 39.10
N GLU A 51 -55.09 9.02 38.49
CA GLU A 51 -55.98 9.97 37.74
C GLU A 51 -55.48 10.73 36.46
N ASP A 52 -55.89 10.18 35.30
CA ASP A 52 -56.95 10.76 34.42
C ASP A 52 -56.72 11.45 33.05
N GLU A 53 -57.73 11.16 32.19
CA GLU A 53 -58.31 11.86 31.03
C GLU A 53 -57.44 12.26 29.80
N ASP A 54 -57.72 11.59 28.67
CA ASP A 54 -58.25 12.25 27.46
C ASP A 54 -58.90 11.20 26.52
N GLU A 55 -60.25 11.15 26.51
CA GLU A 55 -61.02 10.55 25.41
C GLU A 55 -61.13 11.59 24.26
N ASP A 56 -61.18 11.17 22.98
CA ASP A 56 -62.45 11.06 22.23
C ASP A 56 -62.26 10.75 20.71
N GLU A 57 -63.36 10.42 20.03
CA GLU A 57 -63.50 9.71 18.75
C GLU A 57 -63.19 10.50 17.44
N GLY A 58 -63.18 9.77 16.29
CA GLY A 58 -62.90 10.31 14.94
C GLY A 58 -63.64 9.70 13.72
N ASP A 59 -64.35 8.57 13.89
CA ASP A 59 -65.46 8.06 13.04
C ASP A 59 -65.17 7.47 11.60
N TYR A 60 -66.16 6.71 11.07
CA TYR A 60 -66.39 6.17 9.70
C TYR A 60 -65.84 4.79 9.22
N ILE A 61 -66.31 3.73 9.88
CA ILE A 61 -67.32 2.74 9.38
C ILE A 61 -67.21 2.13 7.95
N GLU A 62 -67.12 0.78 7.95
CA GLU A 62 -67.66 -0.28 7.05
C GLU A 62 -67.33 -0.40 5.53
N GLY A 63 -67.28 -1.68 5.07
CA GLY A 63 -67.00 -2.09 3.69
C GLY A 63 -66.74 -3.60 3.53
N GLU A 64 -67.76 -4.42 3.82
CA GLU A 64 -67.84 -5.90 3.77
C GLU A 64 -67.07 -6.63 2.64
N ASP A 65 -66.52 -7.83 2.90
CA ASP A 65 -67.27 -9.10 2.67
C ASP A 65 -66.59 -10.34 3.31
N GLN A 66 -67.25 -11.51 3.26
CA GLN A 66 -67.07 -12.62 4.24
C GLN A 66 -66.40 -13.93 3.72
N ALA A 67 -65.99 -14.76 4.69
CA ALA A 67 -66.10 -16.24 4.71
C ALA A 67 -65.13 -17.11 3.86
N MET A 68 -64.75 -18.34 4.27
CA MET A 68 -64.93 -19.09 5.54
C MET A 68 -63.98 -20.31 5.60
N GLY A 69 -63.64 -20.73 6.82
CA GLY A 69 -63.37 -22.14 7.18
C GLY A 69 -61.91 -22.62 7.26
N SER A 70 -61.51 -23.47 8.21
CA SER A 70 -61.92 -23.69 9.62
C SER A 70 -61.01 -24.79 10.24
N ASP A 71 -61.09 -24.95 11.57
CA ASP A 71 -60.70 -26.14 12.36
C ASP A 71 -59.16 -26.37 12.51
N ASP A 72 -58.53 -26.21 13.67
CA ASP A 72 -58.63 -26.97 14.96
C ASP A 72 -57.72 -28.25 14.93
N ASP A 73 -56.93 -28.62 15.96
CA ASP A 73 -56.58 -27.94 17.23
C ASP A 73 -55.38 -28.64 17.95
N ASN A 74 -54.94 -28.03 19.06
CA ASN A 74 -54.34 -28.62 20.29
C ASN A 74 -52.91 -29.23 20.38
N ASP A 75 -52.08 -28.53 21.18
CA ASP A 75 -51.52 -28.93 22.51
C ASP A 75 -50.15 -29.62 22.72
N GLU A 76 -49.46 -29.06 23.74
CA GLU A 76 -48.49 -29.60 24.72
C GLU A 76 -47.20 -30.26 24.16
N ASP A 77 -46.00 -29.66 24.25
CA ASP A 77 -45.24 -29.05 25.38
C ASP A 77 -44.56 -30.04 26.34
N ASP A 78 -43.24 -29.83 26.49
CA ASP A 78 -42.36 -29.99 27.67
C ASP A 78 -40.93 -30.39 27.23
N ASP A 79 -39.97 -29.48 27.46
CA ASP A 79 -38.65 -29.60 28.12
C ASP A 79 -37.76 -30.88 27.91
N GLU A 80 -36.43 -30.83 28.04
CA GLU A 80 -35.59 -29.99 28.91
C GLU A 80 -34.17 -29.77 28.30
N GLU A 81 -33.34 -29.02 29.03
CA GLU A 81 -31.96 -28.60 28.72
C GLU A 81 -30.94 -29.79 28.86
N ASP A 82 -29.61 -29.70 28.69
CA ASP A 82 -28.70 -28.56 28.58
C ASP A 82 -27.32 -28.90 27.92
N GLN A 83 -26.39 -27.95 28.01
CA GLN A 83 -24.93 -27.91 27.77
C GLN A 83 -24.13 -29.04 28.50
N ASP A 84 -22.80 -29.25 28.34
CA ASP A 84 -21.72 -28.38 27.85
C ASP A 84 -20.47 -29.16 27.32
N GLU A 85 -19.39 -28.44 26.96
CA GLU A 85 -18.10 -28.95 26.48
C GLU A 85 -17.23 -29.70 27.53
N PHE A 86 -16.23 -30.51 27.08
CA PHE A 86 -14.81 -30.08 27.00
C PHE A 86 -13.76 -31.24 27.02
N MET A 87 -12.80 -31.15 26.11
CA MET A 87 -11.41 -31.68 26.12
C MET A 87 -10.99 -33.13 26.52
N ALA A 88 -10.42 -33.80 25.51
CA ALA A 88 -8.99 -34.20 25.42
C ALA A 88 -8.44 -35.57 25.92
N ALA A 89 -7.65 -36.16 25.00
CA ALA A 89 -6.35 -36.83 25.18
C ALA A 89 -6.22 -38.28 25.70
N ALA A 90 -5.70 -39.11 24.77
CA ALA A 90 -4.65 -40.13 24.95
C ALA A 90 -4.96 -41.53 25.53
N GLU A 91 -4.48 -42.54 24.77
CA GLU A 91 -3.97 -43.86 25.19
C GLU A 91 -4.86 -44.73 26.13
N HIS A 92 -5.25 -45.95 25.75
CA HIS A 92 -4.31 -47.03 25.40
C HIS A 92 -4.89 -48.16 24.51
N ASP A 93 -3.96 -49.00 24.05
CA ASP A 93 -4.02 -50.18 23.16
C ASP A 93 -5.09 -51.30 23.41
N SER A 94 -5.14 -52.26 22.48
CA SER A 94 -5.61 -53.65 22.56
C SER A 94 -7.02 -54.03 22.05
N SER A 95 -7.07 -54.29 20.75
CA SER A 95 -7.71 -55.44 20.08
C SER A 95 -8.90 -56.19 20.73
N SER A 96 -10.02 -56.28 20.01
CA SER A 96 -10.47 -57.58 19.44
C SER A 96 -11.64 -57.46 18.44
N LYS A 97 -11.73 -58.46 17.54
CA LYS A 97 -12.90 -58.77 16.68
C LYS A 97 -13.86 -59.66 17.49
N PRO A 98 -15.21 -59.66 17.28
CA PRO A 98 -15.75 -60.35 16.10
C PRO A 98 -17.13 -59.94 15.52
N GLN A 99 -17.38 -60.44 14.30
CA GLN A 99 -18.64 -60.98 13.77
C GLN A 99 -19.92 -60.12 13.62
N ASN A 100 -20.15 -59.71 12.36
CA ASN A 100 -21.44 -59.82 11.64
C ASN A 100 -22.14 -61.18 11.90
N PRO A 101 -23.50 -61.31 11.82
CA PRO A 101 -24.20 -61.01 10.57
C PRO A 101 -25.70 -60.57 10.61
N MET A 102 -26.16 -60.06 9.44
CA MET A 102 -27.54 -59.79 9.00
C MET A 102 -28.29 -58.62 9.71
N GLY A 103 -29.11 -57.81 9.03
CA GLY A 103 -29.29 -57.73 7.56
C GLY A 103 -30.70 -57.34 7.09
N VAL A 104 -31.10 -56.07 7.25
CA VAL A 104 -32.31 -55.51 6.62
C VAL A 104 -31.95 -54.23 5.87
N LYS A 105 -32.60 -53.97 4.72
CA LYS A 105 -32.36 -52.79 3.87
C LYS A 105 -33.43 -51.74 4.11
N ASN A 106 -33.02 -50.49 4.38
CA ASN A 106 -33.66 -49.25 3.91
C ASN A 106 -32.78 -48.05 4.28
N SER A 107 -32.10 -47.44 3.30
CA SER A 107 -31.18 -46.31 3.53
C SER A 107 -31.08 -45.36 2.32
N SER A 108 -32.18 -45.21 1.57
CA SER A 108 -32.26 -44.31 0.40
C SER A 108 -32.76 -42.90 0.70
N LEU A 109 -33.20 -42.62 1.95
CA LEU A 109 -33.77 -41.32 2.36
C LEU A 109 -32.79 -40.43 3.15
N TYR A 110 -31.74 -41.00 3.73
CA TYR A 110 -30.67 -40.28 4.44
C TYR A 110 -29.31 -40.65 3.86
N LYS A 111 -29.14 -40.40 2.57
CA LYS A 111 -27.86 -40.54 1.89
C LYS A 111 -27.15 -39.19 1.97
N ALA A 112 -25.93 -39.15 2.51
CA ALA A 112 -25.10 -37.94 2.43
C ALA A 112 -24.99 -37.50 0.97
N PRO A 113 -25.09 -36.19 0.67
CA PRO A 113 -25.16 -35.71 -0.71
C PRO A 113 -23.92 -36.18 -1.48
N THR A 114 -24.15 -36.70 -2.68
CA THR A 114 -23.08 -37.21 -3.53
C THR A 114 -22.14 -36.10 -3.94
N ASN A 115 -20.90 -36.43 -4.31
CA ASN A 115 -19.94 -35.42 -4.79
C ASN A 115 -20.50 -34.60 -5.96
N ASP A 116 -21.35 -35.19 -6.80
CA ASP A 116 -22.00 -34.52 -7.93
C ASP A 116 -23.10 -33.55 -7.46
N GLU A 117 -23.85 -33.88 -6.39
CA GLU A 117 -24.83 -32.98 -5.75
C GLU A 117 -24.14 -31.85 -4.95
N ILE A 118 -23.06 -32.15 -4.22
CA ILE A 118 -22.22 -31.14 -3.54
C ILE A 118 -21.60 -30.19 -4.57
N GLN A 119 -21.07 -30.71 -5.68
CA GLN A 119 -20.56 -29.90 -6.78
C GLN A 119 -21.68 -29.06 -7.42
N GLY A 120 -22.87 -29.63 -7.64
CA GLY A 120 -24.03 -28.90 -8.15
C GLY A 120 -24.48 -27.76 -7.24
N LEU A 121 -24.44 -27.95 -5.91
CA LEU A 121 -24.74 -26.91 -4.92
C LEU A 121 -23.67 -25.80 -4.92
N GLN A 122 -22.39 -26.15 -4.98
CA GLN A 122 -21.29 -25.17 -5.09
C GLN A 122 -21.31 -24.41 -6.42
N GLU A 123 -21.64 -25.08 -7.52
CA GLU A 123 -21.82 -24.43 -8.84
C GLU A 123 -23.08 -23.56 -8.86
N SER A 124 -24.08 -23.85 -8.03
CA SER A 124 -25.28 -23.01 -7.84
C SER A 124 -25.01 -21.76 -7.01
N SER A 125 -24.17 -21.81 -5.97
CA SER A 125 -23.79 -20.62 -5.20
C SER A 125 -22.82 -19.70 -5.97
N ASP A 126 -21.84 -20.26 -6.69
CA ASP A 126 -20.87 -19.47 -7.47
C ASP A 126 -21.45 -18.97 -8.82
N LEU A 127 -22.64 -19.42 -9.25
CA LEU A 127 -23.10 -19.41 -10.66
C LEU A 127 -23.06 -18.01 -11.35
N PHE A 128 -23.45 -16.94 -10.65
CA PHE A 128 -23.43 -15.58 -11.22
C PHE A 128 -22.00 -15.04 -11.43
N LYS A 129 -21.14 -15.11 -10.39
CA LYS A 129 -19.72 -14.72 -10.53
C LYS A 129 -19.00 -15.62 -11.53
N SER A 130 -19.23 -16.93 -11.46
CA SER A 130 -18.61 -17.94 -12.32
C SER A 130 -18.79 -17.62 -13.81
N ASN A 131 -19.97 -17.18 -14.25
CA ASN A 131 -20.21 -16.85 -15.66
C ASN A 131 -19.41 -15.63 -16.15
N ILE A 132 -19.37 -14.52 -15.40
CA ILE A 132 -18.59 -13.33 -15.78
C ILE A 132 -17.09 -13.66 -15.74
N PHE A 133 -16.64 -14.30 -14.66
CA PHE A 133 -15.25 -14.68 -14.45
C PHE A 133 -14.74 -15.67 -15.51
N LYS A 134 -15.61 -16.59 -15.96
CA LYS A 134 -15.34 -17.50 -17.08
C LYS A 134 -15.15 -16.76 -18.40
N LEU A 135 -16.02 -15.79 -18.72
CA LEU A 135 -15.88 -14.99 -19.95
C LEU A 135 -14.55 -14.20 -19.94
N GLN A 136 -14.21 -13.58 -18.81
CA GLN A 136 -12.93 -12.88 -18.60
C GLN A 136 -11.72 -13.83 -18.72
N ILE A 137 -11.80 -15.05 -18.20
CA ILE A 137 -10.76 -16.09 -18.36
C ILE A 137 -10.64 -16.52 -19.83
N GLU A 138 -11.76 -16.74 -20.52
CA GLU A 138 -11.76 -17.12 -21.94
C GLU A 138 -11.20 -16.00 -22.83
N GLU A 139 -11.38 -14.73 -22.50
CA GLU A 139 -10.76 -13.60 -23.18
C GLU A 139 -9.25 -13.51 -22.87
N LEU A 140 -8.87 -13.53 -21.60
CA LEU A 140 -7.48 -13.52 -21.15
C LEU A 140 -6.66 -14.64 -21.81
N LEU A 141 -7.20 -15.88 -21.87
CA LEU A 141 -6.53 -17.01 -22.51
C LEU A 141 -6.28 -16.77 -24.01
N LYS A 142 -7.22 -16.14 -24.74
CA LYS A 142 -7.04 -15.78 -26.16
C LYS A 142 -5.90 -14.75 -26.34
N GLU A 143 -5.70 -13.86 -25.37
CA GLU A 143 -4.59 -12.89 -25.40
C GLU A 143 -3.23 -13.50 -25.03
N VAL A 144 -3.15 -14.37 -24.02
CA VAL A 144 -1.87 -14.87 -23.48
C VAL A 144 -1.39 -16.20 -24.10
N GLN A 145 -2.24 -16.93 -24.82
CA GLN A 145 -1.82 -18.10 -25.59
C GLN A 145 -0.93 -17.73 -26.78
N ILE A 146 -0.17 -18.71 -27.27
CA ILE A 146 0.68 -18.59 -28.46
C ILE A 146 -0.06 -19.16 -29.68
N ASP A 147 -0.08 -18.44 -30.79
CA ASP A 147 -0.51 -19.00 -32.08
C ASP A 147 0.57 -19.90 -32.66
N TYR A 148 0.55 -21.18 -32.26
CA TYR A 148 1.47 -22.21 -32.74
C TYR A 148 1.44 -22.40 -34.27
N LYS A 149 0.41 -21.92 -35.00
CA LYS A 149 0.41 -21.98 -36.48
C LYS A 149 1.50 -21.08 -37.08
N LYS A 150 1.92 -20.03 -36.35
CA LYS A 150 3.00 -19.11 -36.75
C LYS A 150 4.40 -19.61 -36.35
N ALA A 151 4.52 -20.78 -35.71
CA ALA A 151 5.79 -21.31 -35.21
C ALA A 151 6.73 -21.92 -36.27
N GLN A 152 6.32 -22.00 -37.53
CA GLN A 152 7.12 -22.65 -38.59
C GLN A 152 8.58 -22.15 -38.72
N PRO A 153 8.90 -20.84 -38.61
CA PRO A 153 10.30 -20.38 -38.65
C PRO A 153 11.14 -20.84 -37.45
N LEU A 154 10.51 -20.98 -36.27
CA LEU A 154 11.13 -21.56 -35.08
C LEU A 154 11.36 -23.07 -35.28
N GLU A 155 10.40 -23.81 -35.84
CA GLU A 155 10.57 -25.24 -36.14
C GLU A 155 11.65 -25.48 -37.21
N ALA A 156 11.82 -24.56 -38.17
CA ALA A 156 12.93 -24.57 -39.11
C ALA A 156 14.27 -24.30 -38.40
N ALA A 157 14.32 -23.31 -37.52
CA ALA A 157 15.52 -23.01 -36.72
C ALA A 157 15.92 -24.19 -35.79
N LEU A 158 14.96 -24.84 -35.14
CA LEU A 158 15.20 -26.02 -34.30
C LEU A 158 15.69 -27.22 -35.12
N ARG A 159 15.13 -27.46 -36.31
CA ARG A 159 15.64 -28.45 -37.26
C ARG A 159 17.07 -28.13 -37.72
N LYS A 160 17.37 -26.84 -37.96
CA LYS A 160 18.72 -26.39 -38.35
C LYS A 160 19.75 -26.54 -37.24
N LEU A 161 19.38 -26.28 -35.99
CA LEU A 161 20.25 -26.54 -34.82
C LEU A 161 20.62 -28.02 -34.71
N LYS A 162 19.67 -28.93 -34.92
CA LYS A 162 19.97 -30.37 -34.99
C LYS A 162 20.95 -30.71 -36.12
N GLU A 163 20.73 -30.19 -37.33
CA GLU A 163 21.64 -30.39 -38.47
C GLU A 163 23.08 -29.88 -38.19
N ILE A 164 23.23 -28.82 -37.40
CA ILE A 164 24.53 -28.28 -36.97
C ILE A 164 25.20 -29.20 -35.94
N PHE A 165 24.47 -29.63 -34.91
CA PHE A 165 25.02 -30.48 -33.84
C PHE A 165 25.36 -31.89 -34.35
N ASP A 166 24.49 -32.51 -35.14
CA ASP A 166 24.70 -33.84 -35.75
C ASP A 166 25.92 -33.88 -36.69
N ARG A 167 26.36 -32.72 -37.21
CA ARG A 167 27.55 -32.58 -38.07
C ARG A 167 28.79 -32.06 -37.36
N THR A 168 28.71 -31.73 -36.07
CA THR A 168 29.87 -31.19 -35.35
C THR A 168 30.87 -32.33 -35.08
N PRO A 169 32.12 -32.25 -35.57
CA PRO A 169 33.05 -33.37 -35.52
C PRO A 169 33.45 -33.71 -34.08
N ALA A 170 33.40 -35.00 -33.75
CA ALA A 170 33.89 -35.53 -32.50
C ALA A 170 35.42 -35.37 -32.37
N HIS A 171 35.91 -35.18 -31.14
CA HIS A 171 37.34 -35.21 -30.83
C HIS A 171 37.57 -35.91 -29.48
N GLN A 172 38.63 -36.73 -29.43
CA GLN A 172 39.03 -37.44 -28.22
C GLN A 172 39.69 -36.52 -27.20
N GLU A 173 39.87 -37.06 -26.00
CA GLU A 173 40.33 -36.43 -24.77
C GLU A 173 41.41 -35.34 -24.91
N LEU A 174 41.04 -34.09 -24.66
CA LEU A 174 41.95 -32.94 -24.62
C LEU A 174 42.23 -32.51 -23.17
N SER A 175 43.44 -31.96 -22.93
CA SER A 175 43.82 -31.35 -21.65
C SER A 175 43.23 -29.95 -21.45
N LEU A 176 43.17 -29.48 -20.20
CA LEU A 176 42.64 -28.14 -19.85
C LEU A 176 43.29 -27.00 -20.66
N ALA A 177 44.62 -27.06 -20.86
CA ALA A 177 45.35 -26.08 -21.65
C ALA A 177 44.96 -26.14 -23.14
N ALA A 178 44.79 -27.33 -23.70
CA ALA A 178 44.38 -27.51 -25.10
C ALA A 178 42.96 -26.98 -25.36
N ILE A 179 42.01 -27.23 -24.45
CA ILE A 179 40.64 -26.71 -24.60
C ILE A 179 40.55 -25.19 -24.44
N LYS A 180 41.23 -24.60 -23.45
CA LYS A 180 41.29 -23.14 -23.29
C LYS A 180 41.94 -22.48 -24.50
N ALA A 181 42.98 -23.06 -25.09
CA ALA A 181 43.59 -22.58 -26.32
C ALA A 181 42.68 -22.73 -27.56
N ASN A 182 41.97 -23.85 -27.70
CA ASN A 182 41.10 -24.10 -28.86
C ASN A 182 39.83 -23.22 -28.84
N MET A 183 39.23 -22.97 -27.69
CA MET A 183 38.08 -22.05 -27.59
C MET A 183 38.49 -20.60 -27.80
N LYS A 184 39.66 -20.18 -27.28
CA LYS A 184 40.21 -18.83 -27.54
C LYS A 184 40.44 -18.56 -29.03
N LYS A 185 40.87 -19.55 -29.82
CA LYS A 185 40.97 -19.44 -31.30
C LYS A 185 39.61 -19.21 -31.99
N LYS A 186 38.51 -19.62 -31.36
CA LYS A 186 37.13 -19.42 -31.84
C LYS A 186 36.44 -18.22 -31.20
N SER A 187 37.18 -17.34 -30.51
CA SER A 187 36.66 -16.19 -29.74
C SER A 187 35.63 -16.55 -28.66
N ILE A 188 35.73 -17.76 -28.08
CA ILE A 188 34.86 -18.23 -26.99
C ILE A 188 35.68 -18.41 -25.71
N VAL A 189 35.13 -17.93 -24.60
CA VAL A 189 35.59 -18.18 -23.23
C VAL A 189 34.69 -19.27 -22.64
N ILE A 190 35.29 -20.32 -22.09
CA ILE A 190 34.51 -21.41 -21.47
C ILE A 190 33.90 -20.88 -20.16
N PRO A 191 32.57 -20.95 -19.96
CA PRO A 191 31.92 -20.48 -18.74
C PRO A 191 32.05 -21.52 -17.64
N PHE A 192 33.28 -21.77 -17.16
CA PHE A 192 33.48 -22.60 -16.00
C PHE A 192 32.82 -21.96 -14.77
N PRO A 193 32.10 -22.73 -13.93
CA PRO A 193 31.62 -22.24 -12.65
C PRO A 193 32.78 -21.95 -11.69
N SER A 194 32.51 -21.20 -10.64
CA SER A 194 33.39 -21.07 -9.47
C SER A 194 33.26 -22.30 -8.56
N PRO A 195 34.37 -22.87 -8.03
CA PRO A 195 35.76 -22.56 -8.36
C PRO A 195 36.15 -23.05 -9.77
N GLU A 196 37.08 -22.37 -10.44
CA GLU A 196 37.60 -22.84 -11.74
C GLU A 196 38.40 -24.16 -11.60
N PRO A 197 38.46 -24.98 -12.66
CA PRO A 197 39.29 -26.19 -12.66
C PRO A 197 40.78 -25.84 -12.55
N ALA A 198 41.46 -26.48 -11.59
CA ALA A 198 42.88 -26.28 -11.31
C ALA A 198 43.79 -26.66 -12.50
N SER A 199 45.00 -26.09 -12.55
CA SER A 199 45.93 -26.26 -13.68
C SER A 199 46.54 -27.66 -13.82
N ASP A 200 46.49 -28.45 -12.76
CA ASP A 200 47.12 -29.77 -12.59
C ASP A 200 46.14 -30.95 -12.70
N ILE A 201 44.89 -30.70 -13.12
CA ILE A 201 43.87 -31.75 -13.23
C ILE A 201 44.26 -32.87 -14.19
N GLN A 202 44.09 -34.12 -13.73
CA GLN A 202 44.42 -35.32 -14.49
C GLN A 202 43.30 -35.80 -15.42
N TYR A 203 42.08 -35.29 -15.26
CA TYR A 203 40.94 -35.64 -16.11
C TYR A 203 40.85 -34.71 -17.33
N THR A 204 40.28 -35.26 -18.39
CA THR A 204 40.32 -34.73 -19.76
C THR A 204 38.92 -34.35 -20.25
N PHE A 205 38.87 -33.69 -21.40
CA PHE A 205 37.66 -33.13 -22.00
C PHE A 205 37.51 -33.58 -23.46
N GLY A 206 36.54 -34.44 -23.74
CA GLY A 206 36.17 -34.86 -25.09
C GLY A 206 34.97 -34.09 -25.66
N TYR A 207 34.62 -34.37 -26.91
CA TYR A 207 33.32 -34.03 -27.49
C TYR A 207 32.89 -35.11 -28.48
N SER A 208 31.61 -35.46 -28.44
CA SER A 208 30.90 -36.26 -29.42
C SER A 208 29.57 -35.57 -29.74
N ALA A 209 28.97 -35.87 -30.89
CA ALA A 209 27.65 -35.31 -31.24
C ALA A 209 26.59 -35.77 -30.22
N PRO A 210 25.52 -34.99 -29.95
CA PRO A 210 24.54 -35.34 -28.93
C PRO A 210 23.83 -36.67 -29.23
N SER A 211 23.68 -37.53 -28.21
CA SER A 211 22.90 -38.78 -28.33
C SER A 211 21.46 -38.49 -28.76
N ALA A 212 20.88 -37.44 -28.18
CA ALA A 212 19.52 -36.99 -28.45
C ALA A 212 19.39 -35.46 -28.30
N MET A 213 18.32 -34.93 -28.89
CA MET A 213 17.92 -33.52 -28.73
C MET A 213 16.40 -33.47 -28.55
N HIS A 214 15.95 -33.02 -27.38
CA HIS A 214 14.54 -32.99 -27.00
C HIS A 214 14.06 -31.54 -26.80
N LEU A 215 12.82 -31.26 -27.19
CA LEU A 215 12.12 -30.05 -26.75
C LEU A 215 11.51 -30.34 -25.38
N VAL A 216 11.72 -29.46 -24.41
CA VAL A 216 11.28 -29.64 -23.02
C VAL A 216 10.59 -28.38 -22.49
N GLY A 217 10.12 -28.43 -21.23
CA GLY A 217 9.37 -27.33 -20.61
C GLY A 217 8.01 -27.09 -21.27
N SER A 218 7.53 -25.85 -21.19
CA SER A 218 6.13 -25.53 -21.51
C SER A 218 5.79 -25.48 -23.01
N PHE A 219 6.78 -25.37 -23.91
CA PHE A 219 6.54 -25.31 -25.37
C PHE A 219 5.95 -26.62 -25.95
N PRO A 220 6.56 -27.81 -25.78
CA PRO A 220 5.96 -29.08 -26.25
C PRO A 220 4.62 -29.41 -25.57
N LEU A 221 4.43 -29.01 -24.32
CA LEU A 221 3.16 -29.17 -23.57
C LEU A 221 2.05 -28.23 -24.06
N LYS A 222 2.42 -27.18 -24.81
CA LYS A 222 1.59 -26.03 -25.22
C LYS A 222 1.07 -25.16 -24.06
N THR A 223 1.80 -25.11 -22.95
CA THR A 223 1.44 -24.39 -21.71
C THR A 223 2.22 -23.08 -21.52
N VAL A 224 2.77 -22.51 -22.60
CA VAL A 224 3.50 -21.24 -22.56
C VAL A 224 2.54 -20.07 -22.40
N SER A 225 2.76 -19.22 -21.39
CA SER A 225 2.14 -17.90 -21.27
C SER A 225 2.99 -16.82 -21.93
N LYS A 226 2.37 -15.96 -22.74
CA LYS A 226 3.00 -14.85 -23.47
C LYS A 226 3.25 -13.65 -22.56
N GLY A 227 4.50 -13.46 -22.11
CA GLY A 227 4.90 -12.34 -21.26
C GLY A 227 5.24 -11.04 -22.02
N ARG A 228 5.31 -9.91 -21.30
CA ARG A 228 5.81 -8.63 -21.85
C ARG A 228 7.27 -8.73 -22.28
N ASP A 229 8.04 -9.52 -21.55
CA ASP A 229 9.49 -9.71 -21.69
C ASP A 229 9.84 -10.82 -22.70
N GLY A 230 8.84 -11.39 -23.38
CA GLY A 230 8.99 -12.50 -24.33
C GLY A 230 8.67 -13.86 -23.71
N TRP A 231 9.21 -14.92 -24.31
CA TRP A 231 9.09 -16.31 -23.85
C TRP A 231 10.21 -17.17 -24.45
N SER A 232 10.46 -18.35 -23.87
CA SER A 232 11.55 -19.24 -24.29
C SER A 232 11.10 -20.63 -24.73
N VAL A 233 11.88 -21.21 -25.65
CA VAL A 233 11.83 -22.65 -26.01
C VAL A 233 13.03 -23.34 -25.40
N ASP A 234 12.82 -24.44 -24.68
CA ASP A 234 13.89 -25.16 -24.02
C ASP A 234 14.28 -26.40 -24.83
N VAL A 235 15.55 -26.48 -25.20
CA VAL A 235 16.15 -27.55 -26.00
C VAL A 235 17.14 -28.30 -25.13
N ALA A 236 16.73 -29.47 -24.64
CA ALA A 236 17.58 -30.37 -23.88
C ALA A 236 18.48 -31.14 -24.86
N VAL A 237 19.80 -31.04 -24.69
CA VAL A 237 20.81 -31.68 -25.52
C VAL A 237 21.54 -32.73 -24.70
N GLU A 238 21.41 -34.00 -25.09
CA GLU A 238 21.96 -35.12 -24.33
C GLU A 238 23.46 -35.30 -24.60
N MET A 239 24.27 -35.22 -23.54
CA MET A 239 25.69 -35.52 -23.60
C MET A 239 25.89 -37.05 -23.56
N PRO A 240 26.59 -37.66 -24.53
CA PRO A 240 26.81 -39.10 -24.54
C PRO A 240 27.54 -39.62 -23.30
N GLU A 241 27.12 -40.78 -22.79
CA GLU A 241 27.64 -41.38 -21.55
C GLU A 241 29.15 -41.63 -21.61
N GLU A 242 29.66 -41.97 -22.79
CA GLU A 242 31.08 -42.16 -23.14
C GLU A 242 31.99 -41.00 -22.73
N LEU A 243 31.45 -39.79 -22.59
CA LEU A 243 32.21 -38.60 -22.18
C LEU A 243 32.50 -38.56 -20.67
N PHE A 244 31.92 -39.47 -19.88
CA PHE A 244 31.96 -39.43 -18.41
C PHE A 244 32.65 -40.65 -17.79
N GLN A 245 33.40 -40.38 -16.73
CA GLN A 245 34.01 -41.37 -15.87
C GLN A 245 33.15 -41.53 -14.61
N GLU A 246 33.16 -42.73 -14.01
CA GLU A 246 32.36 -43.12 -12.84
C GLU A 246 32.43 -42.14 -11.64
N LYS A 247 33.52 -41.36 -11.54
CA LYS A 247 33.81 -40.36 -10.48
C LYS A 247 33.57 -38.89 -10.91
N ASP A 248 33.07 -38.62 -12.11
CA ASP A 248 32.80 -37.25 -12.59
C ASP A 248 31.64 -36.56 -11.84
N HIS A 249 30.84 -37.29 -11.06
CA HIS A 249 29.88 -36.69 -10.14
C HIS A 249 30.55 -35.87 -9.02
N MET A 250 31.82 -36.13 -8.68
CA MET A 250 32.54 -35.43 -7.61
C MET A 250 33.25 -34.15 -8.08
N ASN A 251 33.43 -33.20 -7.15
CA ASN A 251 34.33 -32.06 -7.24
C ASN A 251 34.21 -31.27 -8.56
N TYR A 252 32.98 -30.93 -8.95
CA TYR A 252 32.61 -30.13 -10.12
C TYR A 252 33.00 -30.72 -11.50
N ARG A 253 33.57 -31.93 -11.56
CA ARG A 253 34.04 -32.58 -12.81
C ARG A 253 32.97 -32.64 -13.90
N TYR A 254 31.75 -33.07 -13.54
CA TYR A 254 30.56 -33.01 -14.40
C TYR A 254 30.30 -31.60 -14.94
N PHE A 255 30.21 -30.60 -14.06
CA PHE A 255 29.89 -29.22 -14.43
C PHE A 255 30.97 -28.58 -15.32
N TYR A 256 32.25 -28.91 -15.13
CA TYR A 256 33.32 -28.48 -16.04
C TYR A 256 33.19 -29.11 -17.44
N LYS A 257 32.93 -30.43 -17.51
CA LYS A 257 32.68 -31.11 -18.80
C LYS A 257 31.45 -30.55 -19.51
N ARG A 258 30.38 -30.29 -18.77
CA ARG A 258 29.13 -29.67 -19.23
C ARG A 258 29.36 -28.26 -19.79
N ALA A 259 30.14 -27.41 -19.10
CA ALA A 259 30.51 -26.07 -19.56
C ALA A 259 31.41 -26.09 -20.81
N TYR A 260 32.34 -27.04 -20.90
CA TYR A 260 33.13 -27.24 -22.11
C TYR A 260 32.27 -27.69 -23.29
N TYR A 261 31.39 -28.67 -23.10
CA TYR A 261 30.47 -29.18 -24.14
C TYR A 261 29.57 -28.06 -24.68
N LEU A 262 28.98 -27.25 -23.79
CA LEU A 262 28.23 -26.04 -24.15
C LEU A 262 29.07 -25.08 -25.03
N SER A 263 30.35 -24.92 -24.73
CA SER A 263 31.27 -24.08 -25.51
C SER A 263 31.54 -24.65 -26.91
N VAL A 264 31.53 -25.98 -27.08
CA VAL A 264 31.60 -26.62 -28.41
C VAL A 264 30.32 -26.36 -29.22
N LEU A 265 29.14 -26.45 -28.58
CA LEU A 265 27.87 -26.13 -29.24
C LEU A 265 27.80 -24.65 -29.66
N ALA A 266 28.26 -23.73 -28.81
CA ALA A 266 28.38 -22.30 -29.13
C ALA A 266 29.27 -22.08 -30.37
N ALA A 267 30.42 -22.74 -30.39
CA ALA A 267 31.37 -22.71 -31.50
C ALA A 267 30.81 -23.28 -32.81
N ALA A 268 29.94 -24.28 -32.74
CA ALA A 268 29.30 -24.89 -33.91
C ALA A 268 28.23 -23.96 -34.52
N ILE A 269 27.45 -23.26 -33.68
CA ILE A 269 26.45 -22.27 -34.12
C ILE A 269 27.14 -21.06 -34.76
N GLN A 270 28.23 -20.56 -34.16
CA GLN A 270 28.96 -19.38 -34.61
C GLN A 270 29.88 -19.61 -35.84
N ASP A 271 30.10 -20.86 -36.27
CA ASP A 271 30.86 -21.14 -37.49
C ASP A 271 30.15 -20.55 -38.72
N LYS A 272 30.89 -19.89 -39.61
CA LYS A 272 30.35 -19.29 -40.85
C LYS A 272 29.63 -20.32 -41.74
N LYS A 273 29.99 -21.60 -41.64
CA LYS A 273 29.37 -22.72 -42.38
C LYS A 273 28.08 -23.26 -41.76
N SER A 274 27.70 -22.83 -40.54
CA SER A 274 26.51 -23.34 -39.84
C SER A 274 25.19 -22.96 -40.53
N GLY A 275 25.17 -21.83 -41.25
CA GLY A 275 23.94 -21.20 -41.74
C GLY A 275 23.16 -20.43 -40.65
N MET A 276 23.72 -20.28 -39.44
CA MET A 276 23.12 -19.56 -38.31
C MET A 276 24.06 -18.50 -37.70
N SER A 277 25.23 -18.25 -38.27
CA SER A 277 26.22 -17.27 -37.77
C SER A 277 25.75 -15.79 -37.79
N SER A 278 24.57 -15.48 -38.34
CA SER A 278 23.88 -14.20 -38.19
C SER A 278 23.13 -14.04 -36.86
N THR A 279 22.89 -15.13 -36.13
CA THR A 279 22.18 -15.10 -34.83
C THR A 279 23.09 -14.65 -33.69
N ARG A 280 22.56 -13.80 -32.80
CA ARG A 280 23.26 -13.44 -31.54
C ARG A 280 23.14 -14.61 -30.56
N THR A 281 24.27 -15.23 -30.25
CA THR A 281 24.37 -16.27 -29.22
C THR A 281 25.02 -15.70 -27.96
N GLU A 282 24.44 -15.99 -26.80
CA GLU A 282 24.93 -15.54 -25.49
C GLU A 282 24.93 -16.71 -24.49
N PHE A 283 25.72 -16.58 -23.42
CA PHE A 283 25.57 -17.44 -22.24
C PHE A 283 24.60 -16.82 -21.23
N SER A 284 23.93 -17.67 -20.47
CA SER A 284 23.10 -17.36 -19.29
C SER A 284 23.28 -18.48 -18.26
N THR A 285 22.81 -18.30 -17.03
CA THR A 285 22.58 -19.40 -16.08
C THR A 285 21.18 -20.00 -16.26
N LEU A 286 21.02 -21.28 -15.91
CA LEU A 286 19.71 -21.93 -15.78
C LEU A 286 19.17 -21.68 -14.38
N HIS A 287 18.01 -21.02 -14.27
CA HIS A 287 17.35 -20.68 -12.99
C HIS A 287 18.23 -19.86 -12.01
N GLY A 288 19.29 -19.22 -12.48
CA GLY A 288 20.25 -18.48 -11.65
C GLY A 288 21.46 -19.30 -11.18
N ASP A 289 21.49 -20.63 -11.36
CA ASP A 289 22.62 -21.46 -10.89
C ASP A 289 23.85 -21.29 -11.79
N GLN A 290 24.92 -20.69 -11.24
CA GLN A 290 26.22 -20.51 -11.89
C GLN A 290 26.87 -21.85 -12.31
N ARG A 291 26.52 -22.98 -11.68
CA ARG A 291 26.96 -24.33 -12.05
C ARG A 291 26.34 -24.82 -13.36
N LYS A 292 25.23 -24.21 -13.79
CA LYS A 292 24.46 -24.59 -14.99
C LYS A 292 24.44 -23.47 -16.05
N PRO A 293 25.57 -23.16 -16.70
CA PRO A 293 25.55 -22.29 -17.87
C PRO A 293 24.70 -22.91 -18.99
N ILE A 294 24.01 -22.08 -19.76
CA ILE A 294 23.17 -22.42 -20.92
C ILE A 294 23.42 -21.42 -22.04
N LEU A 295 23.07 -21.76 -23.27
CA LEU A 295 23.14 -20.82 -24.40
C LEU A 295 21.75 -20.23 -24.67
N ILE A 296 21.70 -18.91 -24.85
CA ILE A 296 20.55 -18.17 -25.33
C ILE A 296 20.79 -17.84 -26.80
N LEU A 297 19.92 -18.32 -27.68
CA LEU A 297 19.90 -17.97 -29.09
C LEU A 297 18.79 -16.95 -29.35
N HIS A 298 19.20 -15.74 -29.73
CA HIS A 298 18.29 -14.69 -30.17
C HIS A 298 17.96 -14.86 -31.66
N PRO A 299 16.77 -14.45 -32.12
CA PRO A 299 16.42 -14.48 -33.53
C PRO A 299 17.33 -13.55 -34.34
N SER A 300 17.72 -13.98 -35.54
CA SER A 300 18.61 -13.24 -36.44
C SER A 300 18.05 -11.88 -36.85
N GLY A 301 16.74 -11.77 -37.08
CA GLY A 301 16.12 -10.57 -37.64
C GLY A 301 16.45 -10.30 -39.10
N ASP A 302 17.07 -11.26 -39.80
CA ASP A 302 17.47 -11.20 -41.21
C ASP A 302 16.34 -11.59 -42.19
N LYS A 303 15.14 -11.90 -41.68
CA LYS A 303 13.96 -12.34 -42.45
C LYS A 303 14.16 -13.67 -43.21
N SER A 304 15.18 -14.46 -42.85
CA SER A 304 15.35 -15.82 -43.37
C SER A 304 14.23 -16.77 -42.94
N GLU A 305 14.16 -17.96 -43.52
CA GLU A 305 13.21 -19.01 -43.11
C GLU A 305 13.39 -19.47 -41.66
N THR A 306 14.55 -19.19 -41.05
CA THR A 306 14.85 -19.44 -39.64
C THR A 306 14.65 -18.23 -38.72
N ASP A 307 14.19 -17.07 -39.23
CA ASP A 307 14.00 -15.86 -38.43
C ASP A 307 12.68 -15.87 -37.64
N PHE A 308 12.74 -16.32 -36.39
CA PHE A 308 11.60 -16.33 -35.46
C PHE A 308 11.34 -14.98 -34.73
N LYS A 309 11.97 -13.86 -35.15
CA LYS A 309 11.82 -12.53 -34.50
C LYS A 309 10.37 -12.08 -34.31
N LYS A 310 9.49 -12.40 -35.27
CA LYS A 310 8.05 -12.09 -35.20
C LYS A 310 7.34 -12.69 -33.97
N MET A 311 7.86 -13.76 -33.37
CA MET A 311 7.27 -14.41 -32.20
C MET A 311 7.78 -13.87 -30.85
N ARG A 312 8.76 -12.96 -30.83
CA ARG A 312 9.40 -12.45 -29.59
C ARG A 312 9.88 -13.58 -28.66
N CYS A 313 10.49 -14.60 -29.26
CA CYS A 313 10.96 -15.82 -28.62
C CYS A 313 12.51 -15.87 -28.57
N THR A 314 13.07 -16.60 -27.62
CA THR A 314 14.50 -17.01 -27.59
C THR A 314 14.62 -18.52 -27.38
N ILE A 315 15.57 -19.18 -28.02
CA ILE A 315 15.84 -20.61 -27.80
C ILE A 315 16.89 -20.76 -26.68
N ARG A 316 16.62 -21.58 -25.68
CA ARG A 316 17.56 -21.94 -24.59
C ARG A 316 18.08 -23.35 -24.82
N ILE A 317 19.39 -23.49 -24.98
CA ILE A 317 20.05 -24.78 -25.21
C ILE A 317 20.67 -25.25 -23.89
N ILE A 318 20.24 -26.41 -23.42
CA ILE A 318 20.48 -26.94 -22.07
C ILE A 318 21.16 -28.31 -22.19
N PRO A 319 22.47 -28.44 -21.92
CA PRO A 319 23.12 -29.73 -21.81
C PRO A 319 22.59 -30.52 -20.62
N TYR A 320 22.36 -31.81 -20.82
CA TYR A 320 21.90 -32.76 -19.79
C TYR A 320 22.52 -34.15 -20.03
N ILE A 321 22.29 -35.10 -19.12
CA ILE A 321 22.82 -36.47 -19.19
C ILE A 321 21.74 -37.54 -18.96
N PRO A 322 21.89 -38.76 -19.48
CA PRO A 322 21.07 -39.90 -19.05
C PRO A 322 21.21 -40.19 -17.55
N SER A 323 20.15 -40.74 -16.94
CA SER A 323 20.14 -41.14 -15.53
C SER A 323 21.00 -42.39 -15.22
N SER A 324 21.48 -43.08 -16.25
CA SER A 324 22.41 -44.21 -16.19
C SER A 324 23.87 -43.80 -15.91
N VAL A 325 24.27 -42.55 -16.20
CA VAL A 325 25.67 -42.09 -16.11
C VAL A 325 26.24 -42.15 -14.69
N PHE A 326 25.42 -41.93 -13.66
CA PHE A 326 25.84 -41.97 -12.25
C PHE A 326 24.83 -42.75 -11.38
N PRO A 327 25.28 -43.71 -10.55
CA PRO A 327 24.39 -44.41 -9.61
C PRO A 327 23.72 -43.44 -8.65
N THR A 328 22.38 -43.43 -8.62
CA THR A 328 21.61 -42.34 -8.00
C THR A 328 21.91 -42.17 -6.51
N GLN A 329 22.20 -43.27 -5.81
CA GLN A 329 22.55 -43.30 -4.38
C GLN A 329 23.76 -42.39 -4.05
N ARG A 330 24.68 -42.17 -5.00
CA ARG A 330 25.82 -41.26 -4.78
C ARG A 330 25.39 -39.79 -4.69
N LEU A 331 24.20 -39.47 -5.20
CA LEU A 331 23.61 -38.14 -5.25
C LEU A 331 22.46 -37.96 -4.23
N ALA A 332 22.32 -38.87 -3.26
CA ALA A 332 21.31 -38.73 -2.21
C ALA A 332 21.52 -37.45 -1.38
N PRO A 333 20.46 -36.86 -0.77
CA PRO A 333 20.56 -35.60 -0.02
C PRO A 333 21.70 -35.53 0.99
N GLY A 334 21.86 -36.58 1.81
CA GLY A 334 22.89 -36.68 2.86
C GLY A 334 24.30 -37.01 2.37
N ARG A 335 24.60 -36.98 1.07
CA ARG A 335 25.94 -37.31 0.53
C ARG A 335 26.78 -36.06 0.24
N ASN A 336 28.05 -36.11 0.62
CA ASN A 336 29.05 -35.13 0.19
C ASN A 336 29.66 -35.54 -1.17
N ASN A 337 29.58 -34.64 -2.16
CA ASN A 337 30.26 -34.76 -3.45
C ASN A 337 31.22 -33.61 -3.78
N VAL A 338 31.33 -32.60 -2.90
CA VAL A 338 32.37 -31.56 -2.96
C VAL A 338 33.25 -31.68 -1.73
N ARG A 339 34.45 -32.25 -1.92
CA ARG A 339 35.42 -32.51 -0.85
C ARG A 339 36.51 -31.45 -0.82
N SER A 340 36.79 -30.94 0.38
CA SER A 340 37.95 -30.07 0.65
C SER A 340 39.00 -30.84 1.45
N ALA A 341 40.27 -30.72 1.06
CA ALA A 341 41.40 -31.32 1.79
C ALA A 341 41.66 -30.65 3.15
N ASP A 342 41.22 -29.40 3.33
CA ASP A 342 41.43 -28.61 4.55
C ASP A 342 40.34 -28.84 5.62
N ALA A 343 39.26 -29.56 5.29
CA ALA A 343 38.08 -29.67 6.14
C ALA A 343 38.08 -30.99 6.94
N THR A 344 38.13 -30.88 8.26
CA THR A 344 38.04 -32.02 9.21
C THR A 344 36.70 -32.75 9.12
N GLU A 345 35.66 -32.04 8.73
CA GLU A 345 34.32 -32.59 8.47
C GLU A 345 33.97 -32.45 6.98
N GLN A 346 33.23 -33.42 6.45
CA GLN A 346 32.81 -33.47 5.05
C GLN A 346 31.27 -33.55 4.99
N PRO A 347 30.55 -32.46 5.33
CA PRO A 347 29.09 -32.47 5.45
C PRO A 347 28.40 -32.64 4.08
N PRO A 348 27.11 -33.00 4.07
CA PRO A 348 26.32 -33.18 2.86
C PRO A 348 26.39 -31.97 1.89
N THR A 349 26.25 -32.24 0.60
CA THR A 349 26.19 -31.20 -0.44
C THR A 349 24.88 -31.27 -1.23
N PRO A 350 23.72 -31.06 -0.57
CA PRO A 350 22.40 -31.30 -1.15
C PRO A 350 22.07 -30.40 -2.35
N GLN A 351 22.53 -29.13 -2.39
CA GLN A 351 22.31 -28.24 -3.53
C GLN A 351 23.12 -28.66 -4.76
N TYR A 352 24.37 -29.09 -4.57
CA TYR A 352 25.22 -29.64 -5.62
C TYR A 352 24.64 -30.95 -6.17
N ASN A 353 24.21 -31.85 -5.28
CA ASN A 353 23.64 -33.14 -5.64
C ASN A 353 22.35 -32.96 -6.45
N THR A 354 21.43 -32.11 -5.96
CA THR A 354 20.16 -31.80 -6.63
C THR A 354 20.38 -31.13 -7.99
N ALA A 355 21.33 -30.19 -8.08
CA ALA A 355 21.68 -29.57 -9.35
C ALA A 355 22.11 -30.61 -10.38
N LEU A 356 22.94 -31.60 -10.02
CA LEU A 356 23.33 -32.67 -10.93
C LEU A 356 22.14 -33.59 -11.26
N GLN A 357 21.37 -34.03 -10.27
CA GLN A 357 20.19 -34.90 -10.47
C GLN A 357 19.14 -34.30 -11.41
N GLN A 358 18.81 -33.01 -11.29
CA GLN A 358 17.85 -32.34 -12.17
C GLN A 358 18.22 -32.47 -13.65
N ASP A 359 19.53 -32.46 -13.97
CA ASP A 359 20.02 -32.63 -15.33
C ASP A 359 19.96 -34.10 -15.83
N THR A 360 19.31 -35.00 -15.09
CA THR A 360 19.01 -36.38 -15.51
C THR A 360 17.53 -36.66 -15.84
N ALA A 361 16.64 -35.70 -15.58
CA ALA A 361 15.19 -35.97 -15.46
C ALA A 361 14.26 -35.17 -16.41
N PHE A 362 14.81 -34.31 -17.28
CA PHE A 362 13.99 -33.47 -18.17
C PHE A 362 12.97 -34.25 -19.02
N THR A 363 13.33 -35.44 -19.51
CA THR A 363 12.48 -36.28 -20.37
C THR A 363 11.40 -37.04 -19.57
N SER A 364 11.70 -37.50 -18.35
CA SER A 364 10.73 -38.17 -17.48
C SER A 364 9.71 -37.18 -16.90
N HIS A 365 10.15 -36.00 -16.47
CA HIS A 365 9.26 -34.92 -16.00
C HIS A 365 8.36 -34.39 -17.12
N LEU A 366 8.90 -34.24 -18.34
CA LEU A 366 8.08 -33.90 -19.52
C LEU A 366 7.02 -34.99 -19.81
N THR A 367 7.39 -36.27 -19.70
CA THR A 367 6.46 -37.39 -19.93
C THR A 367 5.32 -37.40 -18.91
N PHE A 368 5.61 -37.17 -17.63
CA PHE A 368 4.63 -37.05 -16.55
C PHE A 368 3.65 -35.89 -16.81
N LEU A 369 4.16 -34.68 -17.09
CA LEU A 369 3.30 -33.53 -17.41
C LEU A 369 2.48 -33.76 -18.69
N TYR A 370 3.05 -34.44 -19.70
CA TYR A 370 2.35 -34.75 -20.94
C TYR A 370 1.16 -35.70 -20.71
N GLN A 371 1.30 -36.71 -19.85
CA GLN A 371 0.19 -37.60 -19.45
C GLN A 371 -0.94 -36.82 -18.79
N HIS A 372 -0.65 -35.92 -17.84
CA HIS A 372 -1.66 -35.04 -17.25
C HIS A 372 -2.33 -34.13 -18.28
N SER A 373 -1.56 -33.59 -19.24
CA SER A 373 -2.03 -32.77 -20.36
C SER A 373 -2.90 -33.50 -21.40
N LYS A 374 -3.10 -34.81 -21.21
CA LYS A 374 -4.00 -35.70 -21.98
C LYS A 374 -5.18 -36.19 -21.14
N ASN A 375 -4.94 -36.50 -19.87
CA ASN A 375 -5.95 -37.03 -18.95
C ASN A 375 -6.92 -35.96 -18.42
N CYS A 376 -6.50 -34.70 -18.39
CA CYS A 376 -7.34 -33.55 -18.06
C CYS A 376 -7.26 -32.52 -19.19
N ALA A 377 -8.40 -32.20 -19.82
CA ALA A 377 -8.45 -31.31 -20.98
C ALA A 377 -8.06 -29.87 -20.63
N ALA A 378 -8.57 -29.36 -19.50
CA ALA A 378 -8.34 -27.98 -19.04
C ALA A 378 -6.96 -27.75 -18.38
N PHE A 379 -6.17 -28.80 -18.15
CA PHE A 379 -4.86 -28.73 -17.48
C PHE A 379 -3.94 -27.66 -18.09
N LYS A 380 -3.92 -27.55 -19.42
CA LYS A 380 -3.02 -26.60 -20.13
C LYS A 380 -3.37 -25.15 -19.84
N ASP A 381 -4.67 -24.84 -19.88
CA ASP A 381 -5.17 -23.50 -19.63
C ASP A 381 -5.14 -23.15 -18.14
N GLY A 382 -5.35 -24.14 -17.25
CA GLY A 382 -5.08 -24.00 -15.82
C GLY A 382 -3.61 -23.67 -15.52
N CYS A 383 -2.66 -24.37 -16.16
CA CYS A 383 -1.23 -24.07 -16.05
C CYS A 383 -0.87 -22.68 -16.60
N ILE A 384 -1.50 -22.24 -17.69
CA ILE A 384 -1.31 -20.88 -18.23
C ILE A 384 -1.86 -19.84 -17.25
N LEU A 385 -3.09 -20.02 -16.74
CA LEU A 385 -3.75 -19.10 -15.80
C LEU A 385 -2.96 -18.96 -14.48
N LEU A 386 -2.49 -20.08 -13.93
CA LEU A 386 -1.63 -20.11 -12.73
C LEU A 386 -0.29 -19.39 -12.96
N LYS A 387 0.32 -19.54 -14.14
CA LYS A 387 1.54 -18.79 -14.51
C LYS A 387 1.25 -17.29 -14.68
N VAL A 388 0.12 -16.88 -15.25
CA VAL A 388 -0.26 -15.46 -15.33
C VAL A 388 -0.37 -14.87 -13.92
N TRP A 389 -1.14 -15.50 -13.04
CA TRP A 389 -1.29 -15.10 -11.63
C TRP A 389 0.07 -14.92 -10.92
N ALA A 390 0.97 -15.90 -11.04
CA ALA A 390 2.30 -15.85 -10.43
C ALA A 390 3.28 -14.86 -11.10
N THR A 391 3.12 -14.61 -12.40
CA THR A 391 3.93 -13.64 -13.15
C THR A 391 3.56 -12.21 -12.79
N GLN A 392 2.26 -11.90 -12.67
CA GLN A 392 1.79 -10.58 -12.24
C GLN A 392 2.28 -10.25 -10.82
N ARG A 393 2.42 -11.26 -9.98
CA ARG A 393 2.98 -11.16 -8.62
C ARG A 393 4.51 -11.17 -8.57
N GLY A 394 5.19 -11.33 -9.71
CA GLY A 394 6.65 -11.40 -9.77
C GLY A 394 7.23 -12.51 -8.89
N LEU A 395 6.50 -13.62 -8.73
CA LEU A 395 6.92 -14.81 -7.98
C LEU A 395 7.80 -15.73 -8.84
N ILE A 396 7.53 -15.77 -10.15
CA ILE A 396 8.38 -16.47 -11.13
C ILE A 396 9.59 -15.58 -11.44
N ARG A 397 10.78 -15.97 -10.95
CA ARG A 397 12.05 -15.24 -11.13
C ARG A 397 13.15 -16.17 -11.63
N ASN A 398 14.11 -15.65 -12.40
CA ASN A 398 15.30 -16.41 -12.84
C ASN A 398 16.44 -16.36 -11.80
N THR A 399 16.09 -16.58 -10.53
CA THR A 399 16.98 -16.47 -9.36
C THR A 399 17.03 -17.79 -8.60
N ASN A 400 18.20 -18.18 -8.11
CA ASN A 400 18.50 -19.52 -7.55
C ASN A 400 17.86 -19.82 -6.17
N GLU A 401 16.81 -19.10 -5.82
CA GLU A 401 16.10 -19.15 -4.54
C GLU A 401 14.56 -19.08 -4.69
N GLY A 402 14.05 -18.87 -5.91
CA GLY A 402 12.65 -18.56 -6.19
C GLY A 402 11.86 -19.70 -6.85
N PHE A 403 10.54 -19.58 -6.85
CA PHE A 403 9.66 -20.45 -7.63
C PHE A 403 9.79 -20.17 -9.13
N ASN A 404 9.47 -21.19 -9.93
CA ASN A 404 9.45 -21.11 -11.39
C ASN A 404 8.17 -21.76 -11.95
N GLY A 405 7.85 -21.49 -13.21
CA GLY A 405 6.62 -21.98 -13.83
C GLY A 405 6.50 -23.50 -13.89
N PHE A 406 7.61 -24.24 -13.98
CA PHE A 406 7.63 -25.71 -14.02
C PHE A 406 7.27 -26.32 -12.66
N LEU A 407 7.72 -25.74 -11.55
CA LEU A 407 7.31 -26.18 -10.20
C LEU A 407 5.79 -26.07 -10.00
N LEU A 408 5.18 -25.01 -10.52
CA LEU A 408 3.73 -24.80 -10.45
C LEU A 408 2.96 -25.81 -11.32
N GLU A 409 3.49 -26.19 -12.50
CA GLU A 409 2.94 -27.26 -13.34
C GLU A 409 3.03 -28.64 -12.67
N MET A 410 4.18 -28.96 -12.07
CA MET A 410 4.39 -30.22 -11.33
C MET A 410 3.50 -30.32 -10.10
N LEU A 411 3.27 -29.20 -9.38
CA LEU A 411 2.36 -29.16 -8.25
C LEU A 411 0.90 -29.38 -8.68
N MET A 412 0.42 -28.70 -9.73
CA MET A 412 -0.93 -28.92 -10.26
C MET A 412 -1.12 -30.38 -10.74
N ALA A 413 -0.11 -30.98 -11.37
CA ALA A 413 -0.12 -32.38 -11.77
C ALA A 413 -0.17 -33.35 -10.57
N TYR A 414 0.56 -33.08 -9.49
CA TYR A 414 0.47 -33.83 -8.24
C TYR A 414 -0.92 -33.76 -7.61
N LEU A 415 -1.57 -32.59 -7.60
CA LEU A 415 -2.91 -32.42 -7.02
C LEU A 415 -4.03 -33.15 -7.81
N LEU A 416 -3.77 -33.54 -9.07
CA LEU A 416 -4.62 -34.46 -9.86
C LEU A 416 -4.38 -35.95 -9.53
N GLN A 417 -3.38 -36.27 -8.70
CA GLN A 417 -3.07 -37.61 -8.20
C GLN A 417 -3.35 -37.78 -6.70
N GLY A 418 -3.10 -36.75 -5.90
CA GLY A 418 -3.24 -36.75 -4.43
C GLY A 418 -3.42 -35.35 -3.85
N GLY A 419 -2.90 -35.12 -2.64
CA GLY A 419 -2.86 -33.79 -1.98
C GLY A 419 -4.19 -33.31 -1.37
N GLY A 420 -5.25 -34.12 -1.42
CA GLY A 420 -6.50 -33.91 -0.68
C GLY A 420 -6.46 -34.55 0.71
N ALA A 421 -7.55 -34.37 1.47
CA ALA A 421 -7.73 -35.00 2.77
C ALA A 421 -7.56 -36.53 2.68
N ASN A 422 -6.98 -37.13 3.73
CA ASN A 422 -6.69 -38.57 3.82
C ASN A 422 -5.89 -39.16 2.65
N GLY A 423 -5.11 -38.33 1.93
CA GLY A 423 -4.32 -38.73 0.77
C GLY A 423 -5.10 -38.85 -0.54
N GLY A 424 -6.39 -38.49 -0.55
CA GLY A 424 -7.21 -38.42 -1.77
C GLY A 424 -6.75 -37.33 -2.73
N LYS A 425 -7.46 -37.16 -3.85
CA LYS A 425 -7.17 -36.10 -4.85
C LYS A 425 -7.70 -34.74 -4.39
N LYS A 426 -6.92 -33.67 -4.54
CA LYS A 426 -7.40 -32.29 -4.36
C LYS A 426 -8.07 -31.72 -5.62
N LEU A 427 -7.69 -32.20 -6.81
CA LEU A 427 -8.24 -31.78 -8.10
C LEU A 427 -8.79 -32.96 -8.91
N ALA A 428 -9.89 -32.75 -9.63
CA ALA A 428 -10.47 -33.74 -10.53
C ALA A 428 -10.16 -33.44 -12.02
N ASN A 429 -10.07 -34.47 -12.86
CA ASN A 429 -9.79 -34.32 -14.29
C ASN A 429 -10.87 -33.54 -15.07
N GLY A 430 -12.09 -33.46 -14.55
CA GLY A 430 -13.21 -32.73 -15.15
C GLY A 430 -13.28 -31.24 -14.79
N PHE A 431 -12.43 -30.76 -13.87
CA PHE A 431 -12.42 -29.36 -13.46
C PHE A 431 -12.02 -28.42 -14.60
N SER A 432 -12.65 -27.23 -14.63
CA SER A 432 -12.29 -26.12 -15.50
C SER A 432 -10.90 -25.55 -15.20
N SER A 433 -10.33 -24.79 -16.13
CA SER A 433 -9.04 -24.09 -15.94
C SER A 433 -9.06 -23.15 -14.72
N TYR A 434 -10.22 -22.54 -14.44
CA TYR A 434 -10.48 -21.77 -13.23
C TYR A 434 -10.40 -22.63 -11.96
N GLN A 435 -11.17 -23.70 -11.88
CA GLN A 435 -11.19 -24.60 -10.71
C GLN A 435 -9.81 -25.24 -10.44
N LEU A 436 -9.06 -25.62 -11.49
CA LEU A 436 -7.69 -26.12 -11.38
C LEU A 436 -6.72 -25.06 -10.81
N ALA A 437 -6.81 -23.81 -11.28
CA ALA A 437 -5.99 -22.72 -10.77
C ALA A 437 -6.38 -22.32 -9.33
N LYS A 438 -7.67 -22.08 -9.06
CA LYS A 438 -8.23 -21.78 -7.72
C LYS A 438 -7.85 -22.86 -6.72
N GLY A 439 -8.08 -24.14 -7.04
CA GLY A 439 -7.74 -25.27 -6.16
C GLY A 439 -6.24 -25.51 -5.94
N THR A 440 -5.38 -25.11 -6.90
CA THR A 440 -3.91 -25.13 -6.68
C THR A 440 -3.47 -23.99 -5.77
N ILE A 441 -4.03 -22.78 -5.95
CA ILE A 441 -3.76 -21.61 -5.10
C ILE A 441 -4.28 -21.85 -3.66
N ASP A 442 -5.48 -22.41 -3.53
CA ASP A 442 -6.08 -22.85 -2.27
C ASP A 442 -5.16 -23.80 -1.50
N PHE A 443 -4.69 -24.87 -2.15
CA PHE A 443 -3.71 -25.80 -1.56
C PHE A 443 -2.43 -25.09 -1.12
N ILE A 444 -1.84 -24.23 -1.96
CA ILE A 444 -0.64 -23.45 -1.60
C ILE A 444 -0.89 -22.55 -0.38
N SER A 445 -2.11 -22.00 -0.24
CA SER A 445 -2.45 -21.05 0.83
C SER A 445 -2.52 -21.70 2.22
N GLN A 446 -2.99 -22.95 2.29
CA GLN A 446 -3.27 -23.69 3.53
C GLN A 446 -2.18 -24.72 3.89
N HIS A 447 -1.54 -25.35 2.90
CA HIS A 447 -0.68 -26.52 3.12
C HIS A 447 0.59 -26.17 3.91
N ASP A 448 0.88 -26.92 4.97
CA ASP A 448 2.16 -26.83 5.68
C ASP A 448 3.22 -27.72 5.01
N PHE A 449 4.00 -27.11 4.12
CA PHE A 449 5.14 -27.74 3.45
C PHE A 449 6.27 -28.15 4.41
N THR A 450 6.30 -27.68 5.66
CA THR A 450 7.34 -27.99 6.64
C THR A 450 7.01 -29.28 7.41
N ALA A 451 5.83 -29.43 8.01
CA ALA A 451 5.41 -30.71 8.61
C ALA A 451 5.06 -31.78 7.55
N HIS A 452 4.49 -31.36 6.42
CA HIS A 452 3.97 -32.21 5.35
C HIS A 452 4.72 -31.95 4.01
N PRO A 453 6.00 -32.32 3.91
CA PRO A 453 6.75 -32.24 2.65
C PRO A 453 6.10 -33.10 1.57
N ILE A 454 6.14 -32.63 0.32
CA ILE A 454 5.44 -33.27 -0.79
C ILE A 454 6.30 -34.36 -1.41
N MET A 455 5.79 -35.59 -1.45
CA MET A 455 6.39 -36.72 -2.16
C MET A 455 5.43 -37.13 -3.30
N MET A 456 5.86 -36.98 -4.56
CA MET A 456 5.03 -37.36 -5.73
C MET A 456 5.14 -38.85 -6.10
N SER A 457 6.07 -39.58 -5.48
CA SER A 457 6.23 -41.03 -5.67
C SER A 457 5.08 -41.82 -5.04
N GLN A 458 4.52 -42.76 -5.80
CA GLN A 458 3.58 -43.77 -5.30
C GLN A 458 4.29 -44.96 -4.61
N GLN A 459 5.63 -44.99 -4.63
CA GLN A 459 6.46 -46.02 -3.98
C GLN A 459 7.10 -45.48 -2.70
N SER A 460 7.04 -46.26 -1.62
CA SER A 460 7.63 -45.95 -0.31
C SER A 460 9.15 -45.81 -0.41
N SER A 461 9.64 -44.58 -0.34
CA SER A 461 11.06 -44.24 -0.40
C SER A 461 11.77 -44.58 0.92
N SER A 462 12.64 -45.60 0.91
CA SER A 462 13.40 -46.06 2.08
C SER A 462 14.91 -45.78 1.95
N GLY A 463 15.60 -45.75 3.09
CA GLY A 463 17.05 -45.46 3.14
C GLY A 463 17.36 -43.99 2.81
N GLU A 464 18.42 -43.75 2.03
CA GLU A 464 18.99 -42.42 1.80
C GLU A 464 18.07 -41.41 1.06
N PHE A 465 16.89 -41.83 0.62
CA PHE A 465 15.87 -41.02 -0.05
C PHE A 465 14.56 -40.90 0.75
N SER A 466 14.56 -41.22 2.05
CA SER A 466 13.36 -41.08 2.88
C SER A 466 12.92 -39.63 3.08
N LYS A 467 11.67 -39.41 3.54
CA LYS A 467 11.14 -38.08 3.88
C LYS A 467 12.09 -37.33 4.84
N GLU A 468 12.60 -38.04 5.83
CA GLU A 468 13.48 -37.52 6.88
C GLU A 468 14.84 -37.11 6.29
N ALA A 469 15.39 -37.91 5.37
CA ALA A 469 16.63 -37.60 4.68
C ALA A 469 16.53 -36.33 3.81
N PHE A 470 15.37 -36.05 3.21
CA PHE A 470 15.12 -34.78 2.52
C PHE A 470 14.92 -33.61 3.50
N VAL A 471 14.07 -33.75 4.51
CA VAL A 471 13.79 -32.67 5.49
C VAL A 471 15.04 -32.25 6.25
N ALA A 472 15.94 -33.17 6.59
CA ALA A 472 17.20 -32.87 7.26
C ALA A 472 18.23 -32.08 6.39
N ASN A 473 17.96 -31.88 5.09
CA ASN A 473 18.91 -31.29 4.14
C ASN A 473 18.34 -30.13 3.28
N PHE A 474 17.05 -29.78 3.39
CA PHE A 474 16.44 -28.70 2.59
C PHE A 474 15.38 -27.89 3.35
N ASP A 475 15.37 -26.58 3.14
CA ASP A 475 14.35 -25.65 3.65
C ASP A 475 12.92 -25.93 3.11
N VAL A 476 12.83 -26.52 1.91
CA VAL A 476 11.58 -26.82 1.19
C VAL A 476 11.75 -28.15 0.46
N VAL A 477 10.79 -29.07 0.62
CA VAL A 477 10.85 -30.42 0.06
C VAL A 477 9.61 -30.68 -0.82
N ILE A 478 9.84 -30.78 -2.12
CA ILE A 478 8.87 -31.21 -3.13
C ILE A 478 9.56 -32.22 -4.03
N VAL A 479 9.47 -33.50 -3.68
CA VAL A 479 10.17 -34.60 -4.35
C VAL A 479 9.37 -35.11 -5.55
N ASP A 480 10.09 -35.32 -6.65
CA ASP A 480 9.56 -35.70 -7.95
C ASP A 480 8.90 -37.09 -8.00
N PRO A 481 8.19 -37.44 -9.09
CA PRO A 481 7.53 -38.75 -9.23
C PRO A 481 8.48 -39.96 -9.17
N SER A 482 9.79 -39.77 -9.34
CA SER A 482 10.79 -40.84 -9.16
C SER A 482 11.18 -41.11 -7.70
N GLY A 483 10.74 -40.25 -6.77
CA GLY A 483 11.04 -40.34 -5.34
C GLY A 483 12.48 -39.96 -4.96
N LYS A 484 13.23 -39.32 -5.86
CA LYS A 484 14.71 -39.18 -5.75
C LYS A 484 15.23 -37.77 -5.89
N ILE A 485 14.47 -36.85 -6.48
CA ILE A 485 14.93 -35.48 -6.81
C ILE A 485 14.05 -34.47 -6.10
N ASN A 486 14.61 -33.62 -5.24
CA ASN A 486 13.88 -32.48 -4.69
C ASN A 486 13.79 -31.37 -5.74
N LEU A 487 12.62 -31.24 -6.37
CA LEU A 487 12.37 -30.20 -7.37
C LEU A 487 12.51 -28.80 -6.77
N ALA A 488 12.12 -28.64 -5.50
CA ALA A 488 12.18 -27.37 -4.77
C ALA A 488 13.51 -27.15 -4.02
N GLY A 489 14.55 -27.97 -4.22
CA GLY A 489 15.78 -27.89 -3.43
C GLY A 489 16.44 -26.51 -3.42
N HIS A 490 16.41 -25.80 -4.56
CA HIS A 490 16.93 -24.43 -4.67
C HIS A 490 16.05 -23.38 -3.96
N VAL A 491 14.73 -23.62 -3.83
CA VAL A 491 13.77 -22.67 -3.26
C VAL A 491 14.10 -22.35 -1.81
N SER A 492 14.06 -21.07 -1.44
CA SER A 492 14.20 -20.63 -0.04
C SER A 492 12.87 -20.65 0.70
N LYS A 493 12.89 -20.91 2.02
CA LYS A 493 11.69 -20.77 2.88
C LYS A 493 11.08 -19.36 2.79
N ALA A 494 11.90 -18.32 2.56
CA ALA A 494 11.43 -16.96 2.33
C ALA A 494 10.60 -16.82 1.03
N ALA A 495 11.03 -17.43 -0.08
CA ALA A 495 10.28 -17.44 -1.33
C ALA A 495 9.02 -18.30 -1.27
N LEU A 496 9.04 -19.40 -0.50
CA LEU A 496 7.84 -20.17 -0.19
C LEU A 496 6.84 -19.34 0.61
N ASP A 497 7.26 -18.70 1.71
CA ASP A 497 6.36 -17.92 2.53
C ASP A 497 5.80 -16.69 1.78
N GLU A 498 6.56 -16.11 0.84
CA GLU A 498 6.06 -15.10 -0.11
C GLU A 498 4.96 -15.67 -1.02
N LEU A 499 5.17 -16.86 -1.61
CA LEU A 499 4.18 -17.55 -2.43
C LEU A 499 2.91 -17.91 -1.63
N GLN A 500 3.05 -18.40 -0.40
CA GLN A 500 1.91 -18.74 0.46
C GLN A 500 1.12 -17.50 0.91
N HIS A 501 1.80 -16.37 1.19
CA HIS A 501 1.13 -15.11 1.49
C HIS A 501 0.28 -14.64 0.31
N GLU A 502 0.85 -14.60 -0.90
CA GLU A 502 0.12 -14.23 -2.11
C GLU A 502 -1.04 -15.18 -2.42
N ALA A 503 -0.89 -16.47 -2.12
CA ALA A 503 -1.95 -17.46 -2.28
C ALA A 503 -3.12 -17.21 -1.32
N ARG A 504 -2.87 -16.93 -0.03
CA ARG A 504 -3.91 -16.56 0.94
C ARG A 504 -4.63 -15.28 0.54
N LEU A 505 -3.88 -14.27 0.07
CA LEU A 505 -4.45 -13.01 -0.39
C LEU A 505 -5.34 -13.22 -1.64
N ALA A 506 -4.89 -14.04 -2.59
CA ALA A 506 -5.67 -14.42 -3.76
C ALA A 506 -6.92 -15.23 -3.40
N MET A 507 -6.85 -16.15 -2.42
CA MET A 507 -8.04 -16.86 -1.92
C MET A 507 -9.05 -15.90 -1.30
N LYS A 508 -8.61 -14.87 -0.56
CA LYS A 508 -9.50 -13.81 -0.05
C LYS A 508 -10.27 -13.12 -1.19
N PHE A 509 -9.59 -12.77 -2.28
CA PHE A 509 -10.23 -12.16 -3.47
C PHE A 509 -11.10 -13.15 -4.27
N PHE A 510 -10.92 -14.47 -4.12
CA PHE A 510 -11.81 -15.48 -4.71
C PHE A 510 -13.06 -15.76 -3.87
N THR A 511 -13.07 -15.45 -2.57
CA THR A 511 -14.21 -15.66 -1.66
C THR A 511 -15.01 -14.39 -1.37
N GLU A 512 -14.41 -13.21 -1.49
CA GLU A 512 -15.07 -11.91 -1.31
C GLU A 512 -16.25 -11.74 -2.30
N SER A 513 -17.47 -11.60 -1.78
CA SER A 513 -18.70 -11.56 -2.58
C SER A 513 -19.02 -10.18 -3.15
N SER A 514 -18.60 -9.11 -2.48
CA SER A 514 -19.02 -7.71 -2.69
C SER A 514 -18.70 -7.08 -4.05
N ASP A 515 -17.56 -7.43 -4.67
CA ASP A 515 -17.11 -6.83 -5.95
C ASP A 515 -16.38 -7.86 -6.85
N ASP A 516 -16.18 -7.52 -8.13
CA ASP A 516 -15.30 -8.29 -9.02
C ASP A 516 -13.82 -7.93 -8.76
N LYS A 517 -13.01 -8.94 -8.46
CA LYS A 517 -11.57 -8.81 -8.22
C LYS A 517 -10.72 -9.47 -9.33
N PHE A 518 -11.29 -9.83 -10.49
CA PHE A 518 -10.56 -10.44 -11.62
C PHE A 518 -9.33 -9.62 -12.04
N GLU A 519 -9.46 -8.29 -12.13
CA GLU A 519 -8.35 -7.41 -12.50
C GLU A 519 -7.20 -7.48 -11.47
N ALA A 520 -7.52 -7.50 -10.17
CA ALA A 520 -6.57 -7.65 -9.07
C ALA A 520 -5.90 -9.05 -9.05
N LEU A 521 -6.58 -10.07 -9.57
CA LEU A 521 -6.08 -11.43 -9.64
C LEU A 521 -5.18 -11.69 -10.85
N PHE A 522 -5.51 -11.19 -12.04
CA PHE A 522 -4.83 -11.58 -13.29
C PHE A 522 -4.29 -10.45 -14.18
N LEU A 523 -4.70 -9.20 -13.99
CA LEU A 523 -4.34 -8.08 -14.90
C LEU A 523 -3.37 -7.06 -14.26
N LYS A 524 -3.57 -6.72 -12.98
CA LYS A 524 -2.71 -5.81 -12.21
C LYS A 524 -1.37 -6.48 -11.86
N ARG A 525 -0.27 -5.86 -12.28
CA ARG A 525 1.12 -6.26 -11.93
C ARG A 525 1.51 -5.65 -10.57
N VAL A 526 1.96 -6.48 -9.64
CA VAL A 526 2.19 -6.13 -8.21
C VAL A 526 3.61 -6.43 -7.72
N ASP A 527 4.57 -6.56 -8.63
CA ASP A 527 5.96 -6.91 -8.28
C ASP A 527 6.76 -5.75 -7.69
N SER A 528 6.32 -4.50 -7.89
CA SER A 528 6.92 -3.28 -7.33
C SER A 528 7.07 -3.33 -5.80
N PRO A 529 8.30 -3.24 -5.26
CA PRO A 529 8.52 -3.37 -3.82
C PRO A 529 7.78 -2.33 -2.97
N ILE A 530 7.78 -1.05 -3.37
CA ILE A 530 7.23 0.05 -2.54
C ILE A 530 5.71 0.20 -2.58
N LEU A 531 5.03 -0.53 -3.47
CA LEU A 531 3.57 -0.64 -3.47
C LEU A 531 3.12 -1.91 -2.76
N ARG A 532 3.91 -2.99 -2.83
CA ARG A 532 3.56 -4.28 -2.22
C ARG A 532 3.92 -4.36 -0.75
N PHE A 533 5.12 -3.94 -0.36
CA PHE A 533 5.61 -4.01 1.01
C PHE A 533 5.41 -2.69 1.73
N ASP A 534 5.20 -2.74 3.05
CA ASP A 534 4.99 -1.55 3.88
C ASP A 534 6.28 -0.73 4.01
N ASN A 535 7.38 -1.42 4.33
CA ASN A 535 8.71 -0.85 4.44
C ASN A 535 9.68 -1.69 3.59
N VAL A 536 10.64 -1.04 2.93
CA VAL A 536 11.59 -1.68 2.01
C VAL A 536 13.02 -1.37 2.43
N VAL A 537 13.85 -2.39 2.57
CA VAL A 537 15.28 -2.25 2.89
C VAL A 537 16.11 -2.49 1.64
N LYS A 538 17.11 -1.65 1.40
CA LYS A 538 18.16 -1.91 0.40
C LYS A 538 19.53 -2.04 1.07
N ILE A 539 20.17 -3.18 0.84
CA ILE A 539 21.46 -3.56 1.42
C ILE A 539 22.47 -3.59 0.28
N HIS A 540 23.41 -2.65 0.26
CA HIS A 540 24.57 -2.69 -0.62
C HIS A 540 25.56 -3.74 -0.10
N VAL A 541 26.07 -4.61 -0.97
CA VAL A 541 26.92 -5.72 -0.55
C VAL A 541 28.35 -5.26 -0.22
N PRO A 542 28.91 -5.62 0.95
CA PRO A 542 30.27 -5.26 1.29
C PRO A 542 31.28 -6.00 0.40
N LYS A 543 32.35 -5.30 0.01
CA LYS A 543 33.44 -5.84 -0.84
C LYS A 543 34.08 -7.13 -0.27
N ASN A 544 34.01 -7.32 1.03
CA ASN A 544 34.61 -8.46 1.75
C ASN A 544 33.57 -9.54 2.11
N ILE A 545 32.49 -9.69 1.34
CA ILE A 545 31.43 -10.69 1.58
C ILE A 545 31.97 -12.14 1.71
N ALA A 546 33.03 -12.48 0.98
CA ALA A 546 33.70 -13.78 1.06
C ALA A 546 34.46 -14.03 2.38
N SER A 547 34.62 -13.02 3.26
CA SER A 547 35.24 -13.14 4.58
C SER A 547 34.26 -12.87 5.74
N LEU A 548 32.95 -12.99 5.51
CA LEU A 548 31.95 -12.96 6.59
C LEU A 548 32.08 -14.21 7.47
N LYS A 549 31.93 -14.05 8.79
CA LYS A 549 31.97 -15.18 9.74
C LYS A 549 30.92 -16.26 9.45
N SER A 550 29.80 -15.88 8.83
CA SER A 550 28.72 -16.77 8.40
C SER A 550 29.02 -17.55 7.11
N TYR A 551 30.10 -17.23 6.38
CA TYR A 551 30.53 -17.94 5.18
C TYR A 551 31.83 -18.72 5.46
N THR A 552 31.67 -19.95 5.92
CA THR A 552 32.79 -20.84 6.26
C THR A 552 33.29 -21.61 5.02
N LYS A 553 34.51 -22.18 5.08
CA LYS A 553 34.99 -23.16 4.09
C LYS A 553 34.04 -24.35 3.88
N VAL A 554 33.21 -24.66 4.89
CA VAL A 554 32.17 -25.69 4.84
C VAL A 554 30.94 -25.21 4.03
N ALA A 555 30.42 -24.00 4.31
CA ALA A 555 29.30 -23.45 3.54
C ALA A 555 29.64 -23.31 2.04
N ALA A 556 30.89 -22.97 1.74
CA ALA A 556 31.41 -22.84 0.38
C ALA A 556 31.40 -24.15 -0.44
N LEU A 557 31.26 -25.33 0.18
CA LEU A 557 31.21 -26.61 -0.53
C LEU A 557 29.92 -26.74 -1.37
N ASP A 558 28.79 -26.30 -0.81
CA ASP A 558 27.47 -26.44 -1.44
C ASP A 558 26.93 -25.09 -1.99
N TYR A 559 27.35 -23.97 -1.39
CA TYR A 559 27.07 -22.60 -1.86
C TYR A 559 28.36 -21.92 -2.37
N PRO A 560 28.74 -22.13 -3.64
CA PRO A 560 29.98 -21.57 -4.21
C PRO A 560 29.96 -20.03 -4.37
N SER A 561 28.79 -19.39 -4.32
CA SER A 561 28.67 -17.92 -4.34
C SER A 561 28.43 -17.37 -2.93
N PRO A 562 29.35 -16.56 -2.37
CA PRO A 562 29.15 -15.91 -1.08
C PRO A 562 27.93 -14.97 -1.07
N PHE A 563 27.60 -14.37 -2.22
CA PHE A 563 26.44 -13.49 -2.38
C PHE A 563 25.13 -14.26 -2.18
N VAL A 564 24.96 -15.41 -2.84
CA VAL A 564 23.72 -16.20 -2.73
C VAL A 564 23.56 -16.75 -1.31
N HIS A 565 24.64 -17.21 -0.69
CA HIS A 565 24.63 -17.64 0.72
C HIS A 565 24.19 -16.50 1.67
N PHE A 566 24.74 -15.29 1.48
CA PHE A 566 24.36 -14.11 2.26
C PHE A 566 22.90 -13.70 2.03
N ALA A 567 22.43 -13.67 0.78
CA ALA A 567 21.04 -13.35 0.44
C ALA A 567 20.06 -14.32 1.13
N ARG A 568 20.30 -15.63 1.01
CA ARG A 568 19.51 -16.67 1.69
C ARG A 568 19.56 -16.53 3.21
N SER A 569 20.70 -16.08 3.78
CA SER A 569 20.90 -15.91 5.23
C SER A 569 20.16 -14.71 5.84
N ILE A 570 19.78 -13.70 5.06
CA ILE A 570 19.15 -12.47 5.58
C ILE A 570 17.74 -12.74 6.12
N ALA A 571 16.88 -13.41 5.34
CA ALA A 571 15.47 -13.59 5.74
C ALA A 571 15.29 -14.45 7.01
N PRO A 572 16.03 -15.57 7.23
CA PRO A 572 15.98 -16.31 8.49
C PRO A 572 16.44 -15.47 9.70
N LEU A 573 17.52 -14.69 9.56
CA LEU A 573 17.98 -13.80 10.64
C LEU A 573 16.91 -12.76 10.99
N LEU A 574 16.34 -12.11 9.98
CA LEU A 574 15.34 -11.05 10.20
C LEU A 574 14.01 -11.61 10.71
N LYS A 575 13.55 -12.78 10.25
CA LYS A 575 12.36 -13.43 10.85
C LYS A 575 12.57 -13.77 12.33
N ARG A 576 13.74 -14.33 12.68
CA ARG A 576 14.08 -14.64 14.09
C ARG A 576 14.23 -13.39 14.96
N GLY A 577 14.70 -12.27 14.40
CA GLY A 577 14.92 -11.02 15.13
C GLY A 577 13.75 -10.03 15.12
N LEU A 578 12.79 -10.15 14.20
CA LEU A 578 11.60 -9.29 14.11
C LEU A 578 10.31 -10.00 14.58
N THR A 579 10.33 -11.32 14.67
CA THR A 579 9.24 -12.16 15.18
C THR A 579 7.88 -11.78 14.54
N ASP A 580 6.84 -11.76 15.36
CA ASP A 580 5.46 -11.33 15.12
C ASP A 580 5.27 -9.85 14.73
N ARG A 581 6.30 -9.00 14.76
CA ARG A 581 6.24 -7.63 14.19
C ARG A 581 6.08 -7.62 12.67
N VAL A 582 6.32 -8.75 12.00
CA VAL A 582 6.25 -8.88 10.54
C VAL A 582 5.47 -10.14 10.14
N HIS A 583 4.52 -9.99 9.21
CA HIS A 583 3.83 -11.12 8.59
C HIS A 583 4.66 -11.77 7.47
N LEU A 584 5.57 -11.02 6.85
CA LEU A 584 6.44 -11.52 5.78
C LEU A 584 7.76 -10.76 5.73
N VAL A 585 8.85 -11.51 5.55
CA VAL A 585 10.16 -10.99 5.11
C VAL A 585 10.50 -11.69 3.79
N ALA A 586 10.60 -10.90 2.71
CA ALA A 586 10.91 -11.36 1.37
C ALA A 586 12.25 -10.80 0.91
N THR A 587 13.18 -11.65 0.44
CA THR A 587 14.49 -11.22 -0.06
C THR A 587 14.54 -11.31 -1.58
N ARG A 588 15.03 -10.25 -2.25
CA ARG A 588 15.09 -10.13 -3.70
C ARG A 588 16.40 -9.48 -4.15
N TYR A 589 16.92 -9.92 -5.29
CA TYR A 589 18.03 -9.30 -6.00
C TYR A 589 17.82 -9.46 -7.51
N GLU A 590 18.52 -8.65 -8.31
CA GLU A 590 18.51 -8.82 -9.76
C GLU A 590 19.34 -10.05 -10.16
N PRO A 591 18.85 -10.90 -11.07
CA PRO A 591 19.59 -12.05 -11.55
C PRO A 591 20.79 -11.61 -12.41
N LEU A 592 21.81 -12.47 -12.50
CA LEU A 592 22.92 -12.28 -13.43
C LEU A 592 22.38 -12.23 -14.87
N GLY A 593 22.63 -11.12 -15.57
CA GLY A 593 22.23 -10.95 -16.96
C GLY A 593 23.04 -11.83 -17.92
N ASN A 594 22.50 -12.02 -19.13
CA ASN A 594 23.21 -12.70 -20.23
C ASN A 594 24.59 -12.07 -20.47
N TRP A 595 25.58 -12.89 -20.85
CA TRP A 595 26.91 -12.42 -21.24
C TRP A 595 27.33 -12.94 -22.61
N ALA A 596 28.18 -12.17 -23.29
CA ALA A 596 28.73 -12.55 -24.58
C ALA A 596 29.60 -13.81 -24.46
N THR A 597 29.55 -14.70 -25.47
CA THR A 597 30.35 -15.94 -25.47
C THR A 597 31.86 -15.71 -25.46
N SER A 598 32.31 -14.50 -25.80
CA SER A 598 33.70 -14.03 -25.74
C SER A 598 34.15 -13.52 -24.37
N SER A 599 33.27 -13.47 -23.38
CA SER A 599 33.51 -12.91 -22.05
C SER A 599 33.50 -13.99 -20.97
N SER A 600 34.21 -13.75 -19.87
CA SER A 600 34.05 -14.54 -18.64
C SER A 600 32.61 -14.46 -18.11
N ALA A 601 32.20 -15.48 -17.35
CA ALA A 601 30.93 -15.43 -16.64
C ALA A 601 30.90 -14.25 -15.65
N PRO A 602 29.76 -13.56 -15.49
CA PRO A 602 29.57 -12.54 -14.48
C PRO A 602 29.38 -13.18 -13.10
N ASP A 603 29.75 -12.41 -12.07
CA ASP A 603 29.48 -12.74 -10.67
C ASP A 603 28.97 -11.49 -9.93
N PHE A 604 28.42 -11.69 -8.73
CA PHE A 604 27.80 -10.63 -7.94
C PHE A 604 28.85 -9.70 -7.30
N GLY A 605 29.27 -8.67 -8.03
CA GLY A 605 30.19 -7.63 -7.56
C GLY A 605 29.62 -6.76 -6.43
N SER A 606 30.45 -5.85 -5.88
CA SER A 606 30.08 -4.96 -4.76
C SER A 606 28.87 -4.05 -5.00
N ASP A 607 28.55 -3.83 -6.26
CA ASP A 607 27.51 -2.91 -6.69
C ASP A 607 26.14 -3.61 -6.75
N SER A 608 26.12 -4.92 -6.41
CA SER A 608 24.91 -5.72 -6.21
C SER A 608 24.15 -5.25 -4.97
N VAL A 609 22.84 -5.04 -5.12
CA VAL A 609 21.95 -4.59 -4.04
C VAL A 609 20.90 -5.65 -3.76
N ILE A 610 20.82 -6.07 -2.50
CA ILE A 610 19.76 -6.94 -2.02
C ILE A 610 18.62 -6.05 -1.51
N THR A 611 17.41 -6.28 -2.02
CA THR A 611 16.19 -5.60 -1.61
C THR A 611 15.37 -6.53 -0.73
N VAL A 612 15.10 -6.13 0.51
CA VAL A 612 14.24 -6.86 1.45
C VAL A 612 12.90 -6.14 1.55
N GLY A 613 11.81 -6.85 1.26
CA GLY A 613 10.44 -6.40 1.48
C GLY A 613 9.90 -6.89 2.81
N LEU A 614 9.22 -6.00 3.53
CA LEU A 614 8.59 -6.29 4.83
C LEU A 614 7.09 -6.03 4.74
N LEU A 615 6.26 -7.01 5.12
CA LEU A 615 4.89 -6.76 5.52
C LEU A 615 4.85 -6.72 7.05
N LEU A 616 4.44 -5.58 7.61
CA LEU A 616 4.41 -5.41 9.06
C LEU A 616 3.10 -5.94 9.65
N ASN A 617 3.15 -6.38 10.89
CA ASN A 617 1.98 -6.51 11.74
C ASN A 617 1.67 -5.13 12.33
N ALA A 618 0.52 -4.55 11.98
CA ALA A 618 0.17 -3.18 12.38
C ALA A 618 0.05 -3.00 13.90
N ALA A 619 -0.34 -4.04 14.65
CA ALA A 619 -0.38 -4.01 16.12
C ALA A 619 1.03 -4.04 16.72
N GLU A 620 1.83 -5.05 16.37
CA GLU A 620 3.09 -5.34 17.06
C GLU A 620 4.29 -4.51 16.58
N CYS A 621 4.29 -4.01 15.35
CA CYS A 621 5.48 -3.38 14.77
C CYS A 621 5.99 -2.15 15.54
N ALA A 622 5.11 -1.48 16.31
CA ALA A 622 5.39 -0.25 17.04
C ALA A 622 5.80 -0.43 18.52
N ARG A 623 5.84 -1.67 19.06
CA ARG A 623 6.16 -1.90 20.49
C ARG A 623 7.60 -1.52 20.85
N LEU A 624 7.82 -1.04 22.08
CA LEU A 624 9.12 -0.55 22.56
C LEU A 624 10.05 -1.64 23.12
N VAL A 625 9.51 -2.81 23.45
CA VAL A 625 10.27 -3.93 24.04
C VAL A 625 9.91 -5.20 23.26
N ASP A 626 10.91 -6.00 22.92
CA ASP A 626 10.71 -7.39 22.50
C ASP A 626 11.00 -8.30 23.68
N LEU A 627 10.01 -9.13 24.01
CA LEU A 627 10.09 -10.10 25.09
C LEU A 627 10.89 -11.32 24.63
N GLY A 628 11.79 -11.78 25.49
CA GLY A 628 12.48 -13.05 25.36
C GLY A 628 11.88 -14.11 26.30
N PRO A 629 12.53 -15.28 26.39
CA PRO A 629 12.14 -16.33 27.33
C PRO A 629 12.42 -15.93 28.79
N PRO A 630 11.87 -16.67 29.77
CA PRO A 630 12.23 -16.54 31.19
C PRO A 630 13.74 -16.69 31.41
N ALA A 631 14.27 -15.99 32.41
CA ALA A 631 15.68 -16.05 32.79
C ALA A 631 16.14 -17.47 33.19
N ASP A 632 15.18 -18.27 33.67
CA ASP A 632 15.25 -19.64 34.16
C ASP A 632 15.53 -20.66 33.04
N ASP A 633 15.02 -20.41 31.83
CA ASP A 633 15.31 -21.23 30.64
C ASP A 633 16.68 -20.84 30.09
N LEU A 634 17.72 -21.49 30.65
CA LEU A 634 19.11 -21.23 30.30
C LEU A 634 19.43 -21.49 28.82
N GLU A 635 18.70 -22.38 28.13
CA GLU A 635 18.94 -22.69 26.72
C GLU A 635 18.32 -21.61 25.82
N ALA A 636 17.03 -21.32 25.98
CA ALA A 636 16.36 -20.29 25.19
C ALA A 636 16.93 -18.90 25.49
N ALA A 637 17.25 -18.59 26.76
CA ALA A 637 17.91 -17.34 27.13
C ALA A 637 19.30 -17.22 26.48
N ASN A 638 20.06 -18.32 26.36
CA ASN A 638 21.33 -18.30 25.63
C ASN A 638 21.13 -18.06 24.12
N VAL A 639 20.07 -18.61 23.51
CA VAL A 639 19.71 -18.30 22.11
C VAL A 639 19.36 -16.82 21.95
N PHE A 640 18.59 -16.24 22.87
CA PHE A 640 18.22 -14.82 22.87
C PHE A 640 19.44 -13.89 23.05
N ARG A 641 20.29 -14.18 24.04
CA ARG A 641 21.57 -13.48 24.27
C ARG A 641 22.52 -13.62 23.07
N THR A 642 22.53 -14.76 22.38
CA THR A 642 23.32 -14.96 21.15
C THR A 642 22.77 -14.15 19.97
N LEU A 643 21.44 -14.00 19.87
CA LEU A 643 20.78 -13.19 18.84
C LEU A 643 21.03 -11.68 19.03
N TRP A 644 20.90 -11.17 20.25
CA TRP A 644 20.95 -9.73 20.53
C TRP A 644 22.29 -9.23 21.08
N GLY A 645 23.14 -10.10 21.62
CA GLY A 645 24.41 -9.70 22.25
C GLY A 645 24.19 -8.63 23.32
N ASN A 646 24.93 -7.52 23.21
CA ASN A 646 24.86 -6.37 24.13
C ASN A 646 23.51 -5.62 24.13
N LYS A 647 22.49 -6.08 23.37
CA LYS A 647 21.11 -5.57 23.42
C LYS A 647 20.13 -6.46 24.20
N ALA A 648 20.56 -7.65 24.65
CA ALA A 648 19.81 -8.43 25.62
C ALA A 648 20.02 -7.89 27.04
N GLU A 649 18.92 -7.65 27.76
CA GLU A 649 18.91 -7.30 29.18
C GLU A 649 17.85 -8.10 29.92
N LEU A 650 18.11 -8.46 31.19
CA LEU A 650 17.10 -9.05 32.06
C LEU A 650 16.18 -7.95 32.61
N ARG A 651 14.88 -8.08 32.40
CA ARG A 651 13.88 -7.08 32.78
C ARG A 651 12.76 -7.71 33.61
N ARG A 652 12.43 -7.05 34.73
CA ARG A 652 11.23 -7.36 35.52
C ARG A 652 10.03 -6.59 34.97
N PHE A 653 8.91 -7.27 34.81
CA PHE A 653 7.64 -6.70 34.33
C PHE A 653 6.64 -6.47 35.49
N LYS A 654 5.43 -5.96 35.18
CA LYS A 654 4.44 -5.52 36.20
C LYS A 654 3.77 -6.67 36.95
N ASP A 655 3.53 -7.76 36.23
CA ASP A 655 3.22 -9.13 36.69
C ASP A 655 4.29 -9.73 37.62
N GLY A 656 5.48 -9.11 37.69
CA GLY A 656 6.62 -9.59 38.47
C GLY A 656 7.51 -10.60 37.73
N SER A 657 7.16 -11.00 36.50
CA SER A 657 7.97 -11.93 35.70
C SER A 657 9.35 -11.33 35.37
N ILE A 658 10.36 -12.19 35.18
CA ILE A 658 11.72 -11.79 34.83
C ILE A 658 12.11 -12.49 33.53
N LEU A 659 12.04 -11.73 32.44
CA LEU A 659 12.33 -12.23 31.10
C LEU A 659 13.65 -11.63 30.60
N GLU A 660 14.31 -12.33 29.69
CA GLU A 660 15.21 -11.68 28.74
C GLU A 660 14.42 -10.66 27.90
N SER A 661 15.06 -9.58 27.46
CA SER A 661 14.37 -8.49 26.73
C SER A 661 15.33 -7.70 25.85
N ALA A 662 14.80 -7.12 24.78
CA ALA A 662 15.50 -6.13 23.95
C ALA A 662 14.68 -4.84 23.87
N VAL A 663 15.28 -3.70 24.25
CA VAL A 663 14.58 -2.41 24.39
C VAL A 663 14.99 -1.42 23.31
N TRP A 664 14.00 -0.73 22.75
CA TRP A 664 14.12 0.23 21.66
C TRP A 664 13.71 1.64 22.08
N GLU A 665 14.44 2.64 21.57
CA GLU A 665 14.21 4.04 21.89
C GLU A 665 13.40 4.71 20.77
N ALA A 666 12.15 5.07 21.08
CA ALA A 666 11.28 5.84 20.20
C ALA A 666 10.26 6.66 21.00
N GLN A 667 10.20 7.97 20.74
CA GLN A 667 9.24 8.87 21.35
C GLN A 667 8.10 9.19 20.37
N GLY A 668 6.88 8.83 20.74
CA GLY A 668 5.69 9.03 19.92
C GLY A 668 5.55 8.09 18.71
N THR A 669 4.37 8.14 18.08
CA THR A 669 3.92 7.19 17.04
C THR A 669 4.80 7.22 15.79
N ASP A 670 5.06 8.42 15.23
CA ASP A 670 5.88 8.60 14.01
C ASP A 670 7.31 8.00 14.16
N ALA A 671 7.86 7.96 15.37
CA ALA A 671 9.17 7.35 15.64
C ALA A 671 9.08 5.83 15.91
N ARG A 672 8.01 5.36 16.58
CA ARG A 672 7.81 3.94 16.87
C ARG A 672 7.67 3.10 15.60
N HIS A 673 7.05 3.62 14.55
CA HIS A 673 7.00 2.97 13.23
C HIS A 673 8.38 2.76 12.56
N LEU A 674 9.46 3.36 13.09
CA LEU A 674 10.83 3.18 12.60
C LEU A 674 11.66 2.17 13.43
N ILE A 675 11.11 1.61 14.51
CA ILE A 675 11.80 0.61 15.37
C ILE A 675 12.29 -0.58 14.55
N VAL A 676 11.46 -1.14 13.67
CA VAL A 676 11.83 -2.25 12.77
C VAL A 676 13.07 -1.91 11.92
N GLY A 677 13.25 -0.64 11.53
CA GLY A 677 14.46 -0.17 10.85
C GLY A 677 15.70 -0.17 11.77
N GLN A 678 15.55 0.26 13.03
CA GLN A 678 16.60 0.17 14.05
C GLN A 678 17.02 -1.29 14.30
N MET A 679 16.05 -2.19 14.43
CA MET A 679 16.26 -3.63 14.63
C MET A 679 17.06 -4.25 13.49
N ILE A 680 16.68 -3.98 12.23
CA ILE A 680 17.37 -4.48 11.04
C ILE A 680 18.79 -3.91 10.95
N GLY A 681 18.96 -2.61 11.19
CA GLY A 681 20.27 -1.97 11.23
C GLY A 681 21.19 -2.57 12.30
N TYR A 682 20.64 -2.94 13.47
CA TYR A 682 21.39 -3.63 14.53
C TYR A 682 21.75 -5.08 14.13
N LEU A 683 20.78 -5.88 13.69
CA LEU A 683 20.97 -7.30 13.37
C LEU A 683 21.99 -7.50 12.23
N LEU A 684 21.89 -6.71 11.16
CA LEU A 684 22.83 -6.78 10.03
C LEU A 684 24.25 -6.33 10.44
N LYS A 685 24.37 -5.33 11.31
CA LYS A 685 25.66 -4.86 11.84
C LYS A 685 26.29 -5.90 12.78
N TYR A 686 25.51 -6.54 13.64
CA TYR A 686 26.02 -7.48 14.65
C TYR A 686 26.37 -8.85 14.06
N HIS A 687 25.47 -9.46 13.27
CA HIS A 687 25.70 -10.81 12.72
C HIS A 687 26.55 -10.82 11.43
N PHE A 688 26.44 -9.77 10.60
CA PHE A 688 27.08 -9.72 9.28
C PHE A 688 28.04 -8.53 9.08
N ALA A 689 28.38 -7.79 10.14
CA ALA A 689 29.31 -6.65 10.10
C ALA A 689 28.95 -5.54 9.08
N ILE A 690 27.68 -5.44 8.66
CA ILE A 690 27.23 -4.47 7.66
C ILE A 690 27.20 -3.05 8.27
N PRO A 691 27.88 -2.04 7.67
CA PRO A 691 27.76 -0.66 8.12
C PRO A 691 26.34 -0.11 7.92
N HIS A 692 25.87 0.73 8.83
CA HIS A 692 24.55 1.35 8.74
C HIS A 692 24.34 2.10 7.41
N ASP A 693 25.36 2.78 6.90
CA ASP A 693 25.31 3.55 5.64
C ASP A 693 25.19 2.65 4.39
N SER A 694 25.42 1.34 4.52
CA SER A 694 25.15 0.34 3.48
C SER A 694 23.69 -0.13 3.47
N VAL A 695 22.86 0.31 4.43
CA VAL A 695 21.47 -0.12 4.64
C VAL A 695 20.51 1.08 4.51
N HIS A 696 19.77 1.14 3.40
CA HIS A 696 18.77 2.18 3.15
C HIS A 696 17.39 1.65 3.52
N TYR A 697 16.79 2.18 4.60
CA TYR A 697 15.47 1.77 5.09
C TYR A 697 14.39 2.76 4.63
N TRP A 698 13.57 2.38 3.65
CA TRP A 698 12.47 3.20 3.13
C TRP A 698 11.23 3.09 4.02
N ALA A 699 10.99 4.18 4.76
CA ALA A 699 9.82 4.43 5.59
C ALA A 699 9.72 5.93 5.92
N GLY A 700 10.56 6.42 6.84
CA GLY A 700 10.44 7.77 7.43
C GLY A 700 10.89 8.96 6.56
N GLN A 701 11.30 8.76 5.30
CA GLN A 701 11.88 9.81 4.45
C GLN A 701 10.94 10.98 4.17
N LEU A 702 9.62 10.78 4.30
CA LEU A 702 8.59 11.78 4.02
C LEU A 702 8.11 12.54 5.27
N ASN A 703 8.36 12.02 6.48
CA ASN A 703 7.86 12.59 7.74
C ASN A 703 8.27 14.06 7.95
N LYS A 704 9.44 14.45 7.41
CA LYS A 704 9.97 15.81 7.39
C LYS A 704 9.09 16.86 6.69
N PHE A 705 8.12 16.45 5.86
CA PHE A 705 7.22 17.37 5.16
C PHE A 705 5.94 17.69 5.97
N ILE A 706 5.65 16.89 7.00
CA ILE A 706 4.49 17.02 7.90
C ILE A 706 4.92 17.43 9.33
N GLN A 707 6.10 18.05 9.41
CA GLN A 707 6.78 18.56 10.61
C GLN A 707 7.42 19.93 10.26
N TYR A 708 7.66 20.78 11.26
CA TYR A 708 8.31 22.08 11.04
C TYR A 708 9.80 21.90 10.70
N ASN A 709 10.37 22.76 9.85
CA ASN A 709 11.78 22.63 9.46
C ASN A 709 12.73 23.11 10.58
N SER A 710 13.16 22.18 11.43
CA SER A 710 14.03 22.43 12.60
C SER A 710 15.44 22.96 12.30
N LYS A 711 15.84 23.08 11.01
CA LYS A 711 17.08 23.77 10.63
C LYS A 711 16.90 25.27 10.44
N ALA A 712 15.67 25.73 10.16
CA ALA A 712 15.35 27.13 9.92
C ALA A 712 14.48 27.74 11.04
N ILE A 713 13.71 26.91 11.75
CA ILE A 713 12.70 27.34 12.70
C ILE A 713 13.17 26.99 14.13
N PRO A 714 13.32 27.99 15.03
CA PRO A 714 13.70 27.74 16.42
C PRO A 714 12.67 26.89 17.18
N GLU A 715 13.15 25.96 18.01
CA GLU A 715 12.30 25.10 18.87
C GLU A 715 11.47 25.93 19.88
N ARG A 716 11.83 27.20 20.15
CA ARG A 716 11.03 28.16 20.95
C ARG A 716 9.76 28.67 20.26
N LEU A 717 9.56 28.38 18.97
CA LEU A 717 8.33 28.68 18.22
C LEU A 717 7.50 27.41 18.01
N PHE A 718 8.15 26.32 17.61
CA PHE A 718 7.50 25.03 17.37
C PHE A 718 8.39 23.89 17.85
N ASP A 719 7.96 23.15 18.87
CA ASP A 719 8.67 21.99 19.40
C ASP A 719 8.19 20.70 18.73
N ASN A 720 8.87 20.33 17.64
CA ASN A 720 8.67 19.06 16.97
C ASN A 720 8.89 17.82 17.86
N LYS A 721 9.72 17.89 18.92
CA LYS A 721 10.01 16.73 19.79
C LYS A 721 8.80 16.44 20.66
N THR A 722 8.29 17.46 21.35
CA THR A 722 7.09 17.32 22.19
C THR A 722 5.85 17.03 21.35
N ALA A 723 5.69 17.68 20.19
CA ALA A 723 4.57 17.40 19.29
C ALA A 723 4.62 15.97 18.72
N ALA A 724 5.80 15.47 18.32
CA ALA A 724 5.94 14.09 17.86
C ALA A 724 5.69 13.07 18.99
N ALA A 725 6.26 13.33 20.19
CA ALA A 725 6.15 12.45 21.34
C ALA A 725 4.71 12.25 21.83
N ASN A 726 3.94 13.34 21.92
CA ASN A 726 2.57 13.32 22.45
C ASN A 726 1.50 13.11 21.36
N GLY A 727 1.84 13.34 20.09
CA GLY A 727 0.88 13.31 18.99
C GLY A 727 -0.33 14.21 19.24
N PHE A 728 -1.52 13.71 18.89
CA PHE A 728 -2.79 14.41 19.07
C PHE A 728 -3.34 14.37 20.50
N GLN A 729 -2.77 13.61 21.44
CA GLN A 729 -3.35 13.42 22.78
C GLN A 729 -3.47 14.74 23.56
N THR A 730 -2.51 15.65 23.38
CA THR A 730 -2.53 16.96 24.06
C THR A 730 -3.73 17.83 23.67
N VAL A 731 -4.19 17.77 22.41
CA VAL A 731 -5.36 18.52 21.97
C VAL A 731 -6.67 17.81 22.34
N VAL A 732 -6.71 16.47 22.35
CA VAL A 732 -7.85 15.69 22.84
C VAL A 732 -8.11 15.98 24.32
N THR A 733 -7.09 15.90 25.18
CA THR A 733 -7.25 16.19 26.61
C THR A 733 -7.49 17.68 26.91
N ALA A 734 -7.08 18.58 26.03
CA ALA A 734 -7.50 19.98 26.09
C ALA A 734 -8.99 20.19 25.73
N PHE A 735 -9.53 19.39 24.82
CA PHE A 735 -10.96 19.36 24.50
C PHE A 735 -11.79 18.75 25.65
N GLU A 736 -11.34 17.65 26.26
CA GLU A 736 -11.97 17.04 27.45
C GLU A 736 -12.13 18.06 28.58
N ALA A 737 -11.06 18.82 28.87
CA ALA A 737 -11.07 19.89 29.87
C ALA A 737 -12.05 21.03 29.53
N LEU A 738 -12.16 21.42 28.25
CA LEU A 738 -13.15 22.39 27.79
C LEU A 738 -14.58 21.86 27.94
N SER A 739 -14.83 20.63 27.49
CA SER A 739 -16.14 19.97 27.56
C SER A 739 -16.64 19.91 29.01
N LYS A 740 -15.77 19.51 29.95
CA LYS A 740 -16.08 19.53 31.39
C LYS A 740 -16.35 20.95 31.91
N ALA A 741 -15.59 21.95 31.48
CA ALA A 741 -15.78 23.35 31.92
C ALA A 741 -17.08 23.98 31.39
N VAL A 742 -17.51 23.62 30.18
CA VAL A 742 -18.78 24.07 29.58
C VAL A 742 -19.97 23.35 30.19
N LYS A 743 -19.90 22.02 30.36
CA LYS A 743 -20.97 21.24 31.01
C LYS A 743 -21.18 21.56 32.50
N THR A 744 -20.16 22.11 33.18
CA THR A 744 -20.25 22.59 34.58
C THR A 744 -20.37 24.11 34.69
N ALA A 745 -20.97 24.77 33.68
CA ALA A 745 -21.28 26.19 33.69
C ALA A 745 -22.61 26.47 34.41
N GLU A 746 -22.54 26.86 35.69
CA GLU A 746 -23.69 27.26 36.51
C GLU A 746 -24.43 28.49 35.94
N ASP A 747 -25.73 28.59 36.18
CA ASP A 747 -26.67 29.58 35.61
C ASP A 747 -26.69 29.68 34.07
N MET A 748 -26.56 28.58 33.34
CA MET A 748 -26.93 28.56 31.92
C MET A 748 -28.46 28.49 31.75
N PRO A 749 -29.09 29.17 30.76
CA PRO A 749 -30.56 29.16 30.59
C PRO A 749 -31.11 27.84 30.05
N LEU A 750 -30.22 27.02 29.49
CA LEU A 750 -30.45 25.64 29.05
C LEU A 750 -29.18 24.84 29.38
N SER A 751 -29.31 23.56 29.72
CA SER A 751 -28.17 22.66 29.94
C SER A 751 -27.50 22.22 28.62
N VAL A 752 -26.21 21.87 28.68
CA VAL A 752 -25.44 21.39 27.51
C VAL A 752 -25.40 19.86 27.50
N THR A 753 -26.18 19.26 26.61
CA THR A 753 -26.31 17.81 26.45
C THR A 753 -25.05 17.21 25.84
N HIS A 754 -24.64 17.69 24.66
CA HIS A 754 -23.52 17.13 23.91
C HIS A 754 -22.52 18.20 23.45
N MET A 755 -21.26 17.79 23.33
CA MET A 755 -20.21 18.56 22.67
C MET A 755 -19.42 17.63 21.76
N TYR A 756 -19.33 17.98 20.48
CA TYR A 756 -18.65 17.18 19.46
C TYR A 756 -17.40 17.91 18.98
N PHE A 757 -16.25 17.22 18.99
CA PHE A 757 -15.00 17.73 18.44
C PHE A 757 -14.94 17.40 16.95
N ALA A 758 -15.15 18.39 16.08
CA ALA A 758 -15.37 18.20 14.64
C ALA A 758 -14.17 18.60 13.74
N SER A 759 -13.08 19.07 14.35
CA SER A 759 -11.85 19.45 13.66
C SER A 759 -11.15 18.26 12.97
N SER A 760 -10.37 18.54 11.92
CA SER A 760 -9.42 17.58 11.34
C SER A 760 -8.41 17.02 12.36
N ALA A 761 -8.11 17.76 13.43
CA ALA A 761 -7.29 17.27 14.53
C ALA A 761 -7.96 16.12 15.33
N ALA A 762 -9.29 16.12 15.45
CA ALA A 762 -10.04 15.11 16.19
C ALA A 762 -9.95 13.73 15.52
N ARG A 763 -10.03 13.69 14.19
CA ARG A 763 -9.83 12.50 13.35
C ARG A 763 -8.39 12.28 12.89
N LEU A 764 -7.43 12.79 13.67
CA LEU A 764 -5.98 12.59 13.48
C LEU A 764 -5.44 13.00 12.09
N SER A 765 -6.15 13.91 11.39
CA SER A 765 -6.00 14.17 9.95
C SER A 765 -5.42 15.54 9.59
N SER A 766 -5.17 16.44 10.57
CA SER A 766 -4.56 17.74 10.29
C SER A 766 -3.09 17.55 9.87
N THR A 767 -2.71 18.16 8.75
CA THR A 767 -1.40 17.97 8.09
C THR A 767 -0.22 18.09 9.05
N PHE A 768 -0.24 19.12 9.90
CA PHE A 768 0.63 19.24 11.05
C PHE A 768 -0.15 18.87 12.32
N ILE A 769 0.54 18.27 13.30
CA ILE A 769 -0.01 18.09 14.64
C ILE A 769 -0.17 19.48 15.26
N PRO A 770 -1.36 19.86 15.80
CA PRO A 770 -1.55 21.16 16.42
C PRO A 770 -0.57 21.34 17.58
N GLN A 771 0.12 22.48 17.62
CA GLN A 771 1.08 22.78 18.69
C GLN A 771 0.54 23.85 19.65
N PRO A 772 0.80 23.72 20.95
CA PRO A 772 0.30 24.66 21.95
C PRO A 772 1.05 25.99 21.89
N ARG A 773 0.33 27.11 22.04
CA ARG A 773 0.88 28.46 22.14
C ARG A 773 0.61 29.07 23.52
N ASP A 774 1.65 29.56 24.19
CA ASP A 774 1.48 30.27 25.46
C ASP A 774 0.80 31.64 25.23
N PHE A 775 -0.49 31.74 25.58
CA PHE A 775 -1.28 32.96 25.49
C PHE A 775 -1.00 34.00 26.59
N ASN A 776 0.02 33.78 27.43
CA ASN A 776 0.54 34.78 28.36
C ASN A 776 1.75 35.54 27.77
N VAL A 777 2.38 35.00 26.73
CA VAL A 777 3.41 35.69 25.95
C VAL A 777 2.74 36.66 24.96
N PRO A 778 3.11 37.96 24.93
CA PRO A 778 2.57 38.92 23.96
C PRO A 778 2.76 38.47 22.50
N ALA A 779 1.80 38.80 21.63
CA ALA A 779 1.82 38.40 20.22
C ALA A 779 3.12 38.86 19.53
N THR A 780 3.59 40.07 19.86
CA THR A 780 4.82 40.73 19.36
C THR A 780 6.13 39.98 19.64
N ASN A 781 6.14 39.00 20.55
CA ASN A 781 7.31 38.16 20.78
C ASN A 781 7.43 37.02 19.75
N PHE A 782 6.37 36.76 18.97
CA PHE A 782 6.36 35.85 17.84
C PHE A 782 6.52 36.69 16.55
N PRO A 783 7.39 36.28 15.60
CA PRO A 783 7.49 36.97 14.32
C PRO A 783 6.18 36.78 13.54
N ASP A 784 5.75 37.80 12.79
CA ASP A 784 4.49 37.81 12.04
C ASP A 784 4.34 36.55 11.16
N SER A 785 5.44 36.13 10.50
CA SER A 785 5.66 34.89 9.74
C SER A 785 5.31 33.55 10.44
N ALA A 786 5.04 33.58 11.74
CA ALA A 786 4.74 32.42 12.59
C ALA A 786 3.57 32.68 13.57
N GLN A 787 2.77 33.72 13.37
CA GLN A 787 1.70 34.10 14.29
C GLN A 787 0.39 33.34 14.10
N TYR A 788 0.21 32.54 13.05
CA TYR A 788 -1.04 31.81 12.80
C TYR A 788 -1.41 30.88 13.97
N VAL A 789 -2.64 30.96 14.46
CA VAL A 789 -3.22 30.03 15.44
C VAL A 789 -4.39 29.31 14.79
N GLU A 790 -4.37 27.98 14.77
CA GLU A 790 -5.42 27.16 14.17
C GLU A 790 -6.64 27.08 15.11
N PRO A 791 -7.83 27.58 14.72
CA PRO A 791 -9.05 27.33 15.46
C PRO A 791 -9.50 25.88 15.27
N LEU A 792 -9.93 25.25 16.35
CA LEU A 792 -10.32 23.85 16.37
C LEU A 792 -11.85 23.74 16.52
N ASP A 793 -12.57 23.43 15.44
CA ASP A 793 -14.03 23.45 15.44
C ASP A 793 -14.64 22.44 16.43
N VAL A 794 -15.59 22.95 17.23
CA VAL A 794 -16.36 22.24 18.24
C VAL A 794 -17.84 22.62 18.08
N ILE A 795 -18.73 21.65 18.26
CA ILE A 795 -20.17 21.86 18.25
C ILE A 795 -20.70 21.67 19.66
N ILE A 796 -21.63 22.52 20.06
CA ILE A 796 -22.39 22.48 21.30
C ILE A 796 -23.85 22.21 20.94
N GLN A 797 -24.46 21.25 21.63
CA GLN A 797 -25.91 21.02 21.61
C GLN A 797 -26.45 21.31 23.00
N PHE A 798 -27.57 22.03 23.06
CA PHE A 798 -28.32 22.28 24.30
C PHE A 798 -29.47 21.26 24.41
N GLU A 799 -30.08 21.18 25.59
CA GLU A 799 -31.36 20.48 25.74
C GLU A 799 -32.47 21.10 24.87
N THR A 800 -33.46 20.29 24.52
CA THR A 800 -34.61 20.72 23.71
C THR A 800 -35.46 21.74 24.46
N SER A 801 -35.92 22.78 23.77
CA SER A 801 -36.78 23.80 24.38
C SER A 801 -37.73 24.43 23.36
N GLN A 802 -38.98 24.66 23.77
CA GLN A 802 -39.98 25.39 22.97
C GLN A 802 -39.84 26.93 23.09
N LYS A 803 -38.80 27.42 23.79
CA LYS A 803 -38.54 28.86 24.01
C LYS A 803 -37.58 29.48 22.98
N TRP A 804 -37.13 28.71 21.98
CA TRP A 804 -36.35 29.23 20.86
C TRP A 804 -37.25 30.01 19.87
N PRO A 805 -36.76 31.05 19.18
CA PRO A 805 -37.57 31.82 18.23
C PRO A 805 -37.82 31.08 16.90
N ASP A 806 -39.00 31.22 16.31
CA ASP A 806 -39.36 30.59 15.02
C ASP A 806 -38.94 31.44 13.81
N ASN A 807 -37.67 31.89 13.81
CA ASN A 807 -37.08 32.66 12.73
C ASN A 807 -35.55 32.53 12.75
N LEU A 808 -34.93 32.13 11.63
CA LEU A 808 -33.48 31.89 11.53
C LEU A 808 -32.62 33.08 12.01
N LYS A 809 -32.96 34.32 11.65
CA LYS A 809 -32.20 35.51 12.10
C LYS A 809 -32.34 35.72 13.61
N ALA A 810 -33.49 35.39 14.20
CA ALA A 810 -33.69 35.46 15.65
C ALA A 810 -33.00 34.30 16.40
N ILE A 811 -33.01 33.07 15.85
CA ILE A 811 -32.23 31.92 16.37
C ILE A 811 -30.75 32.26 16.42
N GLN A 812 -30.19 32.80 15.35
CA GLN A 812 -28.77 33.15 15.26
C GLN A 812 -28.38 34.27 16.25
N ARG A 813 -29.28 35.23 16.50
CA ARG A 813 -29.12 36.22 17.59
C ARG A 813 -29.25 35.59 18.98
N MET A 814 -30.12 34.61 19.16
CA MET A 814 -30.24 33.84 20.41
C MET A 814 -28.96 33.01 20.68
N LYS A 815 -28.42 32.31 19.68
CA LYS A 815 -27.11 31.64 19.75
C LYS A 815 -26.00 32.60 20.18
N THR A 816 -26.01 33.84 19.66
CA THR A 816 -25.08 34.90 20.05
C THR A 816 -25.22 35.28 21.54
N ALA A 817 -26.44 35.35 22.08
CA ALA A 817 -26.67 35.55 23.50
C ALA A 817 -26.18 34.37 24.36
N PHE A 818 -26.36 33.12 23.90
CA PHE A 818 -25.77 31.93 24.53
C PHE A 818 -24.23 31.97 24.51
N TYR A 819 -23.59 32.39 23.41
CA TYR A 819 -22.13 32.58 23.36
C TYR A 819 -21.64 33.61 24.39
N LEU A 820 -22.32 34.75 24.50
CA LEU A 820 -21.97 35.82 25.46
C LEU A 820 -22.08 35.32 26.91
N ARG A 821 -23.16 34.61 27.25
CA ARG A 821 -23.35 34.06 28.61
C ARG A 821 -22.35 32.96 28.94
N LEU A 822 -22.09 32.06 27.98
CA LEU A 822 -21.08 31.01 28.15
C LEU A 822 -19.67 31.59 28.28
N ALA A 823 -19.34 32.64 27.53
CA ALA A 823 -18.05 33.34 27.60
C ALA A 823 -17.75 33.90 28.99
N ASP A 824 -18.73 34.52 29.66
CA ASP A 824 -18.54 35.00 31.04
C ASP A 824 -18.46 33.83 32.04
N LYS A 825 -19.25 32.76 31.85
CA LYS A 825 -19.22 31.61 32.77
C LYS A 825 -17.90 30.82 32.74
N ILE A 826 -17.32 30.56 31.57
CA ILE A 826 -16.04 29.82 31.46
C ILE A 826 -14.81 30.65 31.85
N LYS A 827 -14.94 31.99 31.93
CA LYS A 827 -13.92 32.91 32.46
C LYS A 827 -13.56 32.61 33.92
N TYR A 828 -14.55 32.26 34.75
CA TYR A 828 -14.32 31.87 36.15
C TYR A 828 -13.62 30.51 36.27
N LYS A 829 -13.68 29.65 35.25
CA LYS A 829 -12.91 28.40 35.14
C LYS A 829 -11.48 28.62 34.58
N GLY A 830 -11.02 29.88 34.47
CA GLY A 830 -9.65 30.24 34.05
C GLY A 830 -9.41 30.30 32.53
N MET A 831 -10.45 30.15 31.71
CA MET A 831 -10.34 30.21 30.25
C MET A 831 -10.54 31.64 29.74
N ARG A 832 -10.01 31.98 28.54
CA ARG A 832 -10.29 33.27 27.89
C ARG A 832 -11.10 33.04 26.63
N ALA A 833 -12.29 33.64 26.55
CA ALA A 833 -13.20 33.44 25.43
C ALA A 833 -13.45 34.73 24.65
N THR A 834 -13.82 34.61 23.37
CA THR A 834 -14.12 35.73 22.48
C THR A 834 -15.31 35.34 21.60
N VAL A 835 -16.43 36.05 21.72
CA VAL A 835 -17.55 35.93 20.79
C VAL A 835 -17.19 36.70 19.52
N VAL A 836 -17.42 36.09 18.36
CA VAL A 836 -17.20 36.72 17.05
C VAL A 836 -18.47 36.60 16.23
N GLU A 837 -18.89 37.72 15.64
CA GLU A 837 -19.96 37.78 14.65
C GLU A 837 -19.30 37.73 13.25
N GLU A 838 -19.71 36.79 12.41
CA GLU A 838 -19.22 36.64 11.03
C GLU A 838 -19.91 37.70 10.17
N THR A 839 -19.23 38.82 9.87
CA THR A 839 -19.81 40.03 9.25
C THR A 839 -20.13 39.91 7.75
N ALA A 840 -20.44 38.70 7.26
CA ALA A 840 -20.92 38.49 5.90
C ALA A 840 -22.41 38.81 5.83
N GLU A 841 -22.77 39.89 5.12
CA GLU A 841 -24.15 40.38 5.05
C GLU A 841 -25.13 39.29 4.55
N ASP A 842 -26.24 39.13 5.27
CA ASP A 842 -27.32 38.17 5.02
C ASP A 842 -27.00 36.66 5.08
N SER A 843 -26.04 36.24 5.91
CA SER A 843 -25.99 34.84 6.35
C SER A 843 -27.23 34.44 7.16
N LEU A 844 -27.92 33.37 6.77
CA LEU A 844 -29.04 32.77 7.53
C LEU A 844 -28.64 31.56 8.36
N GLY A 845 -27.57 30.82 7.98
CA GLY A 845 -27.18 29.58 8.64
C GLY A 845 -26.06 29.70 9.68
N LEU A 846 -25.13 30.65 9.50
CA LEU A 846 -23.95 30.83 10.36
C LEU A 846 -23.62 32.33 10.48
N ASN A 847 -23.93 32.95 11.62
CA ASN A 847 -23.63 34.37 11.89
C ASN A 847 -22.55 34.59 12.96
N GLY A 848 -22.00 33.53 13.58
CA GLY A 848 -20.99 33.72 14.63
C GLY A 848 -20.60 32.46 15.38
N TYR A 849 -19.60 32.61 16.25
CA TYR A 849 -19.00 31.54 17.03
C TYR A 849 -18.35 32.07 18.33
N LEU A 850 -17.95 31.15 19.20
CA LEU A 850 -17.21 31.41 20.42
C LEU A 850 -15.81 30.79 20.34
N ASP A 851 -14.77 31.61 20.17
CA ASP A 851 -13.37 31.16 20.24
C ASP A 851 -12.91 31.10 21.71
N VAL A 852 -12.66 29.89 22.22
CA VAL A 852 -12.21 29.64 23.60
C VAL A 852 -10.73 29.26 23.62
N ARG A 853 -9.92 30.07 24.30
CA ARG A 853 -8.49 29.87 24.52
C ARG A 853 -8.29 29.17 25.86
N VAL A 854 -7.75 27.95 25.83
CA VAL A 854 -7.54 27.11 27.02
C VAL A 854 -6.09 27.16 27.51
N ALA A 855 -5.88 26.94 28.81
CA ALA A 855 -4.55 27.02 29.44
C ALA A 855 -3.47 26.11 28.81
N PRO A 856 -3.79 24.90 28.29
CA PRO A 856 -2.84 24.10 27.50
C PRO A 856 -2.35 24.71 26.18
N GLY A 857 -2.84 25.89 25.77
CA GLY A 857 -2.32 26.63 24.62
C GLY A 857 -3.04 26.39 23.28
N PHE A 858 -4.26 25.83 23.32
CA PHE A 858 -5.10 25.60 22.14
C PHE A 858 -6.29 26.58 22.08
N VAL A 859 -6.88 26.73 20.89
CA VAL A 859 -8.12 27.50 20.68
C VAL A 859 -9.19 26.62 20.06
N PHE A 860 -10.34 26.51 20.72
CA PHE A 860 -11.51 25.80 20.20
C PHE A 860 -12.57 26.80 19.71
N ARG A 861 -13.12 26.55 18.53
CA ARG A 861 -14.16 27.38 17.90
C ARG A 861 -15.51 26.72 18.08
N CYS A 862 -16.22 27.12 19.13
CA CYS A 862 -17.51 26.55 19.50
C CYS A 862 -18.64 27.17 18.69
N ARG A 863 -19.44 26.33 18.01
CA ARG A 863 -20.71 26.70 17.35
C ARG A 863 -21.88 25.93 17.99
N ILE A 864 -23.11 26.43 17.81
CA ILE A 864 -24.32 25.82 18.40
C ILE A 864 -25.14 25.20 17.27
N ALA A 865 -25.48 23.92 17.41
CA ALA A 865 -26.48 23.23 16.58
C ALA A 865 -27.88 23.44 17.18
N TYR A 866 -28.91 23.52 16.32
CA TYR A 866 -30.31 23.58 16.75
C TYR A 866 -31.24 23.13 15.60
N ASP A 867 -31.77 21.92 15.71
CA ASP A 867 -32.26 21.18 14.54
C ASP A 867 -33.55 21.74 13.92
N LYS A 868 -34.29 22.61 14.63
CA LYS A 868 -35.43 23.36 14.05
C LYS A 868 -35.01 24.31 12.92
N GLU A 869 -33.72 24.67 12.83
CA GLU A 869 -33.19 25.43 11.68
C GLU A 869 -33.26 24.65 10.36
N ILE A 870 -33.24 23.31 10.38
CA ILE A 870 -33.47 22.48 9.18
C ILE A 870 -34.90 22.68 8.69
N VAL A 871 -35.88 22.44 9.57
CA VAL A 871 -37.32 22.51 9.27
C VAL A 871 -37.69 23.89 8.72
N LEU A 872 -37.24 24.96 9.39
CA LEU A 872 -37.47 26.34 8.96
C LEU A 872 -36.84 26.69 7.59
N CYS A 873 -35.81 25.96 7.14
CA CYS A 873 -35.31 26.08 5.77
C CYS A 873 -36.19 25.28 4.80
N GLU A 874 -36.53 24.04 5.13
CA GLU A 874 -37.31 23.14 4.27
C GLU A 874 -38.74 23.64 4.01
N ASP A 875 -39.38 24.28 5.00
CA ASP A 875 -40.67 24.96 4.86
C ASP A 875 -40.62 26.07 3.79
N ILE A 876 -39.60 26.94 3.83
CA ILE A 876 -39.44 28.05 2.88
C ILE A 876 -39.00 27.55 1.49
N ILE A 877 -38.18 26.50 1.43
CA ILE A 877 -37.77 25.86 0.17
C ILE A 877 -38.96 25.17 -0.51
N SER A 878 -39.87 24.56 0.25
CA SER A 878 -41.05 23.86 -0.28
C SER A 878 -42.24 24.78 -0.60
N ASP A 879 -42.46 25.85 0.18
CA ASP A 879 -43.58 26.79 -0.01
C ASP A 879 -43.64 27.37 -1.44
N ARG A 880 -44.80 27.23 -2.10
CA ARG A 880 -45.01 27.71 -3.47
C ARG A 880 -45.17 29.23 -3.59
N LYS A 881 -45.36 29.95 -2.49
CA LYS A 881 -45.53 31.42 -2.47
C LYS A 881 -44.20 32.15 -2.32
N SER A 882 -43.20 31.53 -1.70
CA SER A 882 -41.87 32.09 -1.45
C SER A 882 -41.08 32.34 -2.73
N SER A 883 -40.44 33.51 -2.81
CA SER A 883 -39.69 33.93 -3.99
C SER A 883 -38.44 33.08 -4.21
N GLN A 884 -38.04 32.91 -5.48
CA GLN A 884 -36.87 32.11 -5.86
C GLN A 884 -35.57 32.55 -5.13
N SER A 885 -35.33 33.86 -5.00
CA SER A 885 -34.17 34.38 -4.27
C SER A 885 -34.20 34.04 -2.77
N LEU A 886 -35.38 33.95 -2.16
CA LEU A 886 -35.53 33.57 -0.76
C LEU A 886 -35.25 32.07 -0.57
N LYS A 887 -35.73 31.23 -1.50
CA LYS A 887 -35.43 29.79 -1.54
C LYS A 887 -33.94 29.52 -1.68
N GLU A 888 -33.26 30.24 -2.57
CA GLU A 888 -31.81 30.12 -2.75
C GLU A 888 -31.01 30.55 -1.50
N GLN A 889 -31.51 31.51 -0.71
CA GLN A 889 -30.91 31.86 0.59
C GLN A 889 -31.13 30.76 1.64
N HIS A 890 -32.32 30.17 1.71
CA HIS A 890 -32.62 29.10 2.68
C HIS A 890 -31.94 27.77 2.30
N GLN A 891 -31.81 27.45 1.00
CA GLN A 891 -31.01 26.31 0.54
C GLN A 891 -29.54 26.47 0.95
N LYS A 892 -28.94 27.65 0.76
CA LYS A 892 -27.56 27.92 1.22
C LYS A 892 -27.43 27.79 2.75
N ALA A 893 -28.43 28.20 3.51
CA ALA A 893 -28.44 28.02 4.97
C ALA A 893 -28.51 26.54 5.38
N LEU A 894 -29.38 25.76 4.73
CA LEU A 894 -29.53 24.32 4.92
C LEU A 894 -28.28 23.53 4.51
N ASP A 895 -27.65 23.91 3.39
CA ASP A 895 -26.38 23.32 2.92
C ASP A 895 -25.25 23.58 3.94
N LEU A 896 -25.18 24.79 4.49
CA LEU A 896 -24.22 25.14 5.56
C LEU A 896 -24.51 24.39 6.87
N TYR A 897 -25.79 24.28 7.28
CA TYR A 897 -26.17 23.53 8.47
C TYR A 897 -25.76 22.06 8.34
N ASN A 898 -26.18 21.40 7.26
CA ASN A 898 -25.88 20.00 7.00
C ASN A 898 -24.38 19.75 6.94
N LYS A 899 -23.62 20.59 6.22
CA LYS A 899 -22.16 20.47 6.15
C LYS A 899 -21.49 20.52 7.51
N HIS A 900 -21.83 21.53 8.33
CA HIS A 900 -21.10 21.80 9.58
C HIS A 900 -21.61 21.02 10.79
N PHE A 901 -22.92 20.75 10.90
CA PHE A 901 -23.52 20.12 12.08
C PHE A 901 -23.88 18.64 11.90
N VAL A 902 -24.07 18.15 10.67
CA VAL A 902 -24.45 16.75 10.39
C VAL A 902 -23.30 15.96 9.75
N GLN A 903 -22.80 16.45 8.62
CA GLN A 903 -21.84 15.74 7.76
C GLN A 903 -20.43 15.73 8.36
N ALA A 904 -19.88 16.88 8.74
CA ALA A 904 -18.52 16.97 9.29
C ALA A 904 -18.33 16.19 10.62
N PRO A 905 -19.28 16.18 11.59
CA PRO A 905 -19.12 15.41 12.82
C PRO A 905 -19.19 13.90 12.59
N MET A 906 -20.15 13.45 11.77
CA MET A 906 -20.32 12.04 11.45
C MET A 906 -19.14 11.50 10.61
N HIS A 907 -18.63 12.29 9.65
CA HIS A 907 -17.37 11.99 8.95
C HIS A 907 -16.17 11.95 9.90
N THR A 908 -16.12 12.85 10.89
CA THR A 908 -15.06 12.88 11.91
C THR A 908 -15.08 11.63 12.79
N PHE A 909 -16.26 11.16 13.21
CA PHE A 909 -16.43 9.91 13.95
C PHE A 909 -15.92 8.71 13.14
N LEU A 910 -16.40 8.54 11.89
CA LEU A 910 -16.00 7.42 11.03
C LEU A 910 -14.50 7.41 10.71
N MET A 911 -13.92 8.57 10.37
CA MET A 911 -12.48 8.67 10.09
C MET A 911 -11.62 8.45 11.34
N HIS A 912 -12.08 8.86 12.54
CA HIS A 912 -11.39 8.59 13.80
C HIS A 912 -11.38 7.08 14.11
N ALA A 913 -12.53 6.40 14.01
CA ALA A 913 -12.63 4.96 14.20
C ALA A 913 -11.74 4.19 13.20
N LEU A 914 -11.75 4.59 11.93
CA LEU A 914 -10.91 4.00 10.89
C LEU A 914 -9.40 4.24 11.14
N ALA A 915 -9.02 5.39 11.71
CA ALA A 915 -7.63 5.69 12.07
C ALA A 915 -7.13 4.92 13.30
N HIS A 916 -8.00 4.52 14.23
CA HIS A 916 -7.66 3.56 15.29
C HIS A 916 -7.50 2.13 14.72
N LYS A 917 -8.41 1.71 13.84
CA LYS A 917 -8.32 0.42 13.13
C LYS A 917 -7.06 0.31 12.26
N TYR A 918 -6.58 1.44 11.72
CA TYR A 918 -5.38 1.51 10.89
C TYR A 918 -4.45 2.67 11.30
N PRO A 919 -3.57 2.50 12.31
CA PRO A 919 -2.75 3.60 12.87
C PRO A 919 -1.90 4.38 11.85
N SER A 920 -1.49 3.75 10.74
CA SER A 920 -0.72 4.41 9.68
C SER A 920 -1.52 5.39 8.82
N LEU A 921 -2.86 5.33 8.85
CA LEU A 921 -3.76 6.15 8.04
C LEU A 921 -3.61 7.64 8.32
N SER A 922 -3.41 8.04 9.58
CA SER A 922 -3.11 9.44 9.96
C SER A 922 -1.91 9.98 9.19
N GLN A 923 -0.81 9.22 9.12
CA GLN A 923 0.41 9.61 8.42
C GLN A 923 0.16 9.68 6.89
N THR A 924 -0.57 8.71 6.32
CA THR A 924 -0.97 8.72 4.90
C THR A 924 -1.79 9.96 4.55
N ILE A 925 -2.82 10.29 5.32
CA ILE A 925 -3.66 11.48 5.09
C ILE A 925 -2.82 12.76 5.16
N ARG A 926 -1.99 12.90 6.20
CA ARG A 926 -1.14 14.09 6.41
C ARG A 926 -0.19 14.29 5.23
N LEU A 927 0.41 13.21 4.71
CA LEU A 927 1.26 13.25 3.51
C LEU A 927 0.46 13.62 2.26
N THR A 928 -0.71 13.02 2.04
CA THR A 928 -1.60 13.33 0.91
C THR A 928 -2.02 14.81 0.91
N LYS A 929 -2.49 15.34 2.03
CA LYS A 929 -2.86 16.76 2.18
C LYS A 929 -1.67 17.69 1.94
N ARG A 930 -0.49 17.41 2.53
CA ARG A 930 0.73 18.21 2.27
C ARG A 930 1.12 18.19 0.80
N TRP A 931 0.99 17.04 0.13
CA TRP A 931 1.35 16.85 -1.27
C TRP A 931 0.44 17.62 -2.24
N VAL A 932 -0.88 17.52 -2.06
CA VAL A 932 -1.87 18.29 -2.86
C VAL A 932 -1.67 19.81 -2.66
N SER A 933 -1.39 20.24 -1.42
CA SER A 933 -1.08 21.63 -1.12
C SER A 933 0.26 22.10 -1.69
N ALA A 934 1.31 21.28 -1.63
CA ALA A 934 2.62 21.58 -2.23
C ALA A 934 2.54 21.74 -3.77
N HIS A 935 1.59 21.06 -4.42
CA HIS A 935 1.27 21.27 -5.83
C HIS A 935 0.31 22.43 -6.12
N TRP A 936 -0.06 23.20 -5.09
CA TRP A 936 -0.92 24.39 -5.12
C TRP A 936 -2.40 24.11 -5.42
N LEU A 937 -2.85 22.86 -5.23
CA LEU A 937 -4.22 22.42 -5.52
C LEU A 937 -5.17 22.52 -4.31
N ALA A 938 -4.66 22.74 -3.09
CA ALA A 938 -5.45 22.82 -1.85
C ALA A 938 -6.61 23.86 -1.80
N PRO A 939 -6.70 24.89 -2.66
CA PRO A 939 -7.91 25.71 -2.77
C PRO A 939 -9.12 25.01 -3.42
N TYR A 940 -8.89 23.90 -4.14
CA TYR A 940 -9.91 23.21 -4.94
C TYR A 940 -10.32 21.83 -4.41
N PHE A 941 -9.64 21.35 -3.36
CA PHE A 941 -9.89 20.07 -2.71
C PHE A 941 -10.10 20.32 -1.22
N ASN A 942 -11.25 19.90 -0.69
CA ASN A 942 -11.48 19.90 0.76
C ASN A 942 -10.70 18.75 1.42
N ASP A 943 -10.52 18.88 2.73
CA ASP A 943 -9.76 17.93 3.55
C ASP A 943 -10.41 16.54 3.56
N GLU A 944 -11.73 16.50 3.51
CA GLU A 944 -12.59 15.31 3.55
C GLU A 944 -12.45 14.46 2.28
N THR A 945 -12.37 15.06 1.08
CA THR A 945 -12.07 14.32 -0.17
C THR A 945 -10.70 13.64 -0.10
N LEU A 946 -9.69 14.33 0.44
CA LEU A 946 -8.33 13.80 0.56
C LEU A 946 -8.22 12.73 1.66
N GLU A 947 -9.07 12.81 2.68
CA GLU A 947 -9.28 11.77 3.68
C GLU A 947 -9.93 10.51 3.09
N LEU A 948 -11.02 10.64 2.32
CA LEU A 948 -11.68 9.51 1.66
C LEU A 948 -10.79 8.81 0.63
N LEU A 949 -10.04 9.58 -0.17
CA LEU A 949 -9.02 9.04 -1.09
C LEU A 949 -7.90 8.28 -0.36
N SER A 950 -7.59 8.69 0.87
CA SER A 950 -6.62 8.00 1.73
C SER A 950 -7.21 6.78 2.42
N ALA A 951 -8.49 6.83 2.84
CA ALA A 951 -9.21 5.70 3.41
C ALA A 951 -9.40 4.56 2.39
N ALA A 952 -9.68 4.89 1.13
CA ALA A 952 -9.93 3.92 0.06
C ALA A 952 -8.83 2.83 -0.05
N VAL A 953 -7.55 3.19 0.09
CA VAL A 953 -6.43 2.23 -0.02
C VAL A 953 -6.22 1.35 1.23
N TYR A 954 -7.07 1.51 2.25
CA TYR A 954 -7.17 0.67 3.44
C TYR A 954 -8.47 -0.14 3.45
N THR A 955 -9.58 0.44 2.97
CA THR A 955 -10.91 -0.19 2.93
C THR A 955 -11.07 -1.17 1.77
N ASP A 956 -10.54 -0.85 0.58
CA ASP A 956 -10.30 -1.83 -0.50
C ASP A 956 -8.82 -1.79 -0.92
N PRO A 957 -7.95 -2.52 -0.20
CA PRO A 957 -6.51 -2.51 -0.46
C PRO A 957 -6.11 -3.35 -1.69
N ALA A 958 -7.07 -4.03 -2.35
CA ALA A 958 -6.79 -4.94 -3.45
C ALA A 958 -6.02 -4.24 -4.60
N PRO A 959 -4.93 -4.83 -5.13
CA PRO A 959 -4.50 -6.22 -5.02
C PRO A 959 -3.56 -6.55 -3.84
N TRP A 960 -3.44 -5.68 -2.83
CA TRP A 960 -2.54 -5.83 -1.68
C TRP A 960 -3.30 -6.04 -0.35
N SER A 961 -2.56 -6.22 0.76
CA SER A 961 -3.08 -6.07 2.14
C SER A 961 -3.20 -4.60 2.53
N ALA A 962 -3.98 -4.24 3.55
CA ALA A 962 -4.03 -2.86 4.05
C ALA A 962 -2.64 -2.34 4.50
N PRO A 963 -2.28 -1.05 4.28
CA PRO A 963 -0.95 -0.52 4.61
C PRO A 963 -0.68 -0.43 6.12
N ALA A 964 0.45 -0.96 6.57
CA ALA A 964 0.96 -0.78 7.93
C ALA A 964 1.99 0.38 8.05
N SER A 965 2.36 1.04 6.95
CA SER A 965 3.17 2.28 6.96
C SER A 965 2.52 3.41 6.17
N GLY A 966 2.73 4.66 6.60
CA GLY A 966 2.26 5.84 5.87
C GLY A 966 3.03 6.10 4.57
N PHE A 967 4.23 5.52 4.43
CA PHE A 967 5.01 5.57 3.19
C PHE A 967 4.37 4.73 2.09
N ALA A 968 4.01 3.49 2.38
CA ALA A 968 3.29 2.61 1.45
C ALA A 968 1.85 3.09 1.22
N GLY A 969 1.16 3.56 2.26
CA GLY A 969 -0.16 4.18 2.13
C GLY A 969 -0.14 5.37 1.16
N PHE A 970 0.76 6.34 1.35
CA PHE A 970 0.92 7.48 0.43
C PHE A 970 1.28 7.03 -1.00
N ALA A 971 2.21 6.08 -1.16
CA ALA A 971 2.55 5.53 -2.48
C ALA A 971 1.34 4.88 -3.19
N ARG A 972 0.45 4.22 -2.44
CA ARG A 972 -0.78 3.64 -2.96
C ARG A 972 -1.87 4.68 -3.26
N VAL A 973 -1.96 5.78 -2.51
CA VAL A 973 -2.83 6.92 -2.87
C VAL A 973 -2.40 7.55 -4.18
N LEU A 974 -1.08 7.73 -4.40
CA LEU A 974 -0.56 8.17 -5.70
C LEU A 974 -0.87 7.16 -6.81
N ASN A 975 -0.78 5.86 -6.52
CA ASN A 975 -1.15 4.80 -7.48
C ASN A 975 -2.64 4.91 -7.86
N LEU A 976 -3.54 4.92 -6.88
CA LEU A 976 -4.99 5.08 -7.06
C LEU A 976 -5.31 6.30 -7.92
N LEU A 977 -4.78 7.47 -7.58
CA LEU A 977 -4.97 8.71 -8.35
C LEU A 977 -4.39 8.64 -9.77
N SER A 978 -3.34 7.85 -10.00
CA SER A 978 -2.75 7.66 -11.33
C SER A 978 -3.54 6.68 -12.22
N THR A 979 -4.15 5.65 -11.64
CA THR A 979 -4.82 4.55 -12.37
C THR A 979 -6.34 4.72 -12.50
N TRP A 980 -7.04 5.20 -11.47
CA TRP A 980 -8.51 5.25 -11.42
C TRP A 980 -9.10 6.02 -12.61
N ASP A 981 -10.04 5.39 -13.31
CA ASP A 981 -10.81 6.03 -14.38
C ASP A 981 -12.14 6.58 -13.87
N TRP A 982 -12.05 7.66 -13.09
CA TRP A 982 -13.15 8.45 -12.53
C TRP A 982 -14.25 8.84 -13.53
N LYS A 983 -14.01 8.74 -14.84
CA LYS A 983 -15.03 8.96 -15.88
C LYS A 983 -16.03 7.82 -15.96
N HIS A 984 -15.57 6.58 -15.84
CA HIS A 984 -16.33 5.36 -16.11
C HIS A 984 -16.59 4.51 -14.85
N GLU A 985 -15.86 4.75 -13.76
CA GLU A 985 -16.00 4.03 -12.49
C GLU A 985 -16.15 5.01 -11.31
N PRO A 986 -17.12 4.81 -10.39
CA PRO A 986 -17.13 5.49 -9.10
C PRO A 986 -16.03 4.92 -8.19
N LEU A 987 -15.54 5.72 -7.25
CA LEU A 987 -14.79 5.23 -6.09
C LEU A 987 -15.77 5.02 -4.95
N VAL A 988 -15.73 3.85 -4.30
CA VAL A 988 -16.62 3.53 -3.19
C VAL A 988 -15.80 3.23 -1.95
N VAL A 989 -16.10 3.91 -0.83
CA VAL A 989 -15.30 3.91 0.39
C VAL A 989 -16.16 3.45 1.57
N ASP A 990 -15.96 2.19 1.96
CA ASP A 990 -16.67 1.52 3.04
C ASP A 990 -15.97 1.78 4.38
N LEU A 991 -16.35 2.87 5.05
CA LEU A 991 -15.62 3.40 6.22
C LEU A 991 -15.79 2.53 7.48
N ASN A 992 -16.93 1.87 7.64
CA ASN A 992 -17.22 0.91 8.70
C ASN A 992 -16.90 -0.54 8.28
N GLY A 993 -17.16 -0.90 7.02
CA GLY A 993 -17.05 -2.27 6.51
C GLY A 993 -18.40 -3.02 6.48
N GLU A 994 -19.50 -2.28 6.45
CA GLU A 994 -20.87 -2.78 6.62
C GLU A 994 -21.73 -2.52 5.36
N MET A 995 -21.19 -1.88 4.33
CA MET A 995 -21.96 -1.44 3.15
C MET A 995 -22.41 -2.62 2.28
N THR A 996 -23.72 -2.79 2.20
CA THR A 996 -24.41 -3.92 1.57
C THR A 996 -24.22 -3.97 0.05
N ALA A 997 -24.44 -5.15 -0.54
CA ALA A 997 -24.47 -5.32 -1.99
C ALA A 997 -25.53 -4.43 -2.68
N LYS A 998 -26.65 -4.13 -2.00
CA LYS A 998 -27.69 -3.23 -2.50
C LYS A 998 -27.15 -1.79 -2.61
N GLU A 999 -26.56 -1.27 -1.54
CA GLU A 999 -25.98 0.09 -1.55
C GLU A 999 -24.86 0.23 -2.59
N ARG A 1000 -24.05 -0.82 -2.79
CA ARG A 1000 -23.03 -0.85 -3.86
C ARG A 1000 -23.66 -0.73 -5.26
N GLU A 1001 -24.80 -1.37 -5.52
CA GLU A 1001 -25.51 -1.26 -6.80
C GLU A 1001 -26.27 0.07 -6.94
N ASP A 1002 -26.90 0.56 -5.87
CA ASP A 1002 -27.53 1.89 -5.84
C ASP A 1002 -26.49 3.00 -6.15
N ILE A 1003 -25.26 2.87 -5.63
CA ILE A 1003 -24.12 3.75 -5.95
C ILE A 1003 -23.70 3.65 -7.42
N ARG A 1004 -23.62 2.44 -7.98
CA ARG A 1004 -23.32 2.20 -9.42
C ARG A 1004 -24.41 2.80 -10.32
N HIS A 1005 -25.67 2.65 -9.94
CA HIS A 1005 -26.83 3.22 -10.62
C HIS A 1005 -26.84 4.76 -10.58
N ASN A 1006 -26.61 5.34 -9.39
CA ASN A 1006 -26.50 6.78 -9.18
C ASN A 1006 -25.36 7.39 -10.01
N PHE A 1007 -24.19 6.76 -10.03
CA PHE A 1007 -23.07 7.15 -10.88
C PHE A 1007 -23.46 7.12 -12.37
N ALA A 1008 -24.05 6.03 -12.85
CA ALA A 1008 -24.44 5.88 -14.24
C ALA A 1008 -25.46 6.94 -14.68
N ASN A 1009 -26.44 7.28 -13.84
CA ASN A 1009 -27.42 8.33 -14.13
C ASN A 1009 -26.77 9.73 -14.11
N THR A 1010 -25.87 9.99 -13.15
CA THR A 1010 -25.08 11.21 -13.08
C THR A 1010 -24.24 11.42 -14.36
N ARG A 1011 -23.62 10.36 -14.89
CA ARG A 1011 -22.85 10.41 -16.14
C ARG A 1011 -23.73 10.54 -17.40
N LYS A 1012 -24.92 9.91 -17.45
CA LYS A 1012 -25.90 10.15 -18.53
C LYS A 1012 -26.32 11.63 -18.59
N ASN A 1013 -26.63 12.22 -17.44
CA ASN A 1013 -27.07 13.62 -17.34
C ASN A 1013 -25.97 14.61 -17.74
N MET A 1014 -24.70 14.30 -17.44
CA MET A 1014 -23.55 15.06 -17.93
C MET A 1014 -23.48 15.09 -19.47
N ILE A 1015 -23.72 13.95 -20.13
CA ILE A 1015 -23.66 13.83 -21.59
C ILE A 1015 -24.83 14.59 -22.25
N THR A 1016 -26.07 14.39 -21.81
CA THR A 1016 -27.24 15.07 -22.39
C THR A 1016 -27.12 16.59 -22.26
N SER A 1017 -26.71 17.09 -21.10
CA SER A 1017 -26.48 18.52 -20.79
C SER A 1017 -25.33 19.19 -21.55
N SER A 1018 -24.58 18.42 -22.37
CA SER A 1018 -23.57 18.93 -23.30
C SER A 1018 -24.07 19.10 -24.74
N SER A 1019 -25.25 18.55 -25.07
CA SER A 1019 -25.70 18.39 -26.47
C SER A 1019 -26.82 19.35 -26.91
N THR A 1020 -27.55 19.97 -25.99
CA THR A 1020 -28.83 20.67 -26.27
C THR A 1020 -28.84 22.17 -25.99
N THR A 1021 -27.74 22.79 -25.54
CA THR A 1021 -27.70 24.22 -25.17
C THR A 1021 -26.68 25.01 -25.99
N SER A 1022 -27.07 26.21 -26.47
CA SER A 1022 -26.21 27.07 -27.30
C SER A 1022 -24.95 27.58 -26.57
N PRO A 1023 -23.81 27.74 -27.26
CA PRO A 1023 -22.49 27.93 -26.63
C PRO A 1023 -22.19 29.35 -26.11
N GLN A 1024 -23.20 30.18 -25.80
CA GLN A 1024 -23.01 31.62 -25.52
C GLN A 1024 -23.17 32.06 -24.06
N THR A 1025 -23.62 31.20 -23.14
CA THR A 1025 -23.99 31.62 -21.76
C THR A 1025 -23.57 30.69 -20.63
N LYS A 1026 -22.73 29.67 -20.86
CA LYS A 1026 -22.05 29.00 -19.73
C LYS A 1026 -20.91 29.90 -19.22
N THR A 1027 -21.25 30.70 -18.22
CA THR A 1027 -20.29 31.33 -17.31
C THR A 1027 -19.48 30.27 -16.57
N THR A 1028 -18.42 30.75 -15.96
CA THR A 1028 -17.23 30.03 -15.48
C THR A 1028 -17.40 29.43 -14.08
N SER A 1029 -18.64 29.36 -13.59
CA SER A 1029 -18.98 28.71 -12.34
C SER A 1029 -18.46 27.28 -12.32
N ILE A 1030 -17.67 26.96 -11.30
CA ILE A 1030 -17.00 25.65 -11.13
C ILE A 1030 -18.02 24.50 -10.95
N SER A 1031 -19.30 24.86 -10.70
CA SER A 1031 -20.46 23.97 -10.70
C SER A 1031 -20.66 23.20 -12.02
N SER A 1032 -20.06 22.02 -12.09
CA SER A 1032 -20.73 20.89 -12.69
C SER A 1032 -21.97 20.53 -11.85
N ASP A 1033 -23.11 20.25 -12.48
CA ASP A 1033 -24.34 19.77 -11.80
C ASP A 1033 -24.21 18.30 -11.31
N HIS A 1034 -22.99 17.90 -10.93
CA HIS A 1034 -22.54 16.53 -10.68
C HIS A 1034 -21.09 16.51 -10.18
N ALA A 1035 -20.75 15.56 -9.31
CA ALA A 1035 -19.37 15.31 -8.90
C ALA A 1035 -18.49 14.85 -10.09
N SER A 1036 -17.34 15.50 -10.29
CA SER A 1036 -16.31 15.00 -11.23
C SER A 1036 -15.62 13.77 -10.67
N MET A 1037 -15.10 13.85 -9.44
CA MET A 1037 -14.64 12.69 -8.68
C MET A 1037 -15.83 12.13 -7.90
N PHE A 1038 -16.52 11.14 -8.47
CA PHE A 1038 -17.61 10.47 -7.77
C PHE A 1038 -17.01 9.50 -6.74
N ILE A 1039 -16.92 9.96 -5.50
CA ILE A 1039 -16.50 9.21 -4.31
C ILE A 1039 -17.73 9.06 -3.43
N ALA A 1040 -18.20 7.83 -3.22
CA ALA A 1040 -19.39 7.52 -2.44
C ALA A 1040 -19.04 6.72 -1.18
N THR A 1041 -19.90 6.82 -0.17
CA THR A 1041 -19.84 6.05 1.08
C THR A 1041 -21.23 5.48 1.39
N ASN A 1042 -21.34 4.65 2.42
CA ASN A 1042 -22.62 4.20 2.98
C ASN A 1042 -23.49 5.32 3.61
N LYS A 1043 -23.01 6.57 3.63
CA LYS A 1043 -23.75 7.75 4.12
C LYS A 1043 -23.93 8.83 3.03
N ASP A 1044 -23.11 8.81 1.98
CA ASP A 1044 -23.26 9.64 0.78
C ASP A 1044 -23.20 8.77 -0.49
N THR A 1045 -24.34 8.16 -0.85
CA THR A 1045 -24.48 7.29 -2.03
C THR A 1045 -24.58 8.06 -3.36
N LEU A 1046 -24.59 9.40 -3.30
CA LEU A 1046 -24.74 10.31 -4.45
C LEU A 1046 -23.49 11.16 -4.71
N SER A 1047 -22.45 11.05 -3.86
CA SER A 1047 -21.23 11.87 -3.92
C SER A 1047 -21.54 13.38 -3.83
N LYS A 1048 -22.51 13.75 -2.99
CA LYS A 1048 -23.01 15.12 -2.85
C LYS A 1048 -22.23 15.96 -1.83
N TRP A 1049 -21.66 15.36 -0.79
CA TRP A 1049 -21.18 16.11 0.38
C TRP A 1049 -19.85 16.81 0.11
N TRP A 1050 -18.88 16.10 -0.48
CA TRP A 1050 -17.49 16.55 -0.53
C TRP A 1050 -16.95 16.87 -1.92
N THR A 1051 -17.53 16.33 -3.00
CA THR A 1051 -16.96 16.37 -4.36
C THR A 1051 -17.90 16.95 -5.42
N TRP A 1052 -19.14 17.31 -5.05
CA TRP A 1052 -20.18 17.73 -6.00
C TRP A 1052 -19.85 19.02 -6.76
N GLN A 1053 -19.39 20.05 -6.04
CA GLN A 1053 -19.10 21.37 -6.61
C GLN A 1053 -17.65 21.50 -7.13
N SER A 1054 -16.71 20.72 -6.58
CA SER A 1054 -15.27 20.78 -6.89
C SER A 1054 -14.62 19.46 -6.46
N PRO A 1055 -13.59 18.93 -7.16
CA PRO A 1055 -12.84 19.52 -8.28
C PRO A 1055 -13.55 19.45 -9.63
N SER A 1056 -13.14 20.34 -10.55
CA SER A 1056 -13.55 20.28 -11.96
C SER A 1056 -12.73 19.24 -12.76
N PRO A 1057 -13.21 18.77 -13.93
CA PRO A 1057 -12.54 17.73 -14.72
C PRO A 1057 -11.07 18.02 -15.08
N MET A 1058 -10.71 19.29 -15.28
CA MET A 1058 -9.34 19.73 -15.56
C MET A 1058 -8.43 19.59 -14.34
N LEU A 1059 -8.95 19.86 -13.14
CA LEU A 1059 -8.22 19.74 -11.87
C LEU A 1059 -7.98 18.27 -11.53
N VAL A 1060 -8.95 17.39 -11.78
CA VAL A 1060 -8.78 15.93 -11.65
C VAL A 1060 -7.71 15.41 -12.62
N ALA A 1061 -7.73 15.87 -13.87
CA ALA A 1061 -6.70 15.50 -14.86
C ALA A 1061 -5.30 15.98 -14.44
N ARG A 1062 -5.17 17.19 -13.87
CA ARG A 1062 -3.90 17.71 -13.34
C ARG A 1062 -3.42 16.91 -12.13
N LEU A 1063 -4.30 16.59 -11.18
CA LEU A 1063 -4.01 15.75 -10.02
C LEU A 1063 -3.50 14.36 -10.46
N ARG A 1064 -4.19 13.71 -11.40
CA ARG A 1064 -3.81 12.40 -11.97
C ARG A 1064 -2.43 12.42 -12.65
N ALA A 1065 -2.13 13.47 -13.42
CA ALA A 1065 -0.83 13.64 -14.08
C ALA A 1065 0.32 13.86 -13.07
N LEU A 1066 0.08 14.66 -12.03
CA LEU A 1066 1.03 14.87 -10.93
C LEU A 1066 1.23 13.58 -10.13
N ALA A 1067 0.15 12.89 -9.75
CA ALA A 1067 0.21 11.64 -8.97
C ALA A 1067 1.01 10.56 -9.70
N LYS A 1068 0.78 10.39 -11.00
CA LYS A 1068 1.58 9.52 -11.85
C LYS A 1068 3.06 9.92 -11.85
N THR A 1069 3.37 11.21 -12.07
CA THR A 1069 4.75 11.70 -12.15
C THR A 1069 5.49 11.49 -10.82
N SER A 1070 4.82 11.75 -9.69
CA SER A 1070 5.33 11.50 -8.34
C SER A 1070 5.57 10.01 -8.08
N LEU A 1071 4.65 9.14 -8.47
CA LEU A 1071 4.81 7.68 -8.32
C LEU A 1071 5.93 7.15 -9.22
N ASP A 1072 5.97 7.50 -10.50
CA ASP A 1072 7.06 7.12 -11.43
C ASP A 1072 8.43 7.59 -10.88
N HIS A 1073 8.48 8.75 -10.24
CA HIS A 1073 9.68 9.24 -9.54
C HIS A 1073 10.03 8.43 -8.28
N MET A 1074 9.05 8.13 -7.41
CA MET A 1074 9.27 7.25 -6.24
C MET A 1074 9.78 5.87 -6.66
N LEU A 1075 9.15 5.26 -7.68
CA LEU A 1075 9.54 3.97 -8.25
C LEU A 1075 10.98 4.03 -8.77
N LYS A 1076 11.33 5.06 -9.57
CA LYS A 1076 12.69 5.23 -10.10
C LYS A 1076 13.75 5.41 -9.01
N VAL A 1077 13.49 6.26 -8.01
CA VAL A 1077 14.44 6.52 -6.92
C VAL A 1077 14.64 5.28 -6.05
N THR A 1078 13.56 4.59 -5.69
CA THR A 1078 13.64 3.39 -4.84
C THR A 1078 14.12 2.14 -5.60
N ALA A 1079 13.95 2.07 -6.92
CA ALA A 1079 14.54 1.03 -7.78
C ALA A 1079 16.06 1.20 -8.00
N SER A 1080 16.59 2.43 -7.93
CA SER A 1080 18.02 2.74 -8.11
C SER A 1080 18.96 1.85 -7.26
N SER A 1081 20.02 1.32 -7.86
CA SER A 1081 21.10 0.59 -7.16
C SER A 1081 22.16 1.51 -6.54
N ALA A 1082 22.05 2.83 -6.72
CA ALA A 1082 22.97 3.81 -6.14
C ALA A 1082 22.57 4.21 -4.71
N THR A 1083 23.57 4.44 -3.85
CA THR A 1083 23.41 5.06 -2.53
C THR A 1083 22.62 6.36 -2.66
N THR A 1084 21.47 6.44 -1.98
CA THR A 1084 20.43 7.44 -2.29
C THR A 1084 20.22 8.38 -1.11
N SER A 1085 20.53 9.67 -1.31
CA SER A 1085 20.37 10.73 -0.30
C SER A 1085 18.93 10.87 0.20
N SER A 1086 18.76 11.26 1.46
CA SER A 1086 17.43 11.53 2.06
C SER A 1086 16.69 12.74 1.43
N SER A 1087 17.38 13.54 0.62
CA SER A 1087 16.81 14.61 -0.23
C SER A 1087 16.30 14.13 -1.59
N ALA A 1088 16.54 12.88 -1.99
CA ALA A 1088 16.14 12.37 -3.31
C ALA A 1088 14.61 12.36 -3.54
N LEU A 1089 13.80 12.33 -2.48
CA LEU A 1089 12.34 12.43 -2.56
C LEU A 1089 11.81 13.88 -2.43
N ASN A 1090 12.67 14.90 -2.36
CA ASN A 1090 12.23 16.30 -2.34
C ASN A 1090 11.39 16.73 -3.57
N PRO A 1091 11.69 16.31 -4.81
CA PRO A 1091 10.92 16.73 -5.98
C PRO A 1091 9.43 16.37 -5.96
N LEU A 1092 9.03 15.40 -5.12
CA LEU A 1092 7.62 15.02 -4.96
C LEU A 1092 6.75 16.16 -4.42
N PHE A 1093 7.33 17.10 -3.68
CA PHE A 1093 6.63 18.23 -3.05
C PHE A 1093 7.01 19.57 -3.73
N VAL A 1094 7.37 19.56 -5.02
CA VAL A 1094 7.73 20.78 -5.76
C VAL A 1094 6.79 20.95 -6.95
N THR A 1095 6.11 22.10 -7.06
CA THR A 1095 5.25 22.39 -8.21
C THR A 1095 6.02 23.07 -9.35
N PRO A 1096 5.81 22.66 -10.62
CA PRO A 1096 6.35 23.40 -11.78
C PRO A 1096 5.61 24.73 -12.01
N THR A 1097 6.28 25.86 -11.78
CA THR A 1097 5.66 27.19 -11.86
C THR A 1097 5.45 27.70 -13.29
N ALA A 1098 6.29 27.29 -14.26
CA ALA A 1098 6.22 27.68 -15.68
C ALA A 1098 4.96 27.19 -16.46
N GLN A 1099 3.99 26.62 -15.77
CA GLN A 1099 2.67 26.27 -16.29
C GLN A 1099 1.61 27.35 -16.04
N TYR A 1100 1.84 28.25 -15.09
CA TYR A 1100 0.97 29.40 -14.80
C TYR A 1100 1.33 30.57 -15.70
N ASP A 1101 0.34 31.36 -16.09
CA ASP A 1101 0.53 32.53 -16.97
C ASP A 1101 1.14 33.69 -16.17
N VAL A 1102 0.74 33.82 -14.90
CA VAL A 1102 1.27 34.78 -13.92
C VAL A 1102 1.57 34.06 -12.60
N VAL A 1103 2.61 34.49 -11.90
CA VAL A 1103 2.87 34.12 -10.49
C VAL A 1103 2.94 35.40 -9.66
N ILE A 1104 2.11 35.47 -8.62
CA ILE A 1104 2.10 36.54 -7.62
C ILE A 1104 3.06 36.12 -6.49
N ASP A 1105 4.09 36.91 -6.20
CA ASP A 1105 4.95 36.70 -5.03
C ASP A 1105 4.42 37.49 -3.83
N LEU A 1106 4.30 36.81 -2.67
CA LEU A 1106 3.88 37.39 -1.40
C LEU A 1106 5.09 37.63 -0.48
N ASP A 1107 4.98 38.57 0.46
CA ASP A 1107 6.01 38.81 1.46
C ASP A 1107 6.03 37.72 2.56
N PRO A 1108 7.11 36.92 2.71
CA PRO A 1108 7.18 35.87 3.72
C PRO A 1108 7.17 36.39 5.17
N ALA A 1109 7.42 37.68 5.40
CA ALA A 1109 7.26 38.30 6.71
C ALA A 1109 5.77 38.50 7.07
N MET A 1110 4.91 38.68 6.06
CA MET A 1110 3.47 38.92 6.23
C MET A 1110 2.64 37.62 6.22
N CYS A 1111 3.11 36.57 5.55
CA CYS A 1111 2.45 35.26 5.52
C CYS A 1111 2.49 34.57 6.90
N THR A 1112 1.40 34.65 7.69
CA THR A 1112 1.37 34.17 9.09
C THR A 1112 1.59 32.67 9.27
N ARG A 1113 1.38 31.88 8.20
CA ARG A 1113 1.70 30.44 8.12
C ARG A 1113 3.10 30.12 7.59
N TYR A 1114 3.99 31.08 7.31
CA TYR A 1114 5.28 30.83 6.61
C TYR A 1114 6.18 29.79 7.30
N ALA A 1115 6.08 29.62 8.62
CA ALA A 1115 6.70 28.51 9.36
C ALA A 1115 6.35 27.09 8.82
N GLN A 1116 5.22 26.91 8.13
CA GLN A 1116 4.77 25.63 7.57
C GLN A 1116 5.35 25.34 6.17
N ASN A 1117 6.10 26.28 5.59
CA ASN A 1117 6.71 26.17 4.26
C ASN A 1117 7.71 24.98 4.17
N LEU A 1118 7.87 24.41 2.97
CA LEU A 1118 8.78 23.28 2.71
C LEU A 1118 10.27 23.65 2.78
N SER A 1119 10.61 24.92 2.57
CA SER A 1119 11.98 25.46 2.66
C SER A 1119 11.93 26.90 3.17
N PRO A 1120 11.55 27.11 4.44
CA PRO A 1120 11.45 28.43 5.03
C PRO A 1120 12.86 28.99 5.32
N ASP A 1121 13.04 30.28 5.10
CA ASP A 1121 14.30 30.97 5.38
C ASP A 1121 14.35 31.44 6.84
N ALA A 1122 15.41 31.03 7.55
CA ALA A 1122 15.65 31.34 8.95
C ALA A 1122 15.60 32.85 9.27
N GLN A 1123 15.91 33.74 8.30
CA GLN A 1123 15.92 35.19 8.54
C GLN A 1123 14.56 35.74 9.01
N TYR A 1124 13.45 35.10 8.63
CA TYR A 1124 12.10 35.53 9.00
C TYR A 1124 11.66 35.07 10.41
N PHE A 1125 12.48 34.31 11.14
CA PHE A 1125 12.17 33.81 12.49
C PHE A 1125 13.14 34.29 13.59
N VAL A 1126 14.29 34.85 13.20
CA VAL A 1126 15.31 35.37 14.13
C VAL A 1126 14.91 36.75 14.64
N THR A 1127 14.77 36.90 15.95
CA THR A 1127 14.63 38.23 16.57
C THR A 1127 16.01 38.82 16.84
N LYS A 1128 16.16 40.15 16.79
CA LYS A 1128 17.47 40.79 17.04
C LYS A 1128 18.04 40.49 18.44
N GLY A 1129 17.16 40.22 19.42
CA GLY A 1129 17.54 39.80 20.77
C GLY A 1129 18.20 38.41 20.85
N ASP A 1130 17.97 37.52 19.88
CA ASP A 1130 18.57 36.16 19.86
C ASP A 1130 20.11 36.22 19.64
N LYS A 1131 20.65 37.32 19.09
CA LYS A 1131 22.11 37.56 18.99
C LYS A 1131 22.69 38.35 20.17
N TYR A 1132 21.93 39.26 20.76
CA TYR A 1132 22.38 40.13 21.85
C TYR A 1132 21.25 40.32 22.87
N LYS A 1133 21.33 39.62 24.01
CA LYS A 1133 20.30 39.60 25.08
C LYS A 1133 19.93 40.99 25.66
N ASN A 1134 20.78 41.98 25.41
CA ASN A 1134 20.70 43.36 25.88
C ASN A 1134 20.34 44.38 24.77
N LEU A 1135 19.97 43.92 23.56
CA LEU A 1135 19.52 44.76 22.43
C LEU A 1135 18.20 44.22 21.83
N SER A 1136 17.19 44.06 22.69
CA SER A 1136 15.84 43.62 22.33
C SER A 1136 15.00 44.72 21.66
N THR A 1137 15.53 45.34 20.60
CA THR A 1137 14.71 46.16 19.70
C THR A 1137 13.88 45.25 18.80
N PHE A 1138 12.71 44.85 19.29
CA PHE A 1138 11.74 44.06 18.54
C PHE A 1138 11.32 44.81 17.26
N GLN A 1139 11.17 44.07 16.17
CA GLN A 1139 10.53 44.59 14.97
C GLN A 1139 9.03 44.64 15.27
N LYS A 1140 8.43 45.84 15.22
CA LYS A 1140 7.02 46.01 15.56
C LYS A 1140 6.17 45.23 14.56
N SER A 1141 5.25 44.40 15.06
CA SER A 1141 4.32 43.64 14.22
C SER A 1141 3.53 44.58 13.32
N VAL A 1142 3.33 44.19 12.06
CA VAL A 1142 2.46 44.90 11.12
C VAL A 1142 0.97 44.66 11.45
N PHE A 1143 0.66 43.52 12.06
CA PHE A 1143 -0.68 43.15 12.54
C PHE A 1143 -1.01 43.67 13.95
N GLY A 1144 0.00 44.14 14.68
CA GLY A 1144 -0.14 44.75 15.99
C GLY A 1144 -0.01 43.78 17.17
N ASP A 1145 -0.54 44.17 18.33
CA ASP A 1145 -0.20 43.52 19.60
C ASP A 1145 -1.19 42.39 20.00
N GLN A 1146 -2.22 42.12 19.19
CA GLN A 1146 -3.26 41.13 19.48
C GLN A 1146 -2.96 39.76 18.85
N ILE A 1147 -3.40 38.69 19.51
CA ILE A 1147 -3.35 37.33 18.95
C ILE A 1147 -4.53 37.16 17.99
N LEU A 1148 -4.24 37.14 16.69
CA LEU A 1148 -5.21 36.87 15.63
C LEU A 1148 -5.39 35.35 15.45
N ILE A 1149 -6.64 34.89 15.58
CA ILE A 1149 -7.01 33.46 15.53
C ILE A 1149 -7.55 33.16 14.13
N GLY A 1150 -7.04 32.12 13.47
CA GLY A 1150 -7.43 31.74 12.11
C GLY A 1150 -7.01 32.69 11.00
N PHE A 1151 -6.37 33.82 11.31
CA PHE A 1151 -6.00 34.84 10.32
C PHE A 1151 -4.77 34.45 9.51
N ASP A 1152 -4.99 34.17 8.22
CA ASP A 1152 -3.96 33.96 7.21
C ASP A 1152 -4.16 34.94 6.04
N PRO A 1153 -3.38 36.04 5.96
CA PRO A 1153 -3.58 37.06 4.94
C PRO A 1153 -3.35 36.54 3.51
N ALA A 1154 -2.60 35.44 3.32
CA ALA A 1154 -2.47 34.81 2.01
C ALA A 1154 -3.76 34.07 1.60
N ALA A 1155 -4.45 33.45 2.57
CA ALA A 1155 -5.74 32.80 2.34
C ALA A 1155 -6.88 33.81 2.14
N GLU A 1156 -6.94 34.88 2.95
CA GLU A 1156 -7.93 35.95 2.78
C GLU A 1156 -7.78 36.65 1.42
N TYR A 1157 -6.54 36.99 1.02
CA TYR A 1157 -6.26 37.57 -0.29
C TYR A 1157 -6.62 36.62 -1.43
N LEU A 1158 -6.31 35.31 -1.31
CA LEU A 1158 -6.71 34.30 -2.28
C LEU A 1158 -8.24 34.17 -2.40
N ALA A 1159 -8.96 34.20 -1.27
CA ALA A 1159 -10.42 34.16 -1.27
C ALA A 1159 -11.03 35.38 -1.96
N GLU A 1160 -10.48 36.58 -1.72
CA GLU A 1160 -10.91 37.82 -2.38
C GLU A 1160 -10.63 37.80 -3.89
N LEU A 1161 -9.48 37.27 -4.32
CA LEU A 1161 -9.17 37.04 -5.73
C LEU A 1161 -10.12 36.04 -6.39
N GLN A 1162 -10.44 34.93 -5.73
CA GLN A 1162 -11.38 33.93 -6.25
C GLN A 1162 -12.81 34.48 -6.29
N ARG A 1163 -13.24 35.26 -5.28
CA ARG A 1163 -14.55 35.93 -5.22
C ARG A 1163 -14.72 36.99 -6.31
N THR A 1164 -13.65 37.69 -6.67
CA THR A 1164 -13.70 38.82 -7.63
C THR A 1164 -13.40 38.39 -9.07
N TYR A 1165 -12.51 37.42 -9.27
CA TYR A 1165 -11.96 37.05 -10.58
C TYR A 1165 -12.03 35.56 -10.92
N GLY A 1166 -12.69 34.73 -10.11
CA GLY A 1166 -12.88 33.30 -10.38
C GLY A 1166 -13.57 33.00 -11.71
N ASP A 1167 -14.34 33.97 -12.24
CA ASP A 1167 -14.95 33.92 -13.58
C ASP A 1167 -13.97 34.24 -14.74
N ILE A 1168 -12.73 34.61 -14.46
CA ILE A 1168 -11.71 34.98 -15.46
C ILE A 1168 -10.47 34.10 -15.35
N ALA A 1169 -10.09 33.73 -14.12
CA ALA A 1169 -8.87 33.00 -13.82
C ALA A 1169 -9.03 32.00 -12.67
N LEU A 1170 -8.18 30.97 -12.68
CA LEU A 1170 -7.99 30.04 -11.57
C LEU A 1170 -6.74 30.44 -10.77
N PHE A 1171 -6.83 30.38 -9.44
CA PHE A 1171 -5.82 30.84 -8.50
C PHE A 1171 -5.37 29.67 -7.61
N PHE A 1172 -4.07 29.37 -7.63
CA PHE A 1172 -3.46 28.18 -7.07
C PHE A 1172 -2.43 28.56 -5.99
N HIS A 1173 -2.51 27.96 -4.79
CA HIS A 1173 -1.65 28.31 -3.65
C HIS A 1173 -1.34 27.10 -2.73
N ASP A 1174 -0.17 27.09 -2.08
CA ASP A 1174 0.12 26.15 -0.98
C ASP A 1174 -0.37 26.73 0.35
N ARG A 1175 -1.51 26.22 0.84
CA ARG A 1175 -2.14 26.59 2.13
C ARG A 1175 -1.17 26.50 3.33
N TYR A 1176 -0.12 25.68 3.24
CA TYR A 1176 0.84 25.46 4.31
C TYR A 1176 2.10 26.32 4.13
N GLY A 1177 1.93 27.64 4.30
CA GLY A 1177 3.02 28.61 4.29
C GLY A 1177 3.60 28.92 2.92
N GLY A 1178 2.84 28.71 1.84
CA GLY A 1178 3.22 29.17 0.51
C GLY A 1178 3.39 30.69 0.45
N THR A 1179 4.33 31.16 -0.36
CA THR A 1179 4.61 32.59 -0.57
C THR A 1179 4.39 33.02 -2.02
N GLN A 1180 3.64 32.20 -2.78
CA GLN A 1180 3.34 32.42 -4.18
C GLN A 1180 1.91 32.00 -4.50
N ILE A 1181 1.24 32.72 -5.41
CA ILE A 1181 -0.05 32.33 -5.99
C ILE A 1181 0.13 32.21 -7.51
N GLY A 1182 -0.11 31.03 -8.07
CA GLY A 1182 -0.13 30.83 -9.51
C GLY A 1182 -1.49 31.18 -10.09
N VAL A 1183 -1.51 31.95 -11.18
CA VAL A 1183 -2.72 32.36 -11.91
C VAL A 1183 -2.73 31.68 -13.27
N LEU A 1184 -3.90 31.16 -13.67
CA LEU A 1184 -4.14 30.60 -15.00
C LEU A 1184 -5.40 31.26 -15.57
N TRP A 1185 -5.28 32.01 -16.66
CA TRP A 1185 -6.42 32.64 -17.32
C TRP A 1185 -7.28 31.61 -18.04
N ASN A 1186 -8.60 31.78 -18.05
CA ASN A 1186 -9.48 30.93 -18.85
C ASN A 1186 -9.56 31.45 -20.31
N PRO A 1187 -9.10 30.69 -21.33
CA PRO A 1187 -9.19 31.12 -22.73
C PRO A 1187 -10.61 31.45 -23.20
N MET A 1188 -11.63 30.79 -22.64
CA MET A 1188 -13.03 31.11 -22.95
C MET A 1188 -13.47 32.46 -22.38
N ALA A 1189 -12.91 32.89 -21.24
CA ALA A 1189 -13.15 34.22 -20.68
C ALA A 1189 -12.41 35.31 -21.48
N LEU A 1190 -11.21 35.00 -21.97
CA LEU A 1190 -10.42 35.89 -22.84
C LEU A 1190 -11.03 36.13 -24.23
N SER A 1191 -11.93 35.26 -24.68
CA SER A 1191 -12.57 35.38 -26.01
C SER A 1191 -13.37 36.69 -26.17
N PRO A 1192 -13.38 37.30 -27.37
CA PRO A 1192 -14.17 38.51 -27.63
C PRO A 1192 -15.67 38.27 -27.47
N ARG A 1193 -16.34 39.15 -26.74
CA ARG A 1193 -17.79 39.07 -26.48
C ARG A 1193 -18.48 40.38 -26.83
N ALA A 1194 -19.74 40.30 -27.26
CA ALA A 1194 -20.57 41.49 -27.42
C ALA A 1194 -20.77 42.17 -26.06
N TRP A 1195 -20.64 43.50 -26.00
CA TRP A 1195 -20.73 44.23 -24.74
C TRP A 1195 -22.11 44.09 -24.07
N LYS A 1196 -22.13 43.87 -22.75
CA LYS A 1196 -23.33 43.80 -21.91
C LYS A 1196 -23.05 44.45 -20.55
N VAL A 1197 -24.09 44.96 -19.90
CA VAL A 1197 -24.00 45.59 -18.57
C VAL A 1197 -23.54 44.61 -17.50
N ASN A 1198 -23.94 43.34 -17.60
CA ASN A 1198 -23.66 42.28 -16.63
C ASN A 1198 -22.48 41.36 -17.02
N LEU A 1199 -21.41 41.90 -17.62
CA LEU A 1199 -20.24 41.10 -18.01
C LEU A 1199 -19.42 40.57 -16.82
N GLY A 1200 -19.42 41.26 -15.68
CA GLY A 1200 -18.72 40.84 -14.46
C GLY A 1200 -17.21 41.10 -14.43
N PHE A 1201 -16.60 41.65 -15.48
CA PHE A 1201 -15.15 41.89 -15.55
C PHE A 1201 -14.75 43.22 -16.20
N ASN A 1202 -13.60 43.75 -15.79
CA ASN A 1202 -12.96 44.91 -16.44
C ASN A 1202 -12.55 44.55 -17.88
N SER A 1203 -12.99 45.35 -18.86
CA SER A 1203 -12.88 45.02 -20.29
C SER A 1203 -12.53 46.23 -21.16
N LYS A 1204 -11.86 45.97 -22.28
CA LYS A 1204 -11.48 46.98 -23.29
C LYS A 1204 -12.06 46.65 -24.67
N PRO A 1205 -12.36 47.66 -25.52
CA PRO A 1205 -12.83 47.43 -26.89
C PRO A 1205 -11.78 46.72 -27.75
N ALA A 1206 -12.24 45.81 -28.60
CA ALA A 1206 -11.41 45.14 -29.61
C ALA A 1206 -12.15 45.11 -30.95
N ASP A 1207 -11.46 45.46 -32.04
CA ASP A 1207 -11.98 45.33 -33.40
C ASP A 1207 -11.48 44.02 -34.04
N VAL A 1208 -12.28 43.45 -34.93
CA VAL A 1208 -11.88 42.27 -35.72
C VAL A 1208 -11.52 42.77 -37.11
N ASN A 1209 -10.28 42.53 -37.55
CA ASN A 1209 -9.82 42.95 -38.87
C ASN A 1209 -10.32 41.98 -39.97
N LYS A 1210 -10.01 42.31 -41.24
CA LYS A 1210 -10.57 41.57 -42.40
C LYS A 1210 -10.14 40.12 -42.49
N ASP A 1211 -9.03 39.76 -41.84
CA ASP A 1211 -8.45 38.42 -41.85
C ASP A 1211 -8.87 37.61 -40.61
N GLY A 1212 -9.77 38.16 -39.78
CA GLY A 1212 -10.34 37.53 -38.58
C GLY A 1212 -9.50 37.72 -37.31
N VAL A 1213 -8.39 38.45 -37.38
CA VAL A 1213 -7.48 38.69 -36.25
C VAL A 1213 -7.97 39.88 -35.41
N LEU A 1214 -7.70 39.83 -34.11
CA LEU A 1214 -8.07 40.88 -33.17
C LEU A 1214 -7.06 42.04 -33.19
N GLU A 1215 -7.53 43.24 -33.47
CA GLU A 1215 -6.78 44.46 -33.23
C GLU A 1215 -7.38 45.20 -32.04
N VAL A 1216 -6.54 45.52 -31.05
CA VAL A 1216 -6.91 46.50 -30.01
C VAL A 1216 -7.20 47.81 -30.73
N ALA A 1217 -8.40 48.37 -30.51
CA ALA A 1217 -8.83 49.59 -31.17
C ALA A 1217 -7.89 50.75 -30.79
N LYS A 1218 -6.97 51.10 -31.71
CA LYS A 1218 -6.00 52.18 -31.52
C LYS A 1218 -6.75 53.47 -31.21
N ASP A 1219 -6.30 54.19 -30.17
CA ASP A 1219 -6.92 55.43 -29.70
C ASP A 1219 -7.15 56.43 -30.84
N GLN A 1220 -8.39 56.45 -31.35
CA GLN A 1220 -8.82 57.42 -32.35
C GLN A 1220 -9.13 58.75 -31.68
N SER A 1221 -8.07 59.38 -31.16
CA SER A 1221 -8.04 60.81 -30.84
C SER A 1221 -8.71 61.59 -31.97
N ALA A 1222 -9.86 62.21 -31.67
CA ALA A 1222 -10.93 62.41 -32.63
C ALA A 1222 -10.58 63.42 -33.75
N LYS A 1223 -9.99 62.94 -34.84
CA LYS A 1223 -9.80 63.72 -36.08
C LYS A 1223 -10.97 63.53 -37.03
N THR A 1224 -12.06 64.20 -36.68
CA THR A 1224 -13.31 64.26 -37.45
C THR A 1224 -13.05 64.71 -38.89
N LYS A 1225 -13.20 63.80 -39.85
CA LYS A 1225 -13.39 64.13 -41.27
C LYS A 1225 -14.69 63.48 -41.78
N ASN A 1226 -15.51 64.29 -42.42
CA ASN A 1226 -16.72 63.89 -43.16
C ASN A 1226 -17.86 63.24 -42.35
N GLY A 1227 -18.15 63.77 -41.15
CA GLY A 1227 -19.51 63.80 -40.59
C GLY A 1227 -20.17 62.48 -40.18
N LYS A 1228 -19.48 61.34 -40.33
CA LYS A 1228 -19.91 60.05 -39.78
C LYS A 1228 -19.08 59.75 -38.54
N THR A 1229 -19.73 59.60 -37.39
CA THR A 1229 -19.11 58.97 -36.21
C THR A 1229 -18.64 57.58 -36.61
N ALA A 1230 -17.40 57.24 -36.28
CA ALA A 1230 -16.96 55.85 -36.34
C ALA A 1230 -17.86 55.04 -35.40
N ALA A 1231 -18.42 53.93 -35.88
CA ALA A 1231 -19.14 53.02 -35.01
C ALA A 1231 -18.11 52.36 -34.09
N GLY A 1232 -18.13 52.73 -32.80
CA GLY A 1232 -17.27 52.09 -31.81
C GLY A 1232 -17.49 50.58 -31.77
N SER A 1233 -16.43 49.82 -31.45
CA SER A 1233 -16.52 48.36 -31.48
C SER A 1233 -17.68 47.84 -30.64
N LYS A 1234 -18.39 46.86 -31.19
CA LYS A 1234 -19.45 46.12 -30.50
C LYS A 1234 -18.89 45.01 -29.61
N MET A 1235 -17.60 44.71 -29.72
CA MET A 1235 -16.92 43.60 -29.06
C MET A 1235 -15.92 44.12 -28.04
N VAL A 1236 -15.84 43.42 -26.90
CA VAL A 1236 -14.89 43.68 -25.82
C VAL A 1236 -14.18 42.40 -25.40
N VAL A 1237 -12.97 42.57 -24.86
CA VAL A 1237 -12.12 41.52 -24.26
C VAL A 1237 -11.73 41.92 -22.84
N PRO A 1238 -11.39 40.99 -21.93
CA PRO A 1238 -10.86 41.33 -20.61
C PRO A 1238 -9.61 42.23 -20.68
N ASN A 1239 -9.55 43.25 -19.83
CA ASN A 1239 -8.43 44.18 -19.82
C ASN A 1239 -7.34 43.72 -18.84
N ILE A 1240 -6.49 42.78 -19.29
CA ILE A 1240 -5.48 42.13 -18.46
C ILE A 1240 -4.57 43.12 -17.71
N GLU A 1241 -4.13 44.20 -18.34
CA GLU A 1241 -3.30 45.23 -17.71
C GLU A 1241 -3.99 45.88 -16.50
N ALA A 1242 -5.29 46.16 -16.62
CA ALA A 1242 -6.08 46.72 -15.52
C ALA A 1242 -6.39 45.67 -14.45
N LEU A 1243 -6.75 44.44 -14.85
CA LEU A 1243 -6.97 43.34 -13.91
C LEU A 1243 -5.71 43.05 -13.07
N MET A 1244 -4.52 43.04 -13.69
CA MET A 1244 -3.24 42.90 -12.99
C MET A 1244 -2.97 44.06 -12.02
N SER A 1245 -3.28 45.29 -12.43
CA SER A 1245 -3.15 46.48 -11.57
C SER A 1245 -4.14 46.47 -10.39
N GLU A 1246 -5.35 45.92 -10.59
CA GLU A 1246 -6.34 45.74 -9.52
C GLU A 1246 -5.92 44.63 -8.54
N ILE A 1247 -5.40 43.50 -9.05
CA ILE A 1247 -4.82 42.41 -8.26
C ILE A 1247 -3.69 42.96 -7.36
N GLU A 1248 -2.73 43.71 -7.92
CA GLU A 1248 -1.66 44.35 -7.15
C GLU A 1248 -2.19 45.29 -6.06
N ARG A 1249 -3.22 46.09 -6.39
CA ARG A 1249 -3.84 47.04 -5.45
C ARG A 1249 -4.62 46.36 -4.33
N ILE A 1250 -5.31 45.25 -4.59
CA ILE A 1250 -6.00 44.45 -3.56
C ILE A 1250 -4.95 43.83 -2.62
N GLY A 1251 -3.83 43.36 -3.17
CA GLY A 1251 -2.72 42.78 -2.42
C GLY A 1251 -1.74 43.80 -1.83
N TYR A 1252 -2.05 45.09 -1.78
CA TYR A 1252 -1.08 46.14 -1.42
C TYR A 1252 -0.47 45.93 -0.01
N GLY A 1253 0.86 45.85 0.04
CA GLY A 1253 1.62 45.58 1.27
C GLY A 1253 1.80 44.09 1.62
N LEU A 1254 1.08 43.19 0.95
CA LEU A 1254 1.29 41.74 1.00
C LEU A 1254 2.03 41.23 -0.24
N VAL A 1255 1.70 41.74 -1.43
CA VAL A 1255 2.33 41.40 -2.70
C VAL A 1255 3.67 42.13 -2.85
N ARG A 1256 4.70 41.39 -3.26
CA ARG A 1256 6.03 41.93 -3.59
C ARG A 1256 6.21 42.17 -5.08
N THR A 1257 5.81 41.21 -5.91
CA THR A 1257 6.05 41.20 -7.36
C THR A 1257 4.99 40.39 -8.10
N LEU A 1258 4.71 40.78 -9.34
CA LEU A 1258 3.87 40.04 -10.29
C LEU A 1258 4.76 39.57 -11.46
N GLN A 1259 5.04 38.27 -11.52
CA GLN A 1259 5.84 37.67 -12.58
C GLN A 1259 4.93 37.17 -13.71
N VAL A 1260 5.01 37.78 -14.90
CA VAL A 1260 4.31 37.30 -16.10
C VAL A 1260 5.19 36.28 -16.82
N ASN A 1261 4.79 35.00 -16.78
CA ASN A 1261 5.49 33.91 -17.47
C ASN A 1261 5.06 33.76 -18.93
N ARG A 1262 3.82 34.16 -19.24
CA ARG A 1262 3.20 34.05 -20.57
C ARG A 1262 2.38 35.29 -20.83
N ASP A 1263 2.62 35.93 -21.96
CA ASP A 1263 1.83 37.06 -22.40
C ASP A 1263 0.53 36.56 -23.07
N PRO A 1264 -0.67 36.82 -22.49
CA PRO A 1264 -1.93 36.38 -23.09
C PRO A 1264 -2.28 37.14 -24.39
N SER A 1265 -1.59 38.23 -24.71
CA SER A 1265 -1.73 38.92 -26.00
C SER A 1265 -0.97 38.23 -27.15
N ALA A 1266 -0.03 37.34 -26.85
CA ALA A 1266 0.75 36.59 -27.85
C ALA A 1266 0.12 35.25 -28.27
N ALA A 1267 -1.12 34.97 -27.83
CA ALA A 1267 -1.81 33.69 -28.01
C ALA A 1267 -3.14 33.78 -28.82
N ASN A 1268 -3.45 34.95 -29.38
CA ASN A 1268 -4.58 35.22 -30.28
C ASN A 1268 -4.10 35.64 -31.67
#